data_AF-A0A916JI37-F1
#
_entry.id   AF-A0A916JI37-F1
#
_cell.length_a   1.000
_cell.length_b   1.000
_cell.length_c   1.000
_cell.angle_alpha   90.00
_cell.angle_beta   90.00
_cell.angle_gamma   90.00
#
_symmetry.space_group_name_H-M   'P 1'
#
loop_
_entity.id
_entity.type
_entity.pdbx_description
1 polymer ?
#
loop_
_entity_poly.entity_id
_entity_poly.type
_entity_poly.pdbx_seq_one_letter_code
_entity_poly.pdbx_strand_id
1 'polypeptide(L)'
;MKALPLVILLFLFNLGFIFYKSEPTPATTLVKDEALKLVADEQQQTISVFRAGGKTPILVQNVKQDFRPYLHPIVAPDGKGILTEYSPGHHKHQTGIYWGYTRVNGRDYFHHPDKDYWRKVSSSVVVAQGDEVKWQTVYDLLDSTGKAVLTETQNWSMREKDGKYLLDLEWNGEAQTDVTIGKYDYGGLFVRMPWKPGINGEVVNAARQKNEKAEGQPAMWVDIAMQVEGRNDLAHIAIFDHPENKGYPQTWRVDGQLGAGPARARKADWHIKKGETEVIRHELVVYSGVLNDVKLTETWEEYSGKKGMYSTAALWAIAQKEGREAKFLSPAEAVAAMTVKDGFKVNVFAAEPMMTQPMAFCWDDKGRLWIAENRDYESRGKGFSNAGDSRILILEDTDKDGVADTRKVFMEGIAFPSAIAVGFDGVFIGAPPNLLFVPDKNGDDKADTEDIQIRLTGWGIRDRHETINSFHWGPDGWLYGLQGFATPSKVGKPKGQGKIYRHNDPFPENIPVEDGVDINGGVWRYHPTRDKFEVVAHGFSNPWGVDYDAKGQLLITACVIPHLWHVIPGGIYHRQGGQHFNPYVYSDIKTIADHSHRSAHGGARVYLSDAFPKAEYGKIFMCNIHEHGILSDILEKKGSGFSGKHGDEFLMANNAQWVGFSMEIGPEGGLYALDWHDADICGSDVLNENTGRVFRVMPKVSQAENWEGRYGDLSKMTDEKLAQLQTSSSEWHVRRARIVLQNRASHKPISADAVSVLNKLYNTAANADHRLRAMWALQITNNLKSADLLAALKDRDEYIRSWAIQFLCEEMKPGEEAIRKFADMARTDPSPVVRLYLASALQRLSPMSRWQIVEGLASHAEDSEDHNIPKMLWYGAEPLVKSDPAKVLKLASASKIPMFAQFSARRAVDADAVDALVASLTIPSPARIHLLEGMRDAIEGRTDIKTPGGWAAVHAKLKQAGGPQAAIASEISQHFGGTEAARNLMATLKNTSLPLVQRQKAIQALATQQRAELLPELPRLLKDDQLRFDALRAVASFDHEPLGKQILSQYATLSKPEKAEAINTLAARPKYGWLLTQAIAKKEIPRNDIAPYIARQLRRVVGSGFVEVWGPIDHVALDEKAYTKYRTLLSDKAIAAGNPAKGRLVFKNTCWPCHKMYGEGGIIGPELTGSNRSNLDYLLGNVLDPSGEIQDDYKMVVITTRDGRTFVGNVAKETERQITLRVVGQDAVVVNKSDVQSREVTPTSMMPSGLFETLSEKEIIDLVTYMRTKTQVQLPK
;
A
#
# COMPACT_ATOMS: atom_id res chain seq x y z
N MET A 1 -30.39 -32.16 -55.53
CA MET A 1 -31.34 -33.29 -55.43
C MET A 1 -31.69 -33.49 -53.96
N LYS A 2 -33.01 -33.37 -53.67
CA LYS A 2 -33.85 -33.90 -52.56
C LYS A 2 -33.26 -34.02 -51.14
N ALA A 3 -33.96 -33.72 -50.04
CA ALA A 3 -35.22 -33.06 -49.71
C ALA A 3 -35.32 -33.10 -48.16
N LEU A 4 -35.93 -32.07 -47.57
CA LEU A 4 -36.59 -32.04 -46.23
C LEU A 4 -37.58 -33.23 -46.00
N PRO A 5 -38.23 -33.45 -44.82
CA PRO A 5 -38.72 -32.48 -43.79
C PRO A 5 -38.51 -32.90 -42.31
N LEU A 6 -38.65 -32.09 -41.24
CA LEU A 6 -39.60 -31.04 -40.80
C LEU A 6 -40.83 -31.57 -39.99
N VAL A 7 -41.09 -30.89 -38.84
CA VAL A 7 -42.35 -30.72 -38.04
C VAL A 7 -42.80 -31.94 -37.18
N ILE A 8 -43.29 -31.91 -35.91
CA ILE A 8 -44.26 -31.09 -35.11
C ILE A 8 -44.00 -31.41 -33.61
N LEU A 9 -43.71 -30.46 -32.70
CA LEU A 9 -44.59 -29.57 -31.91
C LEU A 9 -45.15 -30.17 -30.58
N LEU A 10 -44.75 -29.53 -29.46
CA LEU A 10 -45.54 -29.14 -28.26
C LEU A 10 -46.27 -30.22 -27.40
N PHE A 11 -45.84 -30.44 -26.14
CA PHE A 11 -46.48 -29.93 -24.90
C PHE A 11 -45.91 -30.58 -23.61
N LEU A 12 -45.50 -29.71 -22.68
CA LEU A 12 -45.39 -29.82 -21.21
C LEU A 12 -45.38 -31.21 -20.53
N PHE A 13 -44.31 -31.52 -19.79
CA PHE A 13 -44.34 -31.55 -18.30
C PHE A 13 -42.91 -31.64 -17.71
N ASN A 14 -42.64 -30.75 -16.75
CA ASN A 14 -41.45 -30.72 -15.90
C ASN A 14 -41.25 -32.02 -15.13
N LEU A 15 -40.00 -32.53 -15.06
CA LEU A 15 -39.31 -32.91 -13.82
C LEU A 15 -37.89 -33.44 -14.12
N GLY A 16 -36.90 -32.76 -13.56
CA GLY A 16 -35.67 -33.40 -13.06
C GLY A 16 -34.50 -33.61 -14.02
N PHE A 17 -33.98 -32.55 -14.66
CA PHE A 17 -32.58 -32.59 -15.10
C PHE A 17 -31.67 -32.14 -13.95
N ILE A 18 -31.00 -33.14 -13.38
CA ILE A 18 -29.87 -32.99 -12.48
C ILE A 18 -28.78 -32.24 -13.25
N PHE A 19 -28.61 -30.96 -12.92
CA PHE A 19 -27.40 -30.23 -13.25
C PHE A 19 -26.22 -30.99 -12.64
N TYR A 20 -25.24 -31.33 -13.48
CA TYR A 20 -23.87 -31.51 -13.03
C TYR A 20 -23.44 -30.19 -12.39
N LYS A 21 -23.69 -30.05 -11.09
CA LYS A 21 -22.93 -29.16 -10.22
C LYS A 21 -21.48 -29.61 -10.41
N SER A 22 -20.65 -28.75 -11.00
CA SER A 22 -19.26 -28.72 -10.55
C SER A 22 -19.34 -28.45 -9.05
N GLU A 23 -19.10 -29.48 -8.26
CA GLU A 23 -18.93 -29.30 -6.82
C GLU A 23 -17.91 -28.18 -6.63
N PRO A 24 -18.15 -27.25 -5.69
CA PRO A 24 -17.11 -26.33 -5.30
C PRO A 24 -15.88 -27.16 -4.97
N THR A 25 -14.72 -26.81 -5.54
CA THR A 25 -13.43 -27.32 -5.06
C THR A 25 -13.52 -27.28 -3.54
N PRO A 26 -13.34 -28.40 -2.82
CA PRO A 26 -13.57 -28.43 -1.39
C PRO A 26 -12.79 -27.26 -0.81
N ALA A 27 -13.45 -26.40 -0.04
CA ALA A 27 -12.74 -25.53 0.87
C ALA A 27 -11.68 -26.42 1.52
N THR A 28 -10.40 -26.08 1.30
CA THR A 28 -9.29 -26.79 1.93
C THR A 28 -9.69 -26.94 3.36
N THR A 29 -9.95 -28.18 3.77
CA THR A 29 -10.44 -28.48 5.11
C THR A 29 -9.43 -27.80 6.01
N LEU A 30 -9.83 -26.76 6.74
CA LEU A 30 -8.96 -26.09 7.70
C LEU A 30 -8.49 -27.20 8.64
N VAL A 31 -7.28 -27.70 8.40
CA VAL A 31 -6.63 -28.64 9.31
C VAL A 31 -6.53 -27.84 10.60
N LYS A 32 -7.27 -28.28 11.60
CA LYS A 32 -7.32 -27.61 12.89
C LYS A 32 -5.90 -27.60 13.43
N ASP A 33 -5.38 -26.44 13.82
CA ASP A 33 -4.02 -26.35 14.39
C ASP A 33 -3.91 -27.36 15.56
N GLU A 34 -2.98 -28.30 15.45
CA GLU A 34 -2.76 -29.34 16.45
C GLU A 34 -1.50 -29.02 17.26
N ALA A 35 -1.57 -29.20 18.58
CA ALA A 35 -0.38 -29.13 19.40
C ALA A 35 0.68 -30.13 18.91
N LEU A 36 1.95 -29.75 18.98
CA LEU A 36 3.08 -30.57 18.55
C LEU A 36 3.74 -31.25 19.75
N LYS A 37 4.45 -32.35 19.50
CA LYS A 37 5.24 -33.09 20.49
C LYS A 37 6.57 -33.54 19.88
N LEU A 38 7.66 -33.35 20.64
CA LEU A 38 8.99 -33.86 20.34
C LEU A 38 9.29 -35.16 21.09
N VAL A 39 9.98 -36.08 20.42
CA VAL A 39 10.56 -37.29 21.01
C VAL A 39 12.02 -37.40 20.57
N ALA A 40 12.95 -37.41 21.53
CA ALA A 40 14.34 -37.71 21.28
C ALA A 40 14.57 -39.22 21.45
N ASP A 41 15.20 -39.86 20.46
CA ASP A 41 15.61 -41.26 20.49
C ASP A 41 17.14 -41.31 20.41
N GLU A 42 17.78 -41.63 21.54
CA GLU A 42 19.24 -41.71 21.62
C GLU A 42 19.81 -42.92 20.86
N GLN A 43 19.05 -44.02 20.73
CA GLN A 43 19.50 -45.22 20.02
C GLN A 43 19.47 -45.00 18.52
N GLN A 44 18.39 -44.41 18.00
CA GLN A 44 18.27 -44.05 16.60
C GLN A 44 19.04 -42.76 16.25
N GLN A 45 19.49 -42.02 17.26
CA GLN A 45 20.15 -40.72 17.12
C GLN A 45 19.27 -39.72 16.36
N THR A 46 17.99 -39.62 16.76
CA THR A 46 16.99 -38.75 16.12
C THR A 46 16.24 -37.90 17.14
N ILE A 47 15.72 -36.77 16.67
CA ILE A 47 14.71 -35.96 17.35
C ILE A 47 13.53 -35.84 16.38
N SER A 48 12.36 -36.36 16.76
CA SER A 48 11.19 -36.48 15.91
C SER A 48 10.04 -35.61 16.40
N VAL A 49 9.41 -34.86 15.49
CA VAL A 49 8.20 -34.07 15.75
C VAL A 49 6.96 -34.86 15.32
N PHE A 50 5.95 -34.88 16.18
CA PHE A 50 4.64 -35.48 15.96
C PHE A 50 3.55 -34.44 16.21
N ARG A 51 2.40 -34.60 15.55
CA ARG A 51 1.15 -33.99 16.04
C ARG A 51 0.68 -34.67 17.32
N ALA A 52 -0.01 -33.95 18.18
CA ALA A 52 -0.53 -34.47 19.44
C ALA A 52 -1.47 -35.66 19.22
N GLY A 53 -1.00 -36.87 19.52
CA GLY A 53 -1.74 -38.13 19.31
C GLY A 53 -1.36 -38.89 18.03
N GLY A 54 -0.55 -38.29 17.15
CA GLY A 54 0.00 -38.95 15.97
C GLY A 54 1.07 -40.00 16.32
N LYS A 55 1.14 -41.08 15.51
CA LYS A 55 2.14 -42.15 15.66
C LYS A 55 3.29 -42.06 14.65
N THR A 56 3.14 -41.24 13.62
CA THR A 56 4.12 -41.06 12.55
C THR A 56 4.74 -39.68 12.68
N PRO A 57 6.08 -39.56 12.63
CA PRO A 57 6.72 -38.26 12.70
C PRO A 57 6.45 -37.46 11.42
N ILE A 58 6.14 -36.17 11.58
CA ILE A 58 5.97 -35.23 10.46
C ILE A 58 7.29 -34.54 10.09
N LEU A 59 8.26 -34.53 11.00
CA LEU A 59 9.62 -34.05 10.80
C LEU A 59 10.59 -34.86 11.66
N VAL A 60 11.76 -35.20 11.10
CA VAL A 60 12.84 -35.87 11.84
C VAL A 60 14.17 -35.13 11.66
N GLN A 61 14.74 -34.67 12.77
CA GLN A 61 16.13 -34.22 12.87
C GLN A 61 17.03 -35.42 13.17
N ASN A 62 17.91 -35.73 12.22
CA ASN A 62 18.94 -36.74 12.39
C ASN A 62 20.15 -36.10 13.08
N VAL A 63 20.58 -36.66 14.20
CA VAL A 63 21.65 -36.14 15.07
C VAL A 63 22.72 -37.21 15.35
N LYS A 64 23.23 -37.81 14.28
CA LYS A 64 24.24 -38.87 14.34
C LYS A 64 25.56 -38.36 14.93
N GLN A 65 26.28 -39.23 15.64
CA GLN A 65 27.52 -38.83 16.31
C GLN A 65 28.64 -38.47 15.31
N ASP A 66 28.65 -39.14 14.17
CA ASP A 66 29.74 -39.20 13.20
C ASP A 66 29.29 -38.76 11.78
N PHE A 67 28.20 -37.99 11.71
CA PHE A 67 27.66 -37.43 10.48
C PHE A 67 26.99 -36.08 10.77
N ARG A 68 27.08 -35.11 9.84
CA ARG A 68 26.46 -33.79 10.01
C ARG A 68 24.96 -33.85 10.28
N PRO A 69 24.37 -32.92 11.06
CA PRO A 69 22.94 -32.91 11.31
C PRO A 69 22.14 -32.56 10.04
N TYR A 70 20.98 -33.20 9.85
CA TYR A 70 20.05 -32.89 8.76
C TYR A 70 18.59 -33.20 9.13
N LEU A 71 17.65 -32.52 8.47
CA LEU A 71 16.21 -32.78 8.56
C LEU A 71 15.74 -33.67 7.40
N HIS A 72 15.30 -34.89 7.72
CA HIS A 72 14.63 -35.81 6.80
C HIS A 72 14.02 -37.00 7.56
N PRO A 73 12.77 -37.41 7.25
CA PRO A 73 11.85 -36.79 6.31
C PRO A 73 11.17 -35.52 6.87
N ILE A 74 10.67 -34.67 5.97
CA ILE A 74 9.61 -33.69 6.26
C ILE A 74 8.38 -34.09 5.45
N VAL A 75 7.25 -34.27 6.12
CA VAL A 75 5.97 -34.64 5.51
C VAL A 75 5.20 -33.37 5.15
N ALA A 76 4.36 -33.39 4.11
CA ALA A 76 3.48 -32.26 3.79
C ALA A 76 2.49 -31.97 4.94
N PRO A 77 2.02 -30.72 5.13
CA PRO A 77 1.03 -30.41 6.16
C PRO A 77 -0.28 -31.21 6.07
N ASP A 78 -0.74 -31.58 4.89
CA ASP A 78 -1.92 -32.45 4.75
C ASP A 78 -1.61 -33.96 4.94
N GLY A 79 -0.38 -34.30 5.29
CA GLY A 79 0.10 -35.67 5.47
C GLY A 79 0.46 -36.41 4.18
N LYS A 80 0.35 -35.77 3.00
CA LYS A 80 0.51 -36.44 1.69
C LYS A 80 1.85 -36.10 1.04
N GLY A 81 2.77 -37.06 1.10
CA GLY A 81 4.07 -37.00 0.44
C GLY A 81 5.19 -36.51 1.36
N ILE A 82 6.43 -36.90 1.01
CA ILE A 82 7.66 -36.49 1.68
C ILE A 82 8.34 -35.43 0.82
N LEU A 83 8.67 -34.28 1.42
CA LEU A 83 9.16 -33.10 0.71
C LEU A 83 10.68 -33.01 0.65
N THR A 84 11.40 -33.78 1.45
CA THR A 84 12.88 -33.78 1.48
C THR A 84 13.44 -35.13 1.06
N GLU A 85 14.59 -35.15 0.41
CA GLU A 85 15.19 -36.40 -0.11
C GLU A 85 16.41 -36.86 0.70
N TYR A 86 16.49 -38.16 0.99
CA TYR A 86 17.69 -38.75 1.59
C TYR A 86 18.71 -39.15 0.53
N SER A 87 19.91 -38.58 0.58
CA SER A 87 21.07 -38.95 -0.26
C SER A 87 20.72 -39.18 -1.74
N PRO A 88 20.34 -38.12 -2.47
CA PRO A 88 19.89 -38.22 -3.86
C PRO A 88 20.96 -38.82 -4.75
N GLY A 89 20.56 -39.64 -5.73
CA GLY A 89 21.49 -40.33 -6.63
C GLY A 89 22.42 -39.40 -7.42
N HIS A 90 21.95 -38.19 -7.75
CA HIS A 90 22.70 -37.18 -8.49
C HIS A 90 23.60 -36.31 -7.59
N HIS A 91 23.36 -36.25 -6.27
CA HIS A 91 24.12 -35.43 -5.31
C HIS A 91 24.17 -36.08 -3.91
N LYS A 92 24.81 -37.25 -3.77
CA LYS A 92 24.73 -38.12 -2.57
C LYS A 92 24.96 -37.44 -1.22
N HIS A 93 25.74 -36.36 -1.18
CA HIS A 93 26.02 -35.61 0.03
C HIS A 93 24.80 -34.79 0.50
N GLN A 94 23.91 -34.35 -0.40
CA GLN A 94 22.85 -33.38 -0.13
C GLN A 94 21.60 -34.05 0.43
N THR A 95 21.58 -34.23 1.75
CA THR A 95 20.53 -34.99 2.44
C THR A 95 19.53 -34.03 3.09
N GLY A 96 18.31 -34.01 2.56
CA GLY A 96 17.18 -33.22 3.04
C GLY A 96 17.48 -31.73 3.20
N ILE A 97 17.32 -31.22 4.42
CA ILE A 97 17.74 -29.87 4.80
C ILE A 97 18.96 -29.98 5.70
N TYR A 98 20.06 -29.35 5.30
CA TYR A 98 21.34 -29.45 5.99
C TYR A 98 22.12 -28.13 5.90
N TRP A 99 23.20 -28.05 6.68
CA TRP A 99 24.10 -26.92 6.69
C TRP A 99 25.53 -27.36 6.34
N GLY A 100 26.27 -26.56 5.58
CA GLY A 100 27.69 -26.79 5.31
C GLY A 100 28.32 -25.69 4.46
N TYR A 101 29.63 -25.50 4.56
CA TYR A 101 30.36 -24.49 3.78
C TYR A 101 31.52 -25.13 3.01
N THR A 102 31.80 -24.64 1.79
CA THR A 102 32.76 -25.27 0.88
C THR A 102 34.22 -24.89 1.14
N ARG A 103 34.51 -23.74 1.76
CA ARG A 103 35.88 -23.20 1.90
C ARG A 103 36.13 -22.60 3.28
N VAL A 104 35.86 -23.35 4.33
CA VAL A 104 36.18 -22.94 5.71
C VAL A 104 37.67 -23.18 5.94
N ASN A 105 38.47 -22.10 6.00
CA ASN A 105 39.93 -22.15 6.00
C ASN A 105 40.51 -23.04 4.87
N GLY A 106 39.84 -23.02 3.70
CA GLY A 106 40.20 -23.83 2.54
C GLY A 106 39.72 -25.29 2.56
N ARG A 107 39.02 -25.74 3.62
CA ARG A 107 38.46 -27.09 3.74
C ARG A 107 36.95 -27.11 3.43
N ASP A 108 36.51 -28.21 2.81
CA ASP A 108 35.15 -28.37 2.29
C ASP A 108 34.27 -29.23 3.20
N TYR A 109 33.32 -28.59 3.88
CA TYR A 109 32.34 -29.24 4.77
C TYR A 109 30.98 -29.42 4.08
N PHE A 110 30.80 -28.89 2.88
CA PHE A 110 29.55 -28.99 2.13
C PHE A 110 29.41 -30.36 1.46
N HIS A 111 30.51 -30.87 0.87
CA HIS A 111 30.52 -32.16 0.18
C HIS A 111 30.91 -33.34 1.08
N HIS A 112 31.47 -33.08 2.26
CA HIS A 112 31.99 -34.10 3.20
C HIS A 112 31.20 -34.09 4.51
N PRO A 113 30.12 -34.90 4.62
CA PRO A 113 29.25 -34.92 5.79
C PRO A 113 29.72 -35.86 6.90
N ASP A 114 30.83 -36.56 6.73
CA ASP A 114 31.29 -37.66 7.56
C ASP A 114 32.15 -37.22 8.77
N LYS A 115 32.53 -38.22 9.57
CA LYS A 115 33.21 -38.08 10.86
C LYS A 115 34.56 -37.39 10.84
N ASP A 116 35.24 -37.34 9.69
CA ASP A 116 36.54 -36.67 9.55
C ASP A 116 36.37 -35.13 9.45
N TYR A 117 35.11 -34.67 9.38
CA TYR A 117 34.73 -33.27 9.25
C TYR A 117 33.77 -32.82 10.35
N TRP A 118 32.93 -33.72 10.87
CA TRP A 118 31.86 -33.37 11.81
C TRP A 118 31.92 -34.23 13.07
N ARG A 119 31.75 -33.58 14.23
CA ARG A 119 31.60 -34.28 15.51
C ARG A 119 30.44 -33.69 16.30
N LYS A 120 29.48 -34.53 16.69
CA LYS A 120 28.40 -34.13 17.60
C LYS A 120 28.96 -33.74 18.97
N VAL A 121 28.57 -32.57 19.46
CA VAL A 121 28.82 -32.11 20.83
C VAL A 121 27.61 -32.40 21.70
N SER A 122 26.42 -31.97 21.28
CA SER A 122 25.17 -32.22 22.02
C SER A 122 23.93 -32.14 21.11
N SER A 123 22.81 -32.67 21.61
CA SER A 123 21.48 -32.45 21.04
C SER A 123 20.45 -32.48 22.17
N SER A 124 19.57 -31.49 22.24
CA SER A 124 18.62 -31.34 23.36
C SER A 124 17.24 -30.91 22.89
N VAL A 125 16.20 -31.37 23.59
CA VAL A 125 14.84 -30.86 23.45
C VAL A 125 14.68 -29.70 24.43
N VAL A 126 14.30 -28.53 23.92
CA VAL A 126 14.13 -27.29 24.70
C VAL A 126 12.68 -27.10 25.11
N VAL A 127 11.74 -27.31 24.17
CA VAL A 127 10.30 -27.28 24.42
C VAL A 127 9.69 -28.54 23.81
N ALA A 128 9.29 -29.48 24.67
CA ALA A 128 8.91 -30.83 24.25
C ALA A 128 7.49 -30.95 23.70
N GLN A 129 6.58 -30.04 24.05
CA GLN A 129 5.18 -30.07 23.61
C GLN A 129 4.51 -28.69 23.69
N GLY A 130 3.53 -28.44 22.83
CA GLY A 130 2.73 -27.21 22.80
C GLY A 130 2.44 -26.76 21.37
N ASP A 131 1.91 -25.54 21.22
CA ASP A 131 1.67 -24.92 19.90
C ASP A 131 2.99 -24.58 19.17
N GLU A 132 4.08 -24.53 19.93
CA GLU A 132 5.46 -24.39 19.45
C GLU A 132 6.34 -25.42 20.16
N VAL A 133 7.17 -26.14 19.39
CA VAL A 133 8.20 -27.05 19.91
C VAL A 133 9.59 -26.57 19.53
N LYS A 134 10.59 -26.85 20.36
CA LYS A 134 11.97 -26.35 20.17
C LYS A 134 13.02 -27.41 20.49
N TRP A 135 14.07 -27.47 19.68
CA TRP A 135 15.23 -28.33 19.91
C TRP A 135 16.53 -27.63 19.50
N GLN A 136 17.65 -28.12 20.02
CA GLN A 136 18.98 -27.60 19.72
C GLN A 136 19.91 -28.74 19.31
N THR A 137 20.80 -28.46 18.36
CA THR A 137 21.90 -29.36 18.00
C THR A 137 23.22 -28.60 17.99
N VAL A 138 24.30 -29.22 18.49
CA VAL A 138 25.64 -28.61 18.57
C VAL A 138 26.67 -29.57 17.96
N TYR A 139 27.45 -29.09 16.99
CA TYR A 139 28.46 -29.86 16.26
C TYR A 139 29.76 -29.07 16.08
N ASP A 140 30.89 -29.76 16.17
CA ASP A 140 32.18 -29.21 15.76
C ASP A 140 32.46 -29.53 14.29
N LEU A 141 32.93 -28.52 13.56
CA LEU A 141 33.60 -28.66 12.27
C LEU A 141 35.10 -28.87 12.55
N LEU A 142 35.65 -29.98 12.08
CA LEU A 142 37.00 -30.44 12.39
C LEU A 142 38.03 -30.10 11.30
N ASP A 143 39.22 -29.67 11.69
CA ASP A 143 40.38 -29.59 10.78
C ASP A 143 40.95 -30.96 10.43
N SER A 144 41.96 -30.99 9.56
CA SER A 144 42.67 -32.22 9.17
C SER A 144 43.35 -32.98 10.33
N THR A 145 43.49 -32.36 11.49
CA THR A 145 44.07 -32.96 12.71
C THR A 145 43.01 -33.42 13.71
N GLY A 146 41.71 -33.23 13.41
CA GLY A 146 40.59 -33.58 14.28
C GLY A 146 40.27 -32.53 15.36
N LYS A 147 40.85 -31.33 15.27
CA LYS A 147 40.55 -30.21 16.18
C LYS A 147 39.38 -29.38 15.66
N ALA A 148 38.56 -28.85 16.56
CA ALA A 148 37.45 -27.98 16.20
C ALA A 148 37.97 -26.64 15.64
N VAL A 149 37.47 -26.25 14.48
CA VAL A 149 37.70 -24.95 13.81
C VAL A 149 36.53 -24.01 14.09
N LEU A 150 35.32 -24.55 14.04
CA LEU A 150 34.07 -23.85 14.28
C LEU A 150 33.14 -24.78 15.05
N THR A 151 32.50 -24.28 16.10
CA THR A 151 31.40 -24.99 16.78
C THR A 151 30.10 -24.36 16.31
N GLU A 152 29.28 -25.17 15.64
CA GLU A 152 27.97 -24.81 15.13
C GLU A 152 26.89 -25.19 16.15
N THR A 153 26.00 -24.26 16.46
CA THR A 153 24.77 -24.49 17.23
C THR A 153 23.56 -24.12 16.36
N GLN A 154 22.69 -25.10 16.08
CA GLN A 154 21.40 -24.87 15.42
C GLN A 154 20.29 -24.87 16.46
N ASN A 155 19.61 -23.74 16.63
CA ASN A 155 18.39 -23.62 17.40
C ASN A 155 17.20 -23.70 16.45
N TRP A 156 16.37 -24.73 16.61
CA TRP A 156 15.19 -24.94 15.80
C TRP A 156 13.92 -24.75 16.61
N SER A 157 12.92 -24.11 16.00
CA SER A 157 11.53 -24.12 16.46
C SER A 157 10.62 -24.62 15.34
N MET A 158 9.45 -25.16 15.70
CA MET A 158 8.41 -25.50 14.74
C MET A 158 7.04 -25.13 15.29
N ARG A 159 6.21 -24.52 14.42
CA ARG A 159 4.80 -24.22 14.65
C ARG A 159 3.96 -24.75 13.49
N GLU A 160 2.72 -25.14 13.76
CA GLU A 160 1.70 -25.39 12.74
C GLU A 160 0.66 -24.26 12.81
N LYS A 161 0.44 -23.57 11.70
CA LYS A 161 -0.50 -22.44 11.62
C LYS A 161 -1.13 -22.39 10.23
N ASP A 162 -2.45 -22.31 10.17
CA ASP A 162 -3.21 -22.16 8.91
C ASP A 162 -2.88 -23.24 7.86
N GLY A 163 -2.64 -24.48 8.31
CA GLY A 163 -2.27 -25.60 7.45
C GLY A 163 -0.86 -25.51 6.85
N LYS A 164 0.05 -24.72 7.45
CA LYS A 164 1.46 -24.62 7.08
C LYS A 164 2.35 -25.01 8.26
N TYR A 165 3.55 -25.50 7.97
CA TYR A 165 4.61 -25.59 8.98
C TYR A 165 5.55 -24.39 8.88
N LEU A 166 5.79 -23.74 10.01
CA LEU A 166 6.73 -22.64 10.16
C LEU A 166 7.90 -23.14 11.00
N LEU A 167 9.09 -23.24 10.40
CA LEU A 167 10.30 -23.74 11.06
C LEU A 167 11.31 -22.61 11.20
N ASP A 168 11.53 -22.08 12.41
CA ASP A 168 12.61 -21.12 12.60
C ASP A 168 13.94 -21.85 12.79
N LEU A 169 14.99 -21.31 12.17
CA LEU A 169 16.38 -21.70 12.37
C LEU A 169 17.17 -20.46 12.80
N GLU A 170 17.78 -20.51 13.98
CA GLU A 170 18.89 -19.64 14.36
C GLU A 170 20.17 -20.46 14.42
N TRP A 171 21.07 -20.21 13.47
CA TRP A 171 22.39 -20.81 13.38
C TRP A 171 23.42 -19.90 14.05
N ASN A 172 24.21 -20.47 14.97
CA ASN A 172 25.30 -19.79 15.67
C ASN A 172 26.62 -20.51 15.37
N GLY A 173 27.56 -19.85 14.71
CA GLY A 173 28.91 -20.37 14.44
C GLY A 173 29.94 -19.70 15.32
N GLU A 174 30.39 -20.38 16.37
CA GLU A 174 31.45 -19.92 17.26
C GLU A 174 32.82 -20.39 16.75
N ALA A 175 33.68 -19.42 16.44
CA ALA A 175 35.00 -19.68 15.87
C ALA A 175 35.99 -20.13 16.95
N GLN A 176 36.47 -21.37 16.86
CA GLN A 176 37.47 -21.95 17.77
C GLN A 176 38.90 -21.57 17.35
N THR A 177 39.07 -21.23 16.08
CA THR A 177 40.25 -20.56 15.50
C THR A 177 39.79 -19.34 14.71
N ASP A 178 40.70 -18.57 14.10
CA ASP A 178 40.25 -17.63 13.06
C ASP A 178 39.68 -18.44 11.89
N VAL A 179 38.47 -18.08 11.46
CA VAL A 179 37.73 -18.77 10.41
C VAL A 179 37.54 -17.83 9.23
N THR A 180 37.99 -18.25 8.06
CA THR A 180 37.70 -17.62 6.78
C THR A 180 36.78 -18.53 5.99
N ILE A 181 35.61 -18.04 5.60
CA ILE A 181 34.74 -18.72 4.64
C ILE A 181 35.03 -18.08 3.29
N GLY A 182 35.83 -18.78 2.49
CA GLY A 182 36.31 -18.29 1.21
C GLY A 182 35.21 -18.21 0.15
N LYS A 183 35.40 -17.31 -0.82
CA LYS A 183 34.45 -17.03 -1.90
C LYS A 183 34.10 -18.31 -2.66
N TYR A 184 32.80 -18.58 -2.78
CA TYR A 184 32.27 -19.73 -3.50
C TYR A 184 30.78 -19.54 -3.84
N ASP A 185 30.29 -20.17 -4.91
CA ASP A 185 28.92 -19.95 -5.42
C ASP A 185 27.80 -20.47 -4.51
N TYR A 186 28.13 -21.34 -3.55
CA TYR A 186 27.17 -21.93 -2.61
C TYR A 186 27.81 -22.32 -1.27
N GLY A 187 26.98 -22.45 -0.24
CA GLY A 187 27.37 -22.83 1.11
C GLY A 187 26.54 -22.10 2.17
N GLY A 188 26.20 -22.79 3.24
CA GLY A 188 25.25 -22.40 4.28
C GLY A 188 24.13 -23.44 4.40
N LEU A 189 22.92 -22.96 4.69
CA LEU A 189 21.69 -23.74 4.62
C LEU A 189 21.45 -24.20 3.17
N PHE A 190 20.99 -25.43 2.98
CA PHE A 190 20.60 -25.93 1.67
C PHE A 190 19.41 -26.88 1.79
N VAL A 191 18.45 -26.75 0.88
CA VAL A 191 17.25 -27.60 0.79
C VAL A 191 17.29 -28.43 -0.48
N ARG A 192 17.09 -29.73 -0.34
CA ARG A 192 16.91 -30.66 -1.45
C ARG A 192 15.58 -31.40 -1.35
N MET A 193 14.69 -31.09 -2.29
CA MET A 193 13.46 -31.83 -2.56
C MET A 193 13.70 -33.03 -3.48
N PRO A 194 12.82 -34.05 -3.50
CA PRO A 194 12.98 -35.30 -4.28
C PRO A 194 12.86 -35.11 -5.79
N TRP A 195 13.90 -34.52 -6.39
CA TRP A 195 13.96 -34.19 -7.80
C TRP A 195 14.27 -35.42 -8.66
N LYS A 196 13.64 -35.50 -9.83
CA LYS A 196 14.02 -36.42 -10.90
C LYS A 196 13.85 -35.72 -12.26
N PRO A 197 14.60 -36.13 -13.29
CA PRO A 197 14.44 -35.56 -14.63
C PRO A 197 12.98 -35.60 -15.09
N GLY A 198 12.47 -34.45 -15.56
CA GLY A 198 11.10 -34.30 -16.06
C GLY A 198 10.01 -34.14 -15.00
N ILE A 199 10.35 -34.06 -13.71
CA ILE A 199 9.38 -33.76 -12.65
C ILE A 199 8.85 -32.33 -12.80
N ASN A 200 7.55 -32.12 -12.54
CA ASN A 200 6.99 -30.77 -12.47
C ASN A 200 7.50 -30.08 -11.20
N GLY A 201 8.21 -28.97 -11.35
CA GLY A 201 8.72 -28.18 -10.24
C GLY A 201 9.39 -26.90 -10.72
N GLU A 202 9.51 -25.94 -9.82
CA GLU A 202 10.15 -24.65 -10.06
C GLU A 202 10.75 -24.08 -8.77
N VAL A 203 11.72 -23.19 -8.91
CA VAL A 203 12.21 -22.34 -7.82
C VAL A 203 11.86 -20.90 -8.16
N VAL A 204 11.22 -20.18 -7.25
CA VAL A 204 10.79 -18.78 -7.45
C VAL A 204 11.31 -17.93 -6.30
N ASN A 205 11.87 -16.75 -6.58
CA ASN A 205 12.29 -15.83 -5.53
C ASN A 205 11.30 -14.66 -5.35
N ALA A 206 11.54 -13.83 -4.33
CA ALA A 206 10.71 -12.66 -4.03
C ALA A 206 10.61 -11.61 -5.17
N ALA A 207 11.52 -11.66 -6.15
CA ALA A 207 11.47 -10.84 -7.35
C ALA A 207 10.86 -11.58 -8.55
N ARG A 208 10.19 -12.73 -8.32
CA ARG A 208 9.59 -13.64 -9.32
C ARG A 208 10.55 -14.18 -10.37
N GLN A 209 11.84 -14.09 -10.12
CA GLN A 209 12.81 -14.75 -10.97
C GLN A 209 12.66 -16.27 -10.76
N LYS A 210 12.59 -17.01 -11.87
CA LYS A 210 12.34 -18.46 -11.85
C LYS A 210 13.58 -19.26 -12.25
N ASN A 211 13.83 -20.36 -11.54
CA ASN A 211 14.89 -21.34 -11.83
C ASN A 211 16.25 -20.66 -12.04
N GLU A 212 16.87 -20.83 -13.20
CA GLU A 212 18.17 -20.25 -13.54
C GLU A 212 18.19 -18.71 -13.45
N LYS A 213 17.05 -18.02 -13.62
CA LYS A 213 16.99 -16.57 -13.44
C LYS A 213 17.12 -16.15 -11.98
N ALA A 214 16.76 -17.02 -11.03
CA ALA A 214 16.91 -16.76 -9.60
C ALA A 214 18.33 -17.04 -9.10
N GLU A 215 19.15 -17.72 -9.90
CA GLU A 215 20.50 -18.10 -9.53
C GLU A 215 21.39 -16.86 -9.33
N GLY A 216 22.02 -16.76 -8.15
CA GLY A 216 22.90 -15.66 -7.78
C GLY A 216 22.20 -14.36 -7.41
N GLN A 217 20.88 -14.32 -7.51
CA GLN A 217 20.11 -13.12 -7.25
C GLN A 217 19.91 -12.89 -5.75
N PRO A 218 19.99 -11.65 -5.27
CA PRO A 218 19.64 -11.31 -3.90
C PRO A 218 18.11 -11.31 -3.72
N ALA A 219 17.60 -12.02 -2.71
CA ALA A 219 16.17 -12.04 -2.42
C ALA A 219 15.88 -12.24 -0.92
N MET A 220 14.76 -11.69 -0.46
CA MET A 220 14.26 -11.84 0.91
C MET A 220 13.69 -13.24 1.19
N TRP A 221 13.23 -13.94 0.16
CA TRP A 221 12.83 -15.35 0.23
C TRP A 221 12.99 -16.05 -1.12
N VAL A 222 13.14 -17.37 -1.07
CA VAL A 222 13.10 -18.29 -2.22
C VAL A 222 12.18 -19.46 -1.90
N ASP A 223 11.22 -19.74 -2.78
CA ASP A 223 10.27 -20.85 -2.73
C ASP A 223 10.70 -21.97 -3.67
N ILE A 224 10.82 -23.20 -3.16
CA ILE A 224 11.09 -24.40 -3.95
C ILE A 224 9.79 -25.19 -4.03
N ALA A 225 9.25 -25.32 -5.23
CA ALA A 225 7.99 -26.00 -5.51
C ALA A 225 8.22 -27.26 -6.32
N MET A 226 7.63 -28.38 -5.92
CA MET A 226 7.77 -29.64 -6.66
C MET A 226 6.57 -30.56 -6.47
N GLN A 227 6.19 -31.25 -7.54
CA GLN A 227 5.25 -32.35 -7.44
C GLN A 227 5.97 -33.55 -6.81
N VAL A 228 5.57 -33.93 -5.59
CA VAL A 228 6.14 -35.07 -4.88
C VAL A 228 5.26 -36.33 -5.04
N GLU A 229 5.81 -37.49 -4.69
CA GLU A 229 5.07 -38.76 -4.78
C GLU A 229 3.76 -38.71 -3.96
N GLY A 230 2.67 -39.19 -4.58
CA GLY A 230 1.35 -39.18 -3.96
C GLY A 230 0.55 -37.87 -4.12
N ARG A 231 1.04 -36.89 -4.90
CA ARG A 231 0.37 -35.61 -5.13
C ARG A 231 0.15 -35.28 -6.62
N ASN A 232 -0.92 -34.56 -6.89
CA ASN A 232 -1.20 -33.95 -8.20
C ASN A 232 -0.94 -32.44 -8.23
N ASP A 233 -0.87 -31.81 -7.05
CA ASP A 233 -0.51 -30.42 -6.82
C ASP A 233 0.96 -30.29 -6.37
N LEU A 234 1.48 -29.07 -6.34
CA LEU A 234 2.85 -28.80 -5.88
C LEU A 234 2.91 -28.75 -4.35
N ALA A 235 4.01 -29.28 -3.81
CA ALA A 235 4.41 -29.09 -2.43
C ALA A 235 5.61 -28.13 -2.39
N HIS A 236 5.68 -27.33 -1.34
CA HIS A 236 6.58 -26.18 -1.27
C HIS A 236 7.43 -26.21 -0.01
N ILE A 237 8.69 -25.83 -0.14
CA ILE A 237 9.55 -25.39 0.96
C ILE A 237 10.09 -24.00 0.58
N ALA A 238 9.56 -22.95 1.21
CA ALA A 238 10.12 -21.61 1.10
C ALA A 238 11.17 -21.38 2.20
N ILE A 239 12.21 -20.63 1.87
CA ILE A 239 13.29 -20.24 2.79
C ILE A 239 13.29 -18.71 2.86
N PHE A 240 13.13 -18.18 4.07
CA PHE A 240 13.13 -16.75 4.36
C PHE A 240 14.50 -16.30 4.86
N ASP A 241 14.99 -15.19 4.32
CA ASP A 241 16.18 -14.50 4.83
C ASP A 241 15.76 -13.41 5.82
N HIS A 242 16.51 -13.25 6.90
CA HIS A 242 16.17 -12.29 7.95
C HIS A 242 16.94 -10.97 7.77
N PRO A 243 16.32 -9.79 7.93
CA PRO A 243 16.99 -8.49 7.80
C PRO A 243 18.20 -8.25 8.71
N GLU A 244 18.31 -9.00 9.81
CA GLU A 244 19.47 -8.93 10.71
C GLU A 244 20.66 -9.78 10.25
N ASN A 245 20.49 -10.63 9.23
CA ASN A 245 21.60 -11.39 8.67
C ASN A 245 22.60 -10.45 7.99
N LYS A 246 23.89 -10.62 8.30
CA LYS A 246 24.94 -9.85 7.62
C LYS A 246 24.96 -10.20 6.13
N GLY A 247 24.78 -9.20 5.28
CA GLY A 247 24.67 -9.38 3.83
C GLY A 247 23.24 -9.51 3.32
N TYR A 248 22.23 -9.26 4.16
CA TYR A 248 20.83 -9.21 3.74
C TYR A 248 20.57 -8.17 2.62
N PRO A 249 19.70 -8.47 1.65
CA PRO A 249 19.21 -9.82 1.35
C PRO A 249 20.35 -10.68 0.75
N GLN A 250 20.47 -11.92 1.24
CA GLN A 250 21.48 -12.88 0.77
C GLN A 250 21.29 -13.17 -0.73
N THR A 251 22.40 -13.37 -1.44
CA THR A 251 22.37 -14.00 -2.76
C THR A 251 22.05 -15.47 -2.62
N TRP A 252 21.29 -16.03 -3.55
CA TRP A 252 20.86 -17.42 -3.51
C TRP A 252 21.65 -18.30 -4.47
N ARG A 253 21.82 -19.57 -4.10
CA ARG A 253 22.10 -20.66 -5.03
C ARG A 253 20.76 -21.27 -5.43
N VAL A 254 20.54 -21.42 -6.73
CA VAL A 254 19.48 -22.20 -7.36
C VAL A 254 20.14 -23.03 -8.45
N ASP A 255 20.17 -24.35 -8.27
CA ASP A 255 20.76 -25.25 -9.27
C ASP A 255 19.74 -25.83 -10.26
N GLY A 256 20.24 -26.39 -11.37
CA GLY A 256 19.42 -26.99 -12.41
C GLY A 256 18.64 -28.25 -12.00
N GLN A 257 18.76 -28.70 -10.75
CA GLN A 257 17.95 -29.77 -10.15
C GLN A 257 17.05 -29.23 -9.02
N LEU A 258 16.79 -27.91 -9.02
CA LEU A 258 15.87 -27.21 -8.11
C LEU A 258 16.29 -27.27 -6.63
N GLY A 259 17.59 -27.46 -6.37
CA GLY A 259 18.15 -27.30 -5.02
C GLY A 259 18.47 -25.84 -4.79
N ALA A 260 18.10 -25.33 -3.61
CA ALA A 260 18.33 -23.93 -3.29
C ALA A 260 18.78 -23.69 -1.85
N GLY A 261 19.51 -22.59 -1.67
CA GLY A 261 19.98 -22.14 -0.37
C GLY A 261 20.69 -20.78 -0.44
N PRO A 262 20.75 -20.02 0.67
CA PRO A 262 21.49 -18.78 0.73
C PRO A 262 22.99 -19.02 0.52
N ALA A 263 23.66 -18.10 -0.17
CA ALA A 263 25.05 -18.21 -0.60
C ALA A 263 25.81 -16.89 -0.35
N ARG A 264 25.99 -16.52 0.92
CA ARG A 264 26.68 -15.28 1.33
C ARG A 264 28.08 -15.13 0.74
N ALA A 265 28.84 -16.23 0.71
CA ALA A 265 30.23 -16.25 0.25
C ALA A 265 30.36 -16.06 -1.28
N ARG A 266 29.26 -15.93 -2.02
CA ARG A 266 29.29 -15.80 -3.47
C ARG A 266 30.01 -14.54 -3.95
N LYS A 267 29.84 -13.43 -3.24
CA LYS A 267 30.41 -12.14 -3.64
C LYS A 267 31.87 -11.98 -3.22
N ALA A 268 32.20 -12.39 -1.99
CA ALA A 268 33.53 -12.25 -1.40
C ALA A 268 33.73 -13.19 -0.21
N ASP A 269 34.99 -13.33 0.21
CA ASP A 269 35.39 -13.98 1.46
C ASP A 269 34.77 -13.25 2.66
N TRP A 270 34.49 -13.98 3.73
CA TRP A 270 34.11 -13.39 5.02
C TRP A 270 34.70 -14.17 6.20
N HIS A 271 34.77 -13.51 7.36
CA HIS A 271 35.63 -13.95 8.46
C HIS A 271 34.88 -13.95 9.79
N ILE A 272 35.24 -14.88 10.66
CA ILE A 272 34.84 -14.95 12.07
C ILE A 272 36.13 -15.10 12.88
N LYS A 273 36.45 -14.14 13.75
CA LYS A 273 37.68 -14.23 14.56
C LYS A 273 37.51 -15.24 15.67
N LYS A 274 38.62 -15.84 16.11
CA LYS A 274 38.62 -16.75 17.26
C LYS A 274 37.89 -16.13 18.46
N GLY A 275 36.93 -16.86 19.02
CA GLY A 275 36.09 -16.47 20.15
C GLY A 275 34.90 -15.57 19.79
N GLU A 276 34.72 -15.21 18.52
CA GLU A 276 33.51 -14.54 18.03
C GLU A 276 32.48 -15.57 17.55
N THR A 277 31.21 -15.19 17.63
CA THR A 277 30.07 -15.96 17.14
C THR A 277 29.37 -15.20 16.03
N GLU A 278 29.13 -15.86 14.90
CA GLU A 278 28.25 -15.35 13.85
C GLU A 278 26.85 -15.93 14.03
N VAL A 279 25.81 -15.10 13.88
CA VAL A 279 24.40 -15.51 13.96
C VAL A 279 23.72 -15.34 12.61
N ILE A 280 23.04 -16.37 12.13
CA ILE A 280 22.27 -16.37 10.88
C ILE A 280 20.88 -16.92 11.17
N ARG A 281 19.83 -16.23 10.70
CA ARG A 281 18.43 -16.59 10.95
C ARG A 281 17.67 -16.85 9.66
N HIS A 282 16.92 -17.95 9.63
CA HIS A 282 16.00 -18.28 8.56
C HIS A 282 14.67 -18.78 9.13
N GLU A 283 13.57 -18.62 8.40
CA GLU A 283 12.34 -19.38 8.63
C GLU A 283 12.07 -20.19 7.37
N LEU A 284 11.67 -21.46 7.53
CA LEU A 284 11.21 -22.28 6.44
C LEU A 284 9.70 -22.43 6.52
N VAL A 285 9.02 -22.18 5.41
CA VAL A 285 7.56 -22.32 5.31
C VAL A 285 7.24 -23.51 4.43
N VAL A 286 6.64 -24.54 5.02
CA VAL A 286 6.25 -25.76 4.33
C VAL A 286 4.75 -25.76 4.11
N TYR A 287 4.32 -25.88 2.84
CA TYR A 287 2.91 -25.84 2.45
C TYR A 287 2.66 -26.58 1.14
N SER A 288 1.41 -26.67 0.73
CA SER A 288 0.99 -27.28 -0.54
C SER A 288 -0.05 -26.44 -1.25
N GLY A 289 -0.12 -26.55 -2.58
CA GLY A 289 -1.12 -25.89 -3.41
C GLY A 289 -0.49 -25.01 -4.48
N VAL A 290 -1.09 -23.83 -4.71
CA VAL A 290 -0.58 -22.84 -5.66
C VAL A 290 0.18 -21.77 -4.86
N LEU A 291 1.38 -21.41 -5.32
CA LEU A 291 2.15 -20.31 -4.77
C LEU A 291 1.31 -19.02 -4.81
N ASN A 292 1.15 -18.38 -3.65
CA ASN A 292 0.66 -17.02 -3.52
C ASN A 292 1.76 -16.18 -2.88
N ASP A 293 2.52 -15.50 -3.73
CA ASP A 293 3.69 -14.70 -3.36
C ASP A 293 3.36 -13.52 -2.45
N VAL A 294 2.17 -12.93 -2.56
CA VAL A 294 1.65 -11.89 -1.67
C VAL A 294 1.55 -12.44 -0.25
N LYS A 295 0.83 -13.55 -0.08
CA LYS A 295 0.68 -14.21 1.22
C LYS A 295 2.00 -14.73 1.77
N LEU A 296 2.89 -15.20 0.89
CA LEU A 296 4.22 -15.66 1.30
C LEU A 296 5.07 -14.48 1.80
N THR A 297 4.99 -13.33 1.13
CA THR A 297 5.64 -12.08 1.55
C THR A 297 5.04 -11.54 2.85
N GLU A 298 3.71 -11.58 3.02
CA GLU A 298 3.05 -11.26 4.29
C GLU A 298 3.53 -12.16 5.43
N THR A 299 3.69 -13.47 5.15
CA THR A 299 4.26 -14.43 6.13
C THR A 299 5.69 -14.03 6.49
N TRP A 300 6.51 -13.62 5.51
CA TRP A 300 7.86 -13.09 5.75
C TRP A 300 7.84 -11.78 6.55
N GLU A 301 6.87 -10.89 6.34
CA GLU A 301 6.73 -9.64 7.11
C GLU A 301 6.42 -9.93 8.58
N GLU A 302 5.60 -10.95 8.84
CA GLU A 302 5.33 -11.45 10.19
C GLU A 302 6.61 -11.96 10.85
N TYR A 303 7.38 -12.82 10.15
CA TYR A 303 8.64 -13.39 10.64
C TYR A 303 9.72 -12.32 10.92
N SER A 304 9.94 -11.43 9.95
CA SER A 304 11.01 -10.43 10.01
C SER A 304 10.69 -9.23 10.92
N GLY A 305 9.44 -9.11 11.38
CA GLY A 305 8.94 -7.94 12.08
C GLY A 305 8.85 -6.67 11.21
N LYS A 306 9.08 -6.78 9.89
CA LYS A 306 9.01 -5.67 8.91
C LYS A 306 7.61 -5.56 8.33
N LYS A 307 6.64 -5.13 9.14
CA LYS A 307 5.26 -4.91 8.69
C LYS A 307 5.10 -3.60 7.93
N GLY A 308 4.35 -3.61 6.83
CA GLY A 308 3.84 -2.42 6.16
C GLY A 308 4.45 -2.12 4.80
N MET A 309 4.04 -0.99 4.20
CA MET A 309 4.23 -0.64 2.78
C MET A 309 5.70 -0.65 2.27
N TYR A 310 6.69 -0.63 3.17
CA TYR A 310 8.13 -0.58 2.84
C TYR A 310 8.87 -1.89 3.11
N SER A 311 8.17 -3.00 3.37
CA SER A 311 8.76 -4.34 3.55
C SER A 311 9.67 -4.77 2.39
N THR A 312 9.38 -4.28 1.18
CA THR A 312 10.11 -4.53 -0.06
C THR A 312 11.14 -3.45 -0.44
N ALA A 313 11.44 -2.48 0.45
CA ALA A 313 12.39 -1.40 0.16
C ALA A 313 13.80 -1.90 -0.27
N ALA A 314 14.21 -3.09 0.19
CA ALA A 314 15.44 -3.73 -0.28
C ALA A 314 15.41 -4.03 -1.79
N LEU A 315 14.25 -4.47 -2.32
CA LEU A 315 14.07 -4.71 -3.76
C LEU A 315 14.15 -3.42 -4.57
N TRP A 316 13.71 -2.29 -3.99
CA TRP A 316 13.83 -0.97 -4.61
C TRP A 316 15.29 -0.52 -4.72
N ALA A 317 16.07 -0.65 -3.64
CA ALA A 317 17.50 -0.32 -3.65
C ALA A 317 18.29 -1.19 -4.64
N ILE A 318 17.89 -2.47 -4.79
CA ILE A 318 18.46 -3.36 -5.82
C ILE A 318 18.11 -2.83 -7.22
N ALA A 319 16.86 -2.39 -7.46
CA ALA A 319 16.41 -1.91 -8.77
C ALA A 319 17.19 -0.66 -9.21
N GLN A 320 17.33 0.31 -8.30
CA GLN A 320 18.08 1.53 -8.57
C GLN A 320 19.55 1.23 -8.87
N LYS A 321 20.13 0.28 -8.14
CA LYS A 321 21.51 -0.14 -8.37
C LYS A 321 21.66 -0.82 -9.73
N GLU A 322 20.74 -1.71 -10.10
CA GLU A 322 20.69 -2.37 -11.41
C GLU A 322 20.62 -1.32 -12.54
N GLY A 323 19.76 -0.30 -12.41
CA GLY A 323 19.65 0.79 -13.38
C GLY A 323 20.95 1.59 -13.57
N ARG A 324 21.61 1.96 -12.46
CA ARG A 324 22.89 2.70 -12.50
C ARG A 324 24.07 1.89 -13.01
N GLU A 325 24.08 0.57 -12.81
CA GLU A 325 25.16 -0.33 -13.29
C GLU A 325 24.91 -0.86 -14.71
N ALA A 326 23.68 -0.76 -15.23
CA ALA A 326 23.33 -1.28 -16.55
C ALA A 326 24.01 -0.51 -17.68
N LYS A 327 24.31 -1.24 -18.77
CA LYS A 327 24.82 -0.65 -20.02
C LYS A 327 23.68 0.12 -20.70
N PHE A 328 23.97 1.35 -21.13
CA PHE A 328 23.13 2.10 -22.06
C PHE A 328 23.07 1.40 -23.42
N LEU A 329 21.86 1.13 -23.93
CA LEU A 329 21.65 0.44 -25.21
C LEU A 329 21.16 1.45 -26.24
N SER A 330 21.67 1.39 -27.47
CA SER A 330 21.03 2.06 -28.61
C SER A 330 19.61 1.49 -28.86
N PRO A 331 18.74 2.20 -29.61
CA PRO A 331 17.39 1.70 -29.87
C PRO A 331 17.36 0.30 -30.51
N ALA A 332 18.28 0.01 -31.43
CA ALA A 332 18.41 -1.31 -32.06
C ALA A 332 18.92 -2.39 -31.10
N GLU A 333 19.91 -2.07 -30.25
CA GLU A 333 20.38 -2.99 -29.20
C GLU A 333 19.30 -3.27 -28.17
N ALA A 334 18.46 -2.28 -27.83
CA ALA A 334 17.35 -2.45 -26.89
C ALA A 334 16.30 -3.44 -27.45
N VAL A 335 15.90 -3.29 -28.73
CA VAL A 335 15.01 -4.26 -29.39
C VAL A 335 15.63 -5.65 -29.44
N ALA A 336 16.93 -5.75 -29.74
CA ALA A 336 17.63 -7.04 -29.77
C ALA A 336 17.73 -7.70 -28.40
N ALA A 337 17.79 -6.91 -27.31
CA ALA A 337 17.80 -7.40 -25.94
C ALA A 337 16.41 -7.86 -25.48
N MET A 338 15.33 -7.29 -26.02
CA MET A 338 13.96 -7.59 -25.59
C MET A 338 13.55 -9.05 -25.80
N THR A 339 12.84 -9.60 -24.82
CA THR A 339 12.08 -10.85 -24.97
C THR A 339 10.60 -10.49 -25.00
N VAL A 340 9.89 -10.90 -26.04
CA VAL A 340 8.45 -10.67 -26.20
C VAL A 340 7.73 -12.01 -26.30
N LYS A 341 6.47 -12.07 -25.85
CA LYS A 341 5.62 -13.25 -25.96
C LYS A 341 5.67 -13.89 -27.35
N ASP A 342 5.69 -15.21 -27.39
CA ASP A 342 5.70 -15.97 -28.65
C ASP A 342 4.54 -15.55 -29.56
N GLY A 343 4.83 -15.42 -30.85
CA GLY A 343 3.88 -14.94 -31.86
C GLY A 343 3.86 -13.41 -32.03
N PHE A 344 4.59 -12.65 -31.21
CA PHE A 344 4.72 -11.20 -31.32
C PHE A 344 6.12 -10.76 -31.79
N LYS A 345 6.20 -9.49 -32.19
CA LYS A 345 7.42 -8.77 -32.53
C LYS A 345 7.35 -7.36 -31.92
N VAL A 346 8.52 -6.81 -31.63
CA VAL A 346 8.68 -5.43 -31.16
C VAL A 346 9.60 -4.67 -32.11
N ASN A 347 9.28 -3.41 -32.37
CA ASN A 347 10.16 -2.45 -33.04
C ASN A 347 10.13 -1.10 -32.32
N VAL A 348 11.14 -0.27 -32.59
CA VAL A 348 11.13 1.14 -32.18
C VAL A 348 10.23 1.87 -33.18
N PHE A 349 9.17 2.51 -32.70
CA PHE A 349 8.34 3.39 -33.52
C PHE A 349 9.00 4.76 -33.67
N ALA A 350 9.47 5.33 -32.55
CA ALA A 350 10.22 6.57 -32.52
C ALA A 350 11.27 6.53 -31.41
N ALA A 351 12.40 7.21 -31.60
CA ALA A 351 13.48 7.32 -30.62
C ALA A 351 14.22 8.66 -30.75
N GLU A 352 15.13 8.93 -29.84
CA GLU A 352 16.10 10.01 -29.98
C GLU A 352 16.82 9.96 -31.36
N PRO A 353 17.06 11.12 -32.02
CA PRO A 353 16.80 12.48 -31.55
C PRO A 353 15.40 13.05 -31.92
N MET A 354 14.47 12.25 -32.46
CA MET A 354 13.13 12.77 -32.84
C MET A 354 12.36 13.30 -31.62
N MET A 355 12.59 12.71 -30.46
CA MET A 355 12.06 13.10 -29.16
C MET A 355 13.06 12.74 -28.06
N THR A 356 12.88 13.35 -26.90
CA THR A 356 13.64 13.09 -25.67
C THR A 356 12.72 13.28 -24.47
N GLN A 357 12.96 12.62 -23.35
CA GLN A 357 12.17 12.70 -22.11
C GLN A 357 10.65 12.78 -22.35
N PRO A 358 10.08 11.87 -23.17
CA PRO A 358 8.63 11.86 -23.38
C PRO A 358 7.97 11.51 -22.05
N MET A 359 6.92 12.23 -21.67
CA MET A 359 6.20 12.02 -20.40
C MET A 359 4.84 11.36 -20.63
N ALA A 360 4.13 11.79 -21.68
CA ALA A 360 2.83 11.26 -22.04
C ALA A 360 2.64 11.34 -23.56
N PHE A 361 1.77 10.50 -24.11
CA PHE A 361 1.43 10.54 -25.52
C PHE A 361 -0.01 10.07 -25.78
N CYS A 362 -0.57 10.45 -26.93
CA CYS A 362 -1.91 10.05 -27.35
C CYS A 362 -2.02 10.03 -28.89
N TRP A 363 -3.13 9.50 -29.42
CA TRP A 363 -3.42 9.49 -30.86
C TRP A 363 -4.48 10.53 -31.24
N ASP A 364 -4.29 11.21 -32.38
CA ASP A 364 -5.29 12.13 -32.95
C ASP A 364 -6.26 11.45 -33.93
N ASP A 365 -7.16 12.23 -34.55
CA ASP A 365 -8.15 11.73 -35.53
C ASP A 365 -7.55 11.32 -36.88
N LYS A 366 -6.28 11.60 -37.12
CA LYS A 366 -5.53 11.22 -38.33
C LYS A 366 -4.66 9.98 -38.12
N GLY A 367 -4.62 9.44 -36.90
CA GLY A 367 -3.75 8.32 -36.56
C GLY A 367 -2.29 8.71 -36.36
N ARG A 368 -2.02 9.97 -35.97
CA ARG A 368 -0.68 10.48 -35.66
C ARG A 368 -0.44 10.47 -34.15
N LEU A 369 0.80 10.27 -33.74
CA LEU A 369 1.20 10.21 -32.33
C LEU A 369 1.55 11.61 -31.82
N TRP A 370 0.87 12.08 -30.79
CA TRP A 370 1.16 13.34 -30.13
C TRP A 370 1.90 13.10 -28.83
N ILE A 371 3.00 13.81 -28.59
CA ILE A 371 3.89 13.59 -27.43
C ILE A 371 4.02 14.88 -26.62
N ALA A 372 3.83 14.75 -25.30
CA ALA A 372 4.28 15.71 -24.32
C ALA A 372 5.73 15.39 -23.92
N GLU A 373 6.67 16.19 -24.40
CA GLU A 373 8.09 16.10 -24.07
C GLU A 373 8.41 17.05 -22.93
N ASN A 374 8.86 16.49 -21.80
CA ASN A 374 9.08 17.23 -20.56
C ASN A 374 10.57 17.28 -20.22
N ARG A 375 11.21 18.37 -20.62
CA ARG A 375 12.62 18.67 -20.33
C ARG A 375 12.84 19.43 -19.04
N ASP A 376 11.78 19.71 -18.30
CA ASP A 376 11.82 20.47 -17.04
C ASP A 376 11.98 19.58 -15.79
N TYR A 377 12.32 18.31 -15.97
CA TYR A 377 12.36 17.28 -14.93
C TYR A 377 13.68 17.20 -14.13
N GLU A 378 14.34 18.33 -13.83
CA GLU A 378 15.74 18.31 -13.37
C GLU A 378 15.98 18.41 -11.84
N SER A 379 14.99 18.80 -11.03
CA SER A 379 15.18 18.86 -9.56
C SER A 379 13.90 18.62 -8.75
N ARG A 380 14.04 17.95 -7.60
CA ARG A 380 12.97 17.82 -6.61
C ARG A 380 12.87 19.12 -5.79
N GLY A 381 11.70 19.76 -5.83
CA GLY A 381 11.29 20.74 -4.80
C GLY A 381 11.59 22.22 -5.03
N LYS A 382 12.25 22.65 -6.13
CA LYS A 382 12.47 24.09 -6.43
C LYS A 382 12.21 24.42 -7.91
N GLY A 383 11.45 25.48 -8.16
CA GLY A 383 11.21 26.05 -9.50
C GLY A 383 10.16 25.32 -10.35
N PHE A 384 9.74 25.98 -11.43
CA PHE A 384 8.72 25.52 -12.38
C PHE A 384 9.29 24.86 -13.64
N SER A 385 10.44 25.36 -14.10
CA SER A 385 11.09 24.99 -15.35
C SER A 385 12.52 25.52 -15.36
N ASN A 386 13.51 24.62 -15.44
CA ASN A 386 14.93 24.96 -15.52
C ASN A 386 15.44 25.04 -16.96
N ALA A 387 14.89 24.22 -17.88
CA ALA A 387 15.32 24.19 -19.27
C ALA A 387 14.48 25.14 -20.13
N GLY A 388 13.16 25.15 -19.94
CA GLY A 388 12.25 26.03 -20.66
C GLY A 388 12.02 25.66 -22.13
N ASP A 389 12.48 24.48 -22.55
CA ASP A 389 12.47 23.99 -23.92
C ASP A 389 11.60 22.72 -24.10
N SER A 390 10.72 22.43 -23.14
CA SER A 390 9.67 21.41 -23.25
C SER A 390 8.73 21.68 -24.43
N ARG A 391 8.25 20.61 -25.09
CA ARG A 391 7.54 20.69 -26.39
C ARG A 391 6.33 19.77 -26.44
N ILE A 392 5.40 20.13 -27.32
CA ILE A 392 4.36 19.23 -27.83
C ILE A 392 4.73 18.85 -29.27
N LEU A 393 4.94 17.56 -29.50
CA LEU A 393 5.37 17.02 -30.80
C LEU A 393 4.24 16.23 -31.47
N ILE A 394 4.26 16.21 -32.80
CA ILE A 394 3.41 15.35 -33.64
C ILE A 394 4.34 14.47 -34.47
N LEU A 395 4.23 13.16 -34.30
CA LEU A 395 4.97 12.15 -35.04
C LEU A 395 4.02 11.35 -35.94
N GLU A 396 4.43 11.07 -37.16
CA GLU A 396 3.63 10.36 -38.15
C GLU A 396 4.49 9.34 -38.89
N ASP A 397 3.88 8.19 -39.18
CA ASP A 397 4.39 7.11 -40.01
C ASP A 397 3.64 7.21 -41.35
N THR A 398 4.27 7.87 -42.33
CA THR A 398 3.60 8.26 -43.57
C THR A 398 3.48 7.10 -44.56
N ASP A 399 4.37 6.10 -44.47
CA ASP A 399 4.37 4.91 -45.33
C ASP A 399 3.77 3.65 -44.69
N LYS A 400 3.48 3.72 -43.38
CA LYS A 400 2.80 2.69 -42.56
C LYS A 400 3.65 1.44 -42.34
N ASP A 401 4.97 1.58 -42.34
CA ASP A 401 5.89 0.48 -42.05
C ASP A 401 5.99 0.15 -40.55
N GLY A 402 5.43 1.02 -39.69
CA GLY A 402 5.48 0.92 -38.25
C GLY A 402 6.56 1.75 -37.57
N VAL A 403 7.19 2.68 -38.30
CA VAL A 403 8.23 3.59 -37.84
C VAL A 403 7.83 5.02 -38.20
N ALA A 404 7.94 5.95 -37.25
CA ALA A 404 7.70 7.35 -37.53
C ALA A 404 8.83 7.91 -38.43
N ASP A 405 8.44 8.57 -39.52
CA ASP A 405 9.35 9.17 -40.50
C ASP A 405 9.28 10.71 -40.51
N THR A 406 8.26 11.29 -39.87
CA THR A 406 8.08 12.73 -39.77
C THR A 406 7.86 13.21 -38.34
N ARG A 407 8.27 14.45 -38.08
CA ARG A 407 8.14 15.15 -36.80
C ARG A 407 7.76 16.60 -37.04
N LYS A 408 6.73 17.08 -36.34
CA LYS A 408 6.37 18.50 -36.22
C LYS A 408 6.40 18.94 -34.76
N VAL A 409 6.74 20.21 -34.52
CA VAL A 409 6.58 20.86 -33.22
C VAL A 409 5.29 21.66 -33.26
N PHE A 410 4.30 21.27 -32.46
CA PHE A 410 3.01 21.96 -32.35
C PHE A 410 3.12 23.19 -31.46
N MET A 411 3.81 23.05 -30.32
CA MET A 411 4.02 24.09 -29.32
C MET A 411 5.36 23.87 -28.61
N GLU A 412 6.00 24.96 -28.20
CA GLU A 412 7.24 24.97 -27.40
C GLU A 412 7.14 25.96 -26.23
N GLY A 413 8.02 25.83 -25.24
CA GLY A 413 8.08 26.75 -24.09
C GLY A 413 6.95 26.55 -23.07
N ILE A 414 6.23 25.43 -23.16
CA ILE A 414 5.26 25.01 -22.15
C ILE A 414 6.02 24.36 -21.00
N ALA A 415 5.90 24.92 -19.80
CA ALA A 415 6.62 24.36 -18.68
C ALA A 415 5.89 23.14 -18.08
N PHE A 416 6.65 22.07 -17.87
CA PHE A 416 6.21 20.82 -17.25
C PHE A 416 4.94 20.18 -17.86
N PRO A 417 4.90 19.83 -19.16
CA PRO A 417 3.78 19.09 -19.73
C PRO A 417 3.77 17.64 -19.21
N SER A 418 2.76 17.28 -18.42
CA SER A 418 2.66 15.98 -17.74
C SER A 418 1.58 15.05 -18.30
N ALA A 419 0.63 15.57 -19.08
CA ALA A 419 -0.40 14.78 -19.75
C ALA A 419 -0.92 15.46 -21.01
N ILE A 420 -1.48 14.67 -21.94
CA ILE A 420 -1.96 15.15 -23.23
C ILE A 420 -3.16 14.34 -23.72
N ALA A 421 -4.14 15.02 -24.34
CA ALA A 421 -5.24 14.38 -25.06
C ALA A 421 -5.76 15.28 -26.21
N VAL A 422 -5.76 14.76 -27.44
CA VAL A 422 -6.27 15.49 -28.61
C VAL A 422 -7.79 15.36 -28.72
N GLY A 423 -8.48 16.45 -29.06
CA GLY A 423 -9.92 16.48 -29.30
C GLY A 423 -10.47 17.91 -29.35
N PHE A 424 -11.69 18.07 -29.85
CA PHE A 424 -12.37 19.38 -29.95
C PHE A 424 -11.58 20.44 -30.75
N ASP A 425 -10.96 20.02 -31.86
CA ASP A 425 -10.16 20.88 -32.75
C ASP A 425 -8.96 21.55 -32.05
N GLY A 426 -8.35 20.81 -31.12
CA GLY A 426 -7.16 21.23 -30.38
C GLY A 426 -6.62 20.11 -29.50
N VAL A 427 -5.87 20.50 -28.47
CA VAL A 427 -5.24 19.58 -27.53
C VAL A 427 -5.42 20.05 -26.09
N PHE A 428 -5.79 19.11 -25.22
CA PHE A 428 -5.78 19.29 -23.77
C PHE A 428 -4.41 18.92 -23.23
N ILE A 429 -3.82 19.79 -22.42
CA ILE A 429 -2.48 19.58 -21.84
C ILE A 429 -2.57 19.75 -20.31
N GLY A 430 -2.08 18.75 -19.59
CA GLY A 430 -1.79 18.86 -18.17
C GLY A 430 -0.46 19.55 -18.00
N ALA A 431 -0.47 20.77 -17.49
CA ALA A 431 0.72 21.55 -17.20
C ALA A 431 0.49 22.23 -15.84
N PRO A 432 0.81 21.57 -14.71
CA PRO A 432 0.55 22.07 -13.36
C PRO A 432 0.92 23.55 -13.24
N PRO A 433 0.13 24.40 -12.55
CA PRO A 433 -1.07 24.05 -11.83
C PRO A 433 -2.31 23.94 -12.71
N ASN A 434 -2.19 23.94 -14.05
CA ASN A 434 -3.29 24.13 -14.99
C ASN A 434 -3.65 22.87 -15.80
N LEU A 435 -4.93 22.76 -16.13
CA LEU A 435 -5.42 22.05 -17.30
C LEU A 435 -5.62 23.08 -18.42
N LEU A 436 -4.83 22.96 -19.48
CA LEU A 436 -4.89 23.85 -20.63
C LEU A 436 -5.68 23.21 -21.77
N PHE A 437 -6.36 24.04 -22.56
CA PHE A 437 -6.83 23.70 -23.90
C PHE A 437 -6.13 24.63 -24.90
N VAL A 438 -5.43 24.06 -25.86
CA VAL A 438 -4.68 24.76 -26.91
C VAL A 438 -5.35 24.48 -28.25
N PRO A 439 -6.01 25.47 -28.88
CA PRO A 439 -6.68 25.29 -30.16
C PRO A 439 -5.72 25.13 -31.35
N ASP A 440 -6.22 24.47 -32.40
CA ASP A 440 -5.68 24.47 -33.76
C ASP A 440 -6.84 24.78 -34.73
N LYS A 441 -7.31 26.04 -34.70
CA LYS A 441 -8.55 26.44 -35.40
C LYS A 441 -8.43 26.37 -36.91
N ASN A 442 -7.23 26.53 -37.44
CA ASN A 442 -6.96 26.52 -38.88
C ASN A 442 -6.48 25.16 -39.41
N GLY A 443 -6.19 24.20 -38.51
CA GLY A 443 -5.77 22.84 -38.84
C GLY A 443 -4.39 22.77 -39.48
N ASP A 444 -3.51 23.74 -39.20
CA ASP A 444 -2.17 23.83 -39.77
C ASP A 444 -1.10 23.07 -38.96
N ASP A 445 -1.52 22.34 -37.91
CA ASP A 445 -0.70 21.64 -36.95
C ASP A 445 0.25 22.57 -36.15
N LYS A 446 -0.19 23.81 -35.87
CA LYS A 446 0.49 24.74 -34.95
C LYS A 446 -0.47 25.27 -33.90
N ALA A 447 0.06 25.53 -32.70
CA ALA A 447 -0.72 26.08 -31.61
C ALA A 447 -1.16 27.52 -31.88
N ASP A 448 -2.46 27.78 -31.70
CA ASP A 448 -2.99 29.14 -31.60
C ASP A 448 -2.65 29.72 -30.21
N THR A 449 -1.40 30.16 -30.00
CA THR A 449 -0.87 30.52 -28.66
C THR A 449 -1.61 31.68 -27.98
N GLU A 450 -2.21 32.58 -28.75
CA GLU A 450 -3.00 33.70 -28.25
C GLU A 450 -4.39 33.26 -27.73
N ASP A 451 -4.83 32.05 -28.10
CA ASP A 451 -6.15 31.49 -27.78
C ASP A 451 -6.10 30.39 -26.72
N ILE A 452 -4.95 30.20 -26.04
CA ILE A 452 -4.81 29.18 -24.98
C ILE A 452 -5.79 29.47 -23.85
N GLN A 453 -6.53 28.44 -23.44
CA GLN A 453 -7.54 28.53 -22.39
C GLN A 453 -7.10 27.73 -21.16
N ILE A 454 -7.11 28.36 -19.99
CA ILE A 454 -6.98 27.67 -18.70
C ILE A 454 -8.36 27.16 -18.32
N ARG A 455 -8.62 25.87 -18.54
CA ARG A 455 -9.91 25.25 -18.26
C ARG A 455 -10.08 25.00 -16.76
N LEU A 456 -9.03 24.56 -16.09
CA LEU A 456 -8.97 24.36 -14.64
C LEU A 456 -7.59 24.73 -14.11
N THR A 457 -7.50 25.05 -12.82
CA THR A 457 -6.23 25.27 -12.11
C THR A 457 -6.30 24.70 -10.68
N GLY A 458 -5.19 24.74 -9.95
CA GLY A 458 -5.13 24.36 -8.53
C GLY A 458 -4.37 23.06 -8.22
N TRP A 459 -3.77 22.43 -9.23
CA TRP A 459 -2.89 21.28 -9.04
C TRP A 459 -1.54 21.70 -8.44
N GLY A 460 -1.07 20.97 -7.43
CA GLY A 460 0.25 21.18 -6.84
C GLY A 460 1.38 20.50 -7.62
N ILE A 461 2.62 20.76 -7.18
CA ILE A 461 3.85 20.09 -7.67
C ILE A 461 4.77 19.62 -6.54
N ARG A 462 4.23 19.43 -5.33
CA ARG A 462 5.03 19.08 -4.12
C ARG A 462 5.89 17.84 -4.38
N ASP A 463 5.27 16.78 -4.91
CA ASP A 463 5.98 15.68 -5.54
C ASP A 463 5.67 15.67 -7.04
N ARG A 464 6.71 15.89 -7.86
CA ARG A 464 6.61 15.92 -9.31
C ARG A 464 6.23 14.56 -9.92
N HIS A 465 6.40 13.45 -9.19
CA HIS A 465 5.92 12.14 -9.61
C HIS A 465 4.41 11.97 -9.44
N GLU A 466 3.74 12.85 -8.68
CA GLU A 466 2.37 12.66 -8.18
C GLU A 466 1.43 13.80 -8.61
N THR A 467 1.78 14.53 -9.68
CA THR A 467 0.98 15.64 -10.20
C THR A 467 -0.12 15.19 -11.19
N ILE A 468 -0.84 16.15 -11.79
CA ILE A 468 -1.87 15.91 -12.81
C ILE A 468 -1.31 15.04 -13.94
N ASN A 469 -1.96 13.93 -14.26
CA ASN A 469 -1.45 13.01 -15.28
C ASN A 469 -2.52 12.16 -15.98
N SER A 470 -2.10 11.33 -16.94
CA SER A 470 -2.86 10.25 -17.59
C SER A 470 -4.22 10.64 -18.15
N PHE A 471 -4.25 11.52 -19.15
CA PHE A 471 -5.51 11.93 -19.77
C PHE A 471 -6.12 10.81 -20.63
N HIS A 472 -7.43 10.60 -20.49
CA HIS A 472 -8.15 9.63 -21.30
C HIS A 472 -9.61 10.03 -21.50
N TRP A 473 -10.13 9.81 -22.72
CA TRP A 473 -11.52 10.10 -23.04
C TRP A 473 -12.44 8.97 -22.56
N GLY A 474 -13.40 9.30 -21.70
CA GLY A 474 -14.41 8.36 -21.24
C GLY A 474 -15.48 8.07 -22.29
N PRO A 475 -16.16 6.92 -22.21
CA PRO A 475 -17.27 6.59 -23.10
C PRO A 475 -18.44 7.59 -22.99
N ASP A 476 -18.56 8.25 -21.84
CA ASP A 476 -19.55 9.29 -21.54
C ASP A 476 -19.17 10.70 -22.06
N GLY A 477 -18.07 10.84 -22.79
CA GLY A 477 -17.64 12.10 -23.39
C GLY A 477 -16.97 13.07 -22.43
N TRP A 478 -16.60 12.63 -21.22
CA TRP A 478 -15.77 13.39 -20.31
C TRP A 478 -14.27 13.11 -20.56
N LEU A 479 -13.44 14.09 -20.29
CA LEU A 479 -11.98 13.91 -20.17
C LEU A 479 -11.66 13.48 -18.75
N TYR A 480 -11.05 12.31 -18.56
CA TYR A 480 -10.60 11.80 -17.26
C TYR A 480 -9.10 12.02 -17.10
N GLY A 481 -8.67 12.15 -15.85
CA GLY A 481 -7.26 12.17 -15.48
C GLY A 481 -7.04 11.77 -14.03
N LEU A 482 -5.76 11.69 -13.67
CA LEU A 482 -5.29 11.17 -12.38
C LEU A 482 -4.44 12.22 -11.65
N GLN A 483 -4.25 12.00 -10.35
CA GLN A 483 -3.30 12.74 -9.50
C GLN A 483 -2.87 11.82 -8.34
N GLY A 484 -1.62 11.94 -7.90
CA GLY A 484 -1.09 11.19 -6.76
C GLY A 484 -1.36 11.82 -5.38
N PHE A 485 -1.17 11.00 -4.36
CA PHE A 485 -1.37 11.27 -2.94
C PHE A 485 -0.45 12.38 -2.39
N ALA A 486 0.84 12.33 -2.71
CA ALA A 486 1.88 13.17 -2.14
C ALA A 486 1.82 14.62 -2.62
N THR A 487 0.86 14.99 -3.47
CA THR A 487 0.65 16.35 -3.95
C THR A 487 -0.78 16.81 -3.66
N PRO A 488 -1.08 17.34 -2.46
CA PRO A 488 -2.39 17.89 -2.14
C PRO A 488 -2.71 19.07 -3.05
N SER A 489 -3.93 19.07 -3.59
CA SER A 489 -4.38 20.06 -4.57
C SER A 489 -5.80 20.49 -4.24
N LYS A 490 -6.16 21.71 -4.64
CA LYS A 490 -7.53 22.23 -4.57
C LYS A 490 -7.92 22.75 -5.94
N VAL A 491 -8.65 21.94 -6.68
CA VAL A 491 -8.85 22.12 -8.12
C VAL A 491 -10.20 22.77 -8.40
N GLY A 492 -10.20 23.75 -9.30
CA GLY A 492 -11.41 24.43 -9.75
C GLY A 492 -11.13 25.36 -10.93
N LYS A 493 -12.10 26.21 -11.26
CA LYS A 493 -11.88 27.24 -12.29
C LYS A 493 -10.95 28.32 -11.76
N PRO A 494 -10.08 28.91 -12.59
CA PRO A 494 -9.23 30.01 -12.16
C PRO A 494 -10.08 31.21 -11.70
N LYS A 495 -9.72 31.86 -10.59
CA LYS A 495 -10.28 33.19 -10.30
C LYS A 495 -9.69 34.21 -11.26
N GLY A 496 -10.53 34.84 -12.09
CA GLY A 496 -10.09 35.75 -13.14
C GLY A 496 -9.57 35.00 -14.38
N GLN A 497 -8.60 35.58 -15.10
CA GLN A 497 -8.08 34.99 -16.35
C GLN A 497 -7.10 33.82 -16.12
N GLY A 498 -6.66 33.58 -14.89
CA GLY A 498 -5.57 32.65 -14.58
C GLY A 498 -4.20 33.13 -15.10
N LYS A 499 -3.16 32.31 -14.92
CA LYS A 499 -1.81 32.58 -15.45
C LYS A 499 -1.27 31.31 -16.13
N ILE A 500 -0.78 31.47 -17.35
CA ILE A 500 0.09 30.47 -18.00
C ILE A 500 1.50 30.73 -17.49
N TYR A 501 2.11 29.72 -16.91
CA TYR A 501 3.45 29.79 -16.34
C TYR A 501 4.48 29.33 -17.37
N ARG A 502 5.65 29.96 -17.37
CA ARG A 502 6.75 29.72 -18.30
C ARG A 502 8.08 29.51 -17.56
N HIS A 503 9.15 29.31 -18.33
CA HIS A 503 10.51 29.19 -17.82
C HIS A 503 10.86 30.31 -16.80
N ASN A 504 11.50 29.91 -15.69
CA ASN A 504 11.86 30.76 -14.54
C ASN A 504 10.70 31.41 -13.76
N ASP A 505 9.43 31.17 -14.10
CA ASP A 505 8.34 31.58 -13.21
C ASP A 505 8.43 30.79 -11.88
N PRO A 506 8.22 31.42 -10.72
CA PRO A 506 8.06 30.70 -9.48
C PRO A 506 6.72 29.96 -9.47
N PHE A 507 6.69 28.75 -8.89
CA PHE A 507 5.42 28.08 -8.62
C PHE A 507 4.64 28.89 -7.59
N PRO A 508 3.32 29.13 -7.79
CA PRO A 508 2.53 29.96 -6.89
C PRO A 508 2.40 29.32 -5.50
N GLU A 509 2.61 30.11 -4.44
CA GLU A 509 2.36 29.67 -3.06
C GLU A 509 0.85 29.50 -2.78
N ASN A 510 0.00 30.20 -3.52
CA ASN A 510 -1.45 30.12 -3.43
C ASN A 510 -2.08 30.17 -4.83
N ILE A 511 -2.96 29.22 -5.12
CA ILE A 511 -3.66 29.11 -6.41
C ILE A 511 -5.15 29.32 -6.15
N PRO A 512 -5.66 30.55 -6.31
CA PRO A 512 -7.06 30.85 -6.03
C PRO A 512 -7.97 30.22 -7.11
N VAL A 513 -8.92 29.41 -6.65
CA VAL A 513 -9.93 28.76 -7.50
C VAL A 513 -11.35 29.13 -7.09
N GLU A 514 -12.26 29.11 -8.06
CA GLU A 514 -13.71 29.13 -7.85
C GLU A 514 -14.21 27.71 -7.61
N ASP A 515 -15.10 27.54 -6.62
CA ASP A 515 -15.72 26.26 -6.26
C ASP A 515 -14.74 25.09 -6.10
N GLY A 516 -13.54 25.39 -5.57
CA GLY A 516 -12.44 24.44 -5.49
C GLY A 516 -12.75 23.19 -4.69
N VAL A 517 -12.41 22.03 -5.25
CA VAL A 517 -12.57 20.70 -4.64
C VAL A 517 -11.19 20.15 -4.28
N ASP A 518 -11.04 19.67 -3.04
CA ASP A 518 -9.79 19.09 -2.56
C ASP A 518 -9.53 17.70 -3.16
N ILE A 519 -8.30 17.42 -3.57
CA ILE A 519 -7.86 16.12 -4.09
C ILE A 519 -6.42 15.83 -3.69
N ASN A 520 -6.15 14.61 -3.20
CA ASN A 520 -4.83 14.15 -2.77
C ASN A 520 -4.71 12.64 -3.00
N GLY A 521 -4.49 12.27 -4.26
CA GLY A 521 -4.70 10.92 -4.74
C GLY A 521 -6.16 10.77 -5.19
N GLY A 522 -6.36 10.50 -6.48
CA GLY A 522 -7.72 10.34 -7.01
C GLY A 522 -7.84 10.30 -8.52
N VAL A 523 -9.07 10.05 -8.94
CA VAL A 523 -9.51 10.15 -10.34
C VAL A 523 -10.43 11.35 -10.46
N TRP A 524 -10.21 12.18 -11.46
CA TRP A 524 -11.04 13.34 -11.76
C TRP A 524 -11.53 13.32 -13.20
N ARG A 525 -12.55 14.12 -13.50
CA ARG A 525 -13.06 14.31 -14.85
C ARG A 525 -13.48 15.74 -15.13
N TYR A 526 -13.37 16.13 -16.40
CA TYR A 526 -13.75 17.43 -16.92
C TYR A 526 -14.62 17.29 -18.18
N HIS A 527 -15.76 17.98 -18.21
CA HIS A 527 -16.66 17.95 -19.37
C HIS A 527 -16.35 19.09 -20.34
N PRO A 528 -15.88 18.82 -21.57
CA PRO A 528 -15.39 19.85 -22.48
C PRO A 528 -16.46 20.85 -22.93
N THR A 529 -17.71 20.39 -23.12
CA THR A 529 -18.80 21.24 -23.66
C THR A 529 -19.72 21.82 -22.59
N ARG A 530 -19.67 21.28 -21.35
CA ARG A 530 -20.47 21.77 -20.21
C ARG A 530 -19.62 22.56 -19.21
N ASP A 531 -18.29 22.54 -19.40
CA ASP A 531 -17.32 23.24 -18.57
C ASP A 531 -17.50 22.94 -17.07
N LYS A 532 -17.58 21.64 -16.76
CA LYS A 532 -17.84 21.10 -15.42
C LYS A 532 -16.70 20.18 -14.99
N PHE A 533 -16.27 20.33 -13.74
CA PHE A 533 -15.25 19.51 -13.10
C PHE A 533 -15.88 18.66 -11.99
N GLU A 534 -15.45 17.39 -11.88
CA GLU A 534 -15.83 16.50 -10.80
C GLU A 534 -14.63 15.65 -10.35
N VAL A 535 -14.46 15.47 -9.05
CA VAL A 535 -13.63 14.37 -8.53
C VAL A 535 -14.50 13.10 -8.55
N VAL A 536 -14.05 12.09 -9.28
CA VAL A 536 -14.76 10.81 -9.48
C VAL A 536 -14.55 9.90 -8.28
N ALA A 537 -13.32 9.82 -7.78
CA ALA A 537 -12.94 8.99 -6.65
C ALA A 537 -11.74 9.58 -5.91
N HIS A 538 -11.69 9.36 -4.60
CA HIS A 538 -10.57 9.75 -3.73
C HIS A 538 -9.79 8.53 -3.24
N GLY A 539 -8.50 8.69 -2.95
CA GLY A 539 -7.66 7.65 -2.36
C GLY A 539 -6.45 7.34 -3.23
N PHE A 540 -6.01 6.07 -3.24
CA PHE A 540 -4.86 5.58 -3.99
C PHE A 540 -3.51 6.11 -3.48
N SER A 541 -2.43 5.59 -4.08
CA SER A 541 -1.06 6.05 -3.94
C SER A 541 -0.75 7.04 -5.07
N ASN A 542 -0.09 6.59 -6.13
CA ASN A 542 0.31 7.39 -7.28
C ASN A 542 -0.21 6.79 -8.60
N PRO A 543 -1.49 7.00 -8.95
CA PRO A 543 -2.08 6.45 -10.17
C PRO A 543 -1.51 7.07 -11.45
N TRP A 544 -1.09 6.22 -12.41
CA TRP A 544 -0.44 6.58 -13.69
C TRP A 544 -0.98 5.82 -14.91
N GLY A 545 -2.09 5.11 -14.76
CA GLY A 545 -2.78 4.48 -15.88
C GLY A 545 -4.27 4.50 -15.68
N VAL A 546 -5.02 4.74 -16.76
CA VAL A 546 -6.48 4.74 -16.75
C VAL A 546 -7.01 4.26 -18.10
N ASP A 547 -7.99 3.35 -18.07
CA ASP A 547 -8.73 2.92 -19.25
C ASP A 547 -10.09 2.28 -18.86
N TYR A 548 -10.88 1.93 -19.87
CA TYR A 548 -12.19 1.32 -19.74
C TYR A 548 -12.25 -0.05 -20.40
N ASP A 549 -12.98 -0.98 -19.79
CA ASP A 549 -13.37 -2.22 -20.45
C ASP A 549 -14.47 -1.99 -21.51
N ALA A 550 -14.85 -3.05 -22.22
CA ALA A 550 -15.89 -2.99 -23.26
C ALA A 550 -17.29 -2.57 -22.73
N LYS A 551 -17.50 -2.66 -21.41
CA LYS A 551 -18.74 -2.27 -20.72
C LYS A 551 -18.67 -0.85 -20.14
N GLY A 552 -17.55 -0.16 -20.33
CA GLY A 552 -17.31 1.18 -19.77
C GLY A 552 -17.03 1.16 -18.26
N GLN A 553 -16.60 0.03 -17.70
CA GLN A 553 -16.06 -0.01 -16.33
C GLN A 553 -14.69 0.64 -16.32
N LEU A 554 -14.44 1.51 -15.33
CA LEU A 554 -13.21 2.29 -15.22
C LEU A 554 -12.14 1.53 -14.41
N LEU A 555 -10.96 1.38 -14.97
CA LEU A 555 -9.81 0.73 -14.34
C LEU A 555 -8.65 1.72 -14.25
N ILE A 556 -7.90 1.67 -13.15
CA ILE A 556 -6.64 2.40 -13.03
C ILE A 556 -5.50 1.49 -12.59
N THR A 557 -4.29 1.85 -13.00
CA THR A 557 -3.04 1.30 -12.46
C THR A 557 -2.30 2.35 -11.65
N ALA A 558 -1.64 1.93 -10.58
CA ALA A 558 -0.89 2.82 -9.69
C ALA A 558 0.58 2.43 -9.53
N CYS A 559 1.40 3.48 -9.51
CA CYS A 559 2.75 3.44 -8.98
C CYS A 559 2.69 3.27 -7.45
N VAL A 560 3.46 2.30 -6.93
CA VAL A 560 3.53 1.95 -5.51
C VAL A 560 2.25 1.30 -4.98
N ILE A 561 2.44 0.16 -4.31
CA ILE A 561 1.47 -0.88 -3.96
C ILE A 561 0.13 -0.35 -3.41
N PRO A 562 -1.02 -0.99 -3.74
CA PRO A 562 -1.23 -2.01 -4.79
C PRO A 562 -1.58 -1.42 -6.18
N HIS A 563 -1.35 -2.19 -7.25
CA HIS A 563 -1.31 -1.66 -8.61
C HIS A 563 -2.68 -1.49 -9.28
N LEU A 564 -3.59 -2.47 -9.22
CA LEU A 564 -4.78 -2.48 -10.08
C LEU A 564 -6.09 -2.20 -9.31
N TRP A 565 -6.95 -1.34 -9.85
CA TRP A 565 -8.19 -0.91 -9.18
C TRP A 565 -9.37 -0.81 -10.14
N HIS A 566 -10.55 -1.22 -9.67
CA HIS A 566 -11.84 -0.93 -10.32
C HIS A 566 -12.46 0.31 -9.67
N VAL A 567 -12.59 1.39 -10.45
CA VAL A 567 -13.00 2.71 -9.96
C VAL A 567 -14.49 2.93 -10.15
N ILE A 568 -15.18 3.25 -9.06
CA ILE A 568 -16.61 3.53 -9.00
C ILE A 568 -16.81 5.01 -8.67
N PRO A 569 -17.66 5.76 -9.39
CA PRO A 569 -17.97 7.14 -9.04
C PRO A 569 -18.48 7.27 -7.60
N GLY A 570 -17.90 8.20 -6.83
CA GLY A 570 -18.13 8.38 -5.40
C GLY A 570 -17.40 7.38 -4.50
N GLY A 571 -16.51 6.54 -5.07
CA GLY A 571 -15.71 5.59 -4.32
C GLY A 571 -14.58 6.26 -3.53
N ILE A 572 -14.26 5.66 -2.38
CA ILE A 572 -13.17 6.08 -1.51
C ILE A 572 -12.25 4.88 -1.32
N TYR A 573 -11.01 5.01 -1.79
CA TYR A 573 -10.07 3.92 -1.96
C TYR A 573 -8.95 3.98 -0.95
N HIS A 574 -8.35 2.82 -0.68
CA HIS A 574 -7.19 2.73 0.18
C HIS A 574 -6.07 3.67 -0.31
N ARG A 575 -5.49 4.41 0.64
CA ARG A 575 -4.51 5.46 0.41
C ARG A 575 -3.17 5.12 1.05
N GLN A 576 -2.09 5.67 0.50
CA GLN A 576 -0.72 5.44 0.99
C GLN A 576 -0.47 5.92 2.42
N GLY A 577 -1.11 7.00 2.85
CA GLY A 577 -0.99 7.54 4.20
C GLY A 577 -2.05 8.57 4.52
N GLY A 578 -2.06 9.06 5.76
CA GLY A 578 -3.00 10.09 6.23
C GLY A 578 -4.45 9.59 6.45
N GLN A 579 -5.34 10.52 6.77
CA GLN A 579 -6.78 10.29 6.96
C GLN A 579 -7.57 10.69 5.71
N HIS A 580 -8.70 10.04 5.44
CA HIS A 580 -9.65 10.48 4.41
C HIS A 580 -10.24 11.86 4.74
N PHE A 581 -10.62 12.64 3.72
CA PHE A 581 -11.28 13.93 3.93
C PHE A 581 -12.58 13.80 4.73
N ASN A 582 -13.33 12.73 4.46
CA ASN A 582 -14.48 12.34 5.27
C ASN A 582 -14.01 11.44 6.43
N PRO A 583 -14.12 11.88 7.70
CA PRO A 583 -13.67 11.10 8.86
C PRO A 583 -14.57 9.87 9.14
N TYR A 584 -15.72 9.76 8.48
CA TYR A 584 -16.68 8.66 8.63
C TYR A 584 -16.47 7.53 7.63
N VAL A 585 -15.35 7.53 6.92
CA VAL A 585 -14.89 6.41 6.11
C VAL A 585 -14.26 5.38 7.05
N TYR A 586 -15.09 4.50 7.61
CA TYR A 586 -14.62 3.45 8.53
C TYR A 586 -13.99 2.25 7.81
N SER A 587 -14.23 2.12 6.50
CA SER A 587 -13.62 1.15 5.61
C SER A 587 -13.52 1.75 4.21
N ASP A 588 -12.39 1.54 3.54
CA ASP A 588 -12.11 1.98 2.16
C ASP A 588 -12.09 0.80 1.18
N ILE A 589 -12.31 1.07 -0.10
CA ILE A 589 -12.26 0.07 -1.17
C ILE A 589 -10.80 -0.33 -1.39
N LYS A 590 -10.55 -1.63 -1.56
CA LYS A 590 -9.20 -2.20 -1.72
C LYS A 590 -8.89 -2.47 -3.19
N THR A 591 -7.66 -2.86 -3.48
CA THR A 591 -7.26 -3.29 -4.83
C THR A 591 -8.05 -4.51 -5.27
N ILE A 592 -8.20 -4.67 -6.58
CA ILE A 592 -8.73 -5.88 -7.18
C ILE A 592 -7.63 -6.89 -7.56
N ALA A 593 -6.36 -6.51 -7.48
CA ALA A 593 -5.24 -7.41 -7.73
C ALA A 593 -5.16 -8.48 -6.63
N ASP A 594 -5.00 -9.74 -7.02
CA ASP A 594 -4.81 -10.87 -6.11
C ASP A 594 -3.36 -11.38 -6.02
N HIS A 595 -2.46 -10.67 -6.72
CA HIS A 595 -1.03 -10.88 -6.82
C HIS A 595 -0.32 -9.53 -6.63
N SER A 596 1.01 -9.54 -6.58
CA SER A 596 1.80 -8.30 -6.56
C SER A 596 2.76 -8.26 -7.74
N HIS A 597 3.47 -7.15 -7.90
CA HIS A 597 4.60 -6.98 -8.81
C HIS A 597 5.75 -6.30 -8.06
N ARG A 598 6.98 -6.35 -8.58
CA ARG A 598 8.01 -5.40 -8.12
C ARG A 598 7.45 -4.00 -8.39
N SER A 599 7.51 -3.14 -7.38
CA SER A 599 6.73 -1.89 -7.29
C SER A 599 6.84 -0.99 -8.54
N ALA A 600 5.84 -0.12 -8.77
CA ALA A 600 5.77 0.94 -9.78
C ALA A 600 5.34 0.53 -11.21
N HIS A 601 4.04 0.74 -11.49
CA HIS A 601 3.44 0.56 -12.82
C HIS A 601 3.13 1.89 -13.49
N GLY A 602 3.45 1.99 -14.78
CA GLY A 602 3.13 3.15 -15.61
C GLY A 602 2.17 2.78 -16.74
N GLY A 603 1.17 3.62 -16.98
CA GLY A 603 0.17 3.42 -18.02
C GLY A 603 -0.77 2.25 -17.77
N ALA A 604 -1.88 2.25 -18.50
CA ALA A 604 -2.84 1.13 -18.51
C ALA A 604 -3.66 1.14 -19.80
N ARG A 605 -3.74 0.04 -20.53
CA ARG A 605 -4.70 -0.09 -21.65
C ARG A 605 -5.39 -1.45 -21.63
N VAL A 606 -6.73 -1.46 -21.63
CA VAL A 606 -7.52 -2.67 -21.84
C VAL A 606 -7.53 -2.95 -23.34
N TYR A 607 -7.05 -4.12 -23.75
CA TYR A 607 -6.92 -4.42 -25.16
C TYR A 607 -8.27 -4.74 -25.79
N LEU A 608 -8.84 -3.78 -26.52
CA LEU A 608 -10.14 -3.87 -27.19
C LEU A 608 -10.02 -3.65 -28.71
N SER A 609 -8.88 -4.01 -29.30
CA SER A 609 -8.62 -3.84 -30.73
C SER A 609 -8.51 -5.19 -31.45
N ASP A 610 -8.27 -5.14 -32.75
CA ASP A 610 -8.44 -6.27 -33.66
C ASP A 610 -7.14 -6.83 -34.23
N ALA A 611 -5.98 -6.27 -33.88
CA ALA A 611 -4.71 -6.81 -34.37
C ALA A 611 -4.29 -8.08 -33.63
N PHE A 612 -4.39 -8.10 -32.29
CA PHE A 612 -3.90 -9.20 -31.47
C PHE A 612 -4.90 -10.37 -31.49
N PRO A 613 -4.43 -11.61 -31.24
CA PRO A 613 -5.30 -12.75 -31.07
C PRO A 613 -6.37 -12.52 -30.00
N LYS A 614 -7.55 -13.11 -30.20
CA LYS A 614 -8.70 -13.03 -29.26
C LYS A 614 -8.35 -13.36 -27.79
N ALA A 615 -7.32 -14.17 -27.53
CA ALA A 615 -6.87 -14.49 -26.17
C ALA A 615 -6.35 -13.28 -25.39
N GLU A 616 -5.94 -12.20 -26.07
CA GLU A 616 -5.50 -10.95 -25.45
C GLU A 616 -6.63 -9.94 -25.25
N TYR A 617 -7.78 -10.14 -25.91
CA TYR A 617 -8.92 -9.22 -25.84
C TYR A 617 -9.49 -9.14 -24.42
N GLY A 618 -9.59 -7.92 -23.89
CA GLY A 618 -10.09 -7.64 -22.53
C GLY A 618 -9.04 -7.76 -21.43
N LYS A 619 -7.81 -8.18 -21.72
CA LYS A 619 -6.70 -8.06 -20.75
C LYS A 619 -6.29 -6.60 -20.61
N ILE A 620 -5.83 -6.23 -19.42
CA ILE A 620 -5.26 -4.91 -19.15
C ILE A 620 -3.74 -4.99 -19.20
N PHE A 621 -3.12 -4.20 -20.06
CA PHE A 621 -1.68 -4.07 -20.19
C PHE A 621 -1.19 -2.88 -19.38
N MET A 622 0.03 -2.97 -18.84
CA MET A 622 0.68 -1.90 -18.08
C MET A 622 2.20 -2.04 -18.16
N CYS A 623 2.93 -0.93 -18.17
CA CYS A 623 4.38 -0.98 -18.01
C CYS A 623 4.71 -1.21 -16.53
N ASN A 624 5.83 -1.88 -16.26
CA ASN A 624 6.41 -1.99 -14.94
C ASN A 624 7.84 -1.43 -14.97
N ILE A 625 8.07 -0.44 -14.12
CA ILE A 625 9.33 0.33 -14.08
C ILE A 625 10.46 -0.49 -13.44
N HIS A 626 10.18 -1.27 -12.40
CA HIS A 626 11.22 -2.04 -11.70
C HIS A 626 11.42 -3.46 -12.23
N GLU A 627 10.44 -4.02 -12.93
CA GLU A 627 10.57 -5.29 -13.68
C GLU A 627 11.05 -5.06 -15.12
N HIS A 628 11.13 -3.80 -15.57
CA HIS A 628 11.59 -3.41 -16.90
C HIS A 628 10.83 -4.11 -18.02
N GLY A 629 9.50 -4.02 -18.00
CA GLY A 629 8.68 -4.72 -18.99
C GLY A 629 7.25 -4.21 -19.13
N ILE A 630 6.55 -4.81 -20.08
CA ILE A 630 5.10 -4.70 -20.24
C ILE A 630 4.49 -5.98 -19.68
N LEU A 631 3.60 -5.80 -18.72
CA LEU A 631 2.87 -6.87 -18.06
C LEU A 631 1.39 -6.78 -18.45
N SER A 632 0.68 -7.89 -18.24
CA SER A 632 -0.77 -7.91 -18.43
C SER A 632 -1.46 -8.62 -17.29
N ASP A 633 -2.68 -8.17 -16.97
CA ASP A 633 -3.58 -8.84 -16.04
C ASP A 633 -4.89 -9.24 -16.75
N ILE A 634 -5.50 -10.29 -16.25
CA ILE A 634 -6.80 -10.80 -16.68
C ILE A 634 -7.86 -10.31 -15.70
N LEU A 635 -8.88 -9.63 -16.21
CA LEU A 635 -10.01 -9.14 -15.43
C LEU A 635 -11.11 -10.22 -15.33
N GLU A 636 -11.19 -10.92 -14.21
CA GLU A 636 -12.23 -11.90 -13.94
C GLU A 636 -13.41 -11.26 -13.20
N LYS A 637 -14.63 -11.40 -13.70
CA LYS A 637 -15.82 -10.87 -13.01
C LYS A 637 -16.01 -11.54 -11.64
N LYS A 638 -16.23 -10.74 -10.60
CA LYS A 638 -16.49 -11.21 -9.23
C LYS A 638 -17.43 -10.23 -8.51
N GLY A 639 -18.63 -10.72 -8.18
CA GLY A 639 -19.67 -9.89 -7.56
C GLY A 639 -20.02 -8.69 -8.45
N SER A 640 -19.98 -7.50 -7.89
CA SER A 640 -20.24 -6.23 -8.58
C SER A 640 -19.06 -5.68 -9.40
N GLY A 641 -17.87 -6.29 -9.29
CA GLY A 641 -16.64 -5.83 -9.92
C GLY A 641 -15.77 -6.97 -10.44
N PHE A 642 -14.47 -6.91 -10.13
CA PHE A 642 -13.46 -7.80 -10.71
C PHE A 642 -12.48 -8.36 -9.67
N SER A 643 -11.82 -9.46 -10.04
CA SER A 643 -10.54 -9.91 -9.52
C SER A 643 -9.52 -9.82 -10.65
N GLY A 644 -8.41 -9.10 -10.44
CA GLY A 644 -7.31 -8.99 -11.39
C GLY A 644 -6.30 -10.11 -11.15
N LYS A 645 -6.22 -11.05 -12.10
CA LYS A 645 -5.28 -12.17 -12.09
C LYS A 645 -4.04 -11.81 -12.89
N HIS A 646 -2.87 -12.23 -12.42
CA HIS A 646 -1.65 -12.10 -13.20
C HIS A 646 -1.82 -12.79 -14.57
N GLY A 647 -1.50 -12.07 -15.64
CA GLY A 647 -1.51 -12.57 -17.00
C GLY A 647 -0.11 -12.99 -17.45
N ASP A 648 0.43 -12.25 -18.42
CA ASP A 648 1.73 -12.53 -19.04
C ASP A 648 2.77 -11.45 -18.69
N GLU A 649 4.04 -11.84 -18.52
CA GLU A 649 5.20 -10.97 -18.76
C GLU A 649 5.35 -10.73 -20.27
N PHE A 650 4.44 -9.94 -20.82
CA PHE A 650 4.20 -9.84 -22.26
C PHE A 650 5.43 -9.36 -23.05
N LEU A 651 6.20 -8.43 -22.47
CA LEU A 651 7.49 -8.00 -22.98
C LEU A 651 8.44 -7.70 -21.82
N MET A 652 9.65 -8.26 -21.85
CA MET A 652 10.75 -7.93 -20.95
C MET A 652 11.83 -7.20 -21.71
N ALA A 653 12.20 -6.00 -21.26
CA ALA A 653 13.23 -5.18 -21.89
C ALA A 653 14.65 -5.76 -21.72
N ASN A 654 14.85 -6.59 -20.68
CA ASN A 654 16.14 -7.17 -20.31
C ASN A 654 17.25 -6.13 -20.15
N ASN A 655 16.87 -4.90 -19.78
CA ASN A 655 17.78 -3.80 -19.52
C ASN A 655 17.20 -2.91 -18.42
N ALA A 656 17.98 -2.67 -17.37
CA ALA A 656 17.50 -1.95 -16.20
C ALA A 656 17.38 -0.43 -16.39
N GLN A 657 17.79 0.12 -17.54
CA GLN A 657 17.55 1.53 -17.88
C GLN A 657 16.23 1.72 -18.64
N TRP A 658 15.51 0.65 -18.99
CA TRP A 658 14.18 0.77 -19.57
C TRP A 658 13.17 1.19 -18.49
N VAL A 659 12.52 2.32 -18.70
CA VAL A 659 11.58 2.96 -17.77
C VAL A 659 10.26 3.21 -18.51
N GLY A 660 9.40 2.19 -18.50
CA GLY A 660 8.09 2.25 -19.14
C GLY A 660 7.08 3.02 -18.30
N PHE A 661 6.48 4.08 -18.85
CA PHE A 661 5.64 4.98 -18.06
C PHE A 661 4.24 5.26 -18.61
N SER A 662 4.07 5.21 -19.93
CA SER A 662 2.78 5.46 -20.59
C SER A 662 2.55 4.47 -21.72
N MET A 663 1.30 4.25 -22.11
CA MET A 663 0.95 3.35 -23.21
C MET A 663 -0.35 3.70 -23.91
N GLU A 664 -0.44 3.33 -25.18
CA GLU A 664 -1.61 3.53 -26.05
C GLU A 664 -1.84 2.36 -27.00
N ILE A 665 -3.05 2.27 -27.55
CA ILE A 665 -3.38 1.37 -28.66
C ILE A 665 -3.58 2.20 -29.92
N GLY A 666 -2.80 1.89 -30.96
CA GLY A 666 -2.80 2.62 -32.23
C GLY A 666 -3.95 2.25 -33.18
N PRO A 667 -4.14 3.04 -34.27
CA PRO A 667 -5.20 2.82 -35.27
C PRO A 667 -5.11 1.46 -35.98
N GLU A 668 -3.91 0.91 -36.11
CA GLU A 668 -3.68 -0.42 -36.67
C GLU A 668 -3.87 -1.55 -35.65
N GLY A 669 -4.11 -1.22 -34.38
CA GLY A 669 -4.34 -2.16 -33.28
C GLY A 669 -3.09 -2.61 -32.53
N GLY A 670 -1.93 -1.98 -32.78
CA GLY A 670 -0.70 -2.23 -32.04
C GLY A 670 -0.70 -1.64 -30.63
N LEU A 671 0.07 -2.26 -29.74
CA LEU A 671 0.32 -1.74 -28.39
C LEU A 671 1.60 -0.91 -28.39
N TYR A 672 1.53 0.33 -27.94
CA TYR A 672 2.64 1.26 -27.90
C TYR A 672 3.01 1.56 -26.45
N ALA A 673 4.30 1.50 -26.13
CA ALA A 673 4.82 1.78 -24.80
C ALA A 673 5.93 2.82 -24.88
N LEU A 674 5.79 3.87 -24.08
CA LEU A 674 6.80 4.90 -23.91
C LEU A 674 7.86 4.43 -22.91
N ASP A 675 9.12 4.62 -23.29
CA ASP A 675 10.32 4.41 -22.48
C ASP A 675 11.10 5.73 -22.34
N TRP A 676 11.25 6.24 -21.12
CA TRP A 676 12.09 7.41 -20.85
C TRP A 676 13.58 7.09 -21.09
N HIS A 677 13.96 5.83 -20.88
CA HIS A 677 15.31 5.31 -20.94
C HIS A 677 16.31 6.06 -20.04
N ASP A 678 16.27 5.82 -18.72
CA ASP A 678 17.13 6.51 -17.75
C ASP A 678 17.67 5.57 -16.66
N ALA A 679 18.82 5.92 -16.08
CA ALA A 679 19.55 5.10 -15.11
C ALA A 679 19.20 5.39 -13.65
N ASP A 680 18.58 6.54 -13.33
CA ASP A 680 18.18 6.90 -11.97
C ASP A 680 16.68 6.72 -11.72
N ILE A 681 16.25 5.46 -11.73
CA ILE A 681 14.85 5.06 -11.59
C ILE A 681 14.23 5.61 -10.31
N CYS A 682 13.19 6.44 -10.45
CA CYS A 682 12.49 7.10 -9.33
C CYS A 682 13.44 7.89 -8.41
N GLY A 683 14.62 8.30 -8.90
CA GLY A 683 15.62 9.06 -8.16
C GLY A 683 15.39 10.57 -8.24
N SER A 684 16.45 11.35 -8.01
CA SER A 684 16.41 12.81 -8.09
C SER A 684 17.14 13.38 -9.29
N ASP A 685 17.92 12.54 -9.98
CA ASP A 685 18.80 12.94 -11.06
C ASP A 685 18.21 12.46 -12.38
N VAL A 686 18.39 13.22 -13.44
CA VAL A 686 18.20 12.75 -14.80
C VAL A 686 19.60 12.49 -15.35
N LEU A 687 19.93 11.22 -15.63
CA LEU A 687 21.28 10.87 -16.09
C LEU A 687 21.39 10.90 -17.62
N ASN A 688 20.29 10.58 -18.31
CA ASN A 688 20.23 10.57 -19.77
C ASN A 688 19.16 11.56 -20.28
N GLU A 689 19.39 12.86 -20.14
CA GLU A 689 18.41 13.91 -20.52
C GLU A 689 18.05 13.95 -22.02
N ASN A 690 18.87 13.35 -22.88
CA ASN A 690 18.71 13.42 -24.34
C ASN A 690 18.12 12.13 -24.94
N THR A 691 17.44 11.30 -24.14
CA THR A 691 16.93 9.99 -24.57
C THR A 691 15.42 9.89 -24.42
N GLY A 692 14.78 9.05 -25.22
CA GLY A 692 13.34 8.84 -25.14
C GLY A 692 12.83 8.04 -26.32
N ARG A 693 12.06 6.99 -26.04
CA ARG A 693 11.66 5.97 -27.03
C ARG A 693 10.19 5.61 -26.91
N VAL A 694 9.59 5.23 -28.04
CA VAL A 694 8.27 4.61 -28.11
C VAL A 694 8.46 3.29 -28.82
N PHE A 695 8.20 2.20 -28.12
CA PHE A 695 8.22 0.85 -28.65
C PHE A 695 6.82 0.44 -29.10
N ARG A 696 6.75 -0.26 -30.23
CA ARG A 696 5.54 -0.81 -30.79
C ARG A 696 5.59 -2.32 -30.75
N VAL A 697 4.57 -2.93 -30.15
CA VAL A 697 4.38 -4.38 -30.10
C VAL A 697 3.23 -4.77 -31.02
N MET A 698 3.52 -5.70 -31.94
CA MET A 698 2.57 -6.24 -32.91
C MET A 698 2.67 -7.76 -32.97
N PRO A 699 1.58 -8.47 -33.27
CA PRO A 699 1.67 -9.88 -33.63
C PRO A 699 2.46 -10.01 -34.94
N LYS A 700 3.14 -11.15 -35.11
CA LYS A 700 3.82 -11.50 -36.37
C LYS A 700 2.81 -11.58 -37.53
N VAL A 701 1.55 -11.95 -37.22
CA VAL A 701 0.41 -11.95 -38.14
C VAL A 701 -0.72 -11.14 -37.52
N SER A 702 -1.00 -9.96 -38.07
CA SER A 702 -2.11 -9.11 -37.61
C SER A 702 -3.46 -9.71 -38.00
N GLN A 703 -4.42 -9.68 -37.08
CA GLN A 703 -5.82 -10.04 -37.32
C GLN A 703 -6.68 -8.82 -37.75
N ALA A 704 -6.08 -7.62 -37.78
CA ALA A 704 -6.80 -6.40 -38.08
C ALA A 704 -7.28 -6.36 -39.53
N GLU A 705 -8.55 -6.00 -39.74
CA GLU A 705 -9.11 -5.84 -41.07
C GLU A 705 -8.67 -4.51 -41.69
N ASN A 706 -8.10 -4.53 -42.89
CA ASN A 706 -7.76 -3.32 -43.64
C ASN A 706 -8.92 -2.89 -44.54
N TRP A 707 -9.86 -2.13 -43.98
CA TRP A 707 -10.99 -1.56 -44.71
C TRP A 707 -10.67 -0.15 -45.24
N GLU A 708 -11.41 0.27 -46.28
CA GLU A 708 -11.18 1.56 -46.95
C GLU A 708 -11.39 2.74 -45.98
N GLY A 709 -10.32 3.51 -45.76
CA GLY A 709 -10.36 4.67 -44.86
C GLY A 709 -9.94 4.39 -43.42
N ARG A 710 -9.46 3.18 -43.09
CA ARG A 710 -8.94 2.83 -41.74
C ARG A 710 -7.91 3.84 -41.22
N TYR A 711 -6.99 4.22 -42.10
CA TYR A 711 -5.92 5.17 -41.78
C TYR A 711 -6.21 6.59 -42.30
N GLY A 712 -7.48 6.89 -42.56
CA GLY A 712 -7.90 8.20 -43.02
C GLY A 712 -8.19 9.15 -41.86
N ASP A 713 -8.26 10.44 -42.16
CA ASP A 713 -8.68 11.47 -41.23
C ASP A 713 -10.17 11.31 -40.87
N LEU A 714 -10.45 10.83 -39.65
CA LEU A 714 -11.82 10.59 -39.18
C LEU A 714 -12.62 11.88 -39.09
N SER A 715 -11.97 13.04 -38.87
CA SER A 715 -12.64 14.34 -38.82
C SER A 715 -13.29 14.75 -40.16
N LYS A 716 -12.91 14.09 -41.27
CA LYS A 716 -13.49 14.31 -42.61
C LYS A 716 -14.63 13.34 -42.94
N MET A 717 -14.87 12.31 -42.13
CA MET A 717 -15.98 11.38 -42.34
C MET A 717 -17.33 12.04 -42.07
N THR A 718 -18.39 11.59 -42.75
CA THR A 718 -19.76 12.03 -42.45
C THR A 718 -20.20 11.53 -41.07
N ASP A 719 -21.15 12.21 -40.43
CA ASP A 719 -21.70 11.77 -39.14
C ASP A 719 -22.24 10.32 -39.22
N GLU A 720 -22.84 9.96 -40.37
CA GLU A 720 -23.36 8.60 -40.60
C GLU A 720 -22.25 7.55 -40.57
N LYS A 721 -21.12 7.80 -41.25
CA LYS A 721 -19.95 6.90 -41.23
C LYS A 721 -19.36 6.79 -39.82
N LEU A 722 -19.26 7.91 -39.10
CA LEU A 722 -18.79 7.91 -37.70
C LEU A 722 -19.73 7.11 -36.77
N ALA A 723 -21.04 7.18 -37.00
CA ALA A 723 -22.02 6.37 -36.29
C ALA A 723 -21.87 4.87 -36.61
N GLN A 724 -21.60 4.51 -37.87
CA GLN A 724 -21.35 3.12 -38.27
C GLN A 724 -20.10 2.53 -37.61
N LEU A 725 -19.06 3.35 -37.37
CA LEU A 725 -17.84 2.94 -36.67
C LEU A 725 -18.09 2.47 -35.23
N GLN A 726 -19.25 2.70 -34.62
CA GLN A 726 -19.57 2.12 -33.31
C GLN A 726 -19.63 0.57 -33.31
N THR A 727 -19.66 -0.05 -34.50
CA THR A 727 -19.55 -1.51 -34.70
C THR A 727 -18.14 -1.99 -35.04
N SER A 728 -17.17 -1.08 -35.14
CA SER A 728 -15.78 -1.43 -35.43
C SER A 728 -15.21 -2.34 -34.35
N SER A 729 -14.37 -3.29 -34.79
CA SER A 729 -13.55 -4.16 -33.95
C SER A 729 -12.35 -3.44 -33.34
N SER A 730 -12.00 -2.25 -33.85
CA SER A 730 -10.90 -1.42 -33.34
C SER A 730 -11.44 -0.31 -32.45
N GLU A 731 -11.25 -0.43 -31.13
CA GLU A 731 -11.74 0.56 -30.17
C GLU A 731 -11.16 1.98 -30.38
N TRP A 732 -9.97 2.11 -30.98
CA TRP A 732 -9.43 3.42 -31.39
C TRP A 732 -10.41 4.17 -32.29
N HIS A 733 -10.92 3.51 -33.35
CA HIS A 733 -11.88 4.09 -34.28
C HIS A 733 -13.20 4.42 -33.58
N VAL A 734 -13.67 3.52 -32.71
CA VAL A 734 -14.92 3.69 -31.96
C VAL A 734 -14.83 4.93 -31.05
N ARG A 735 -13.73 5.09 -30.30
CA ARG A 735 -13.48 6.20 -29.37
C ARG A 735 -13.29 7.52 -30.11
N ARG A 736 -12.43 7.57 -31.14
CA ARG A 736 -12.22 8.78 -31.95
C ARG A 736 -13.50 9.23 -32.64
N ALA A 737 -14.29 8.29 -33.20
CA ALA A 737 -15.57 8.63 -33.81
C ALA A 737 -16.56 9.28 -32.82
N ARG A 738 -16.60 8.82 -31.56
CA ARG A 738 -17.40 9.45 -30.50
C ARG A 738 -16.93 10.88 -30.18
N ILE A 739 -15.61 11.10 -30.08
CA ILE A 739 -15.05 12.43 -29.81
C ILE A 739 -15.40 13.40 -30.94
N VAL A 740 -15.24 13.00 -32.20
CA VAL A 740 -15.60 13.83 -33.37
C VAL A 740 -17.10 14.12 -33.39
N LEU A 741 -17.96 13.11 -33.15
CA LEU A 741 -19.41 13.30 -33.08
C LEU A 741 -19.82 14.25 -31.96
N GLN A 742 -19.21 14.15 -30.78
CA GLN A 742 -19.49 15.03 -29.64
C GLN A 742 -19.07 16.47 -29.94
N ASN A 743 -17.87 16.68 -30.52
CA ASN A 743 -17.42 18.01 -30.95
C ASN A 743 -18.37 18.62 -31.98
N ARG A 744 -18.82 17.84 -32.98
CA ARG A 744 -19.81 18.34 -33.94
C ARG A 744 -21.12 18.69 -33.27
N ALA A 745 -21.62 17.81 -32.39
CA ALA A 745 -22.86 17.99 -31.65
C ALA A 745 -22.86 19.23 -30.73
N SER A 746 -21.71 19.67 -30.24
CA SER A 746 -21.62 20.89 -29.42
C SER A 746 -21.78 22.18 -30.22
N HIS A 747 -21.58 22.13 -31.55
CA HIS A 747 -21.73 23.26 -32.45
C HIS A 747 -23.06 23.22 -33.21
N LYS A 748 -23.50 22.03 -33.63
CA LYS A 748 -24.76 21.80 -34.36
C LYS A 748 -25.24 20.36 -34.17
N PRO A 749 -26.56 20.09 -34.29
CA PRO A 749 -27.06 18.72 -34.30
C PRO A 749 -26.39 17.86 -35.38
N ILE A 750 -26.06 16.60 -35.04
CA ILE A 750 -25.57 15.62 -36.02
C ILE A 750 -26.66 15.23 -37.02
N SER A 751 -26.28 14.68 -38.17
CA SER A 751 -27.23 14.29 -39.22
C SER A 751 -28.33 13.30 -38.74
N ALA A 752 -29.53 13.41 -39.31
CA ALA A 752 -30.64 12.51 -39.01
C ALA A 752 -30.31 11.04 -39.35
N ASP A 753 -29.53 10.80 -40.40
CA ASP A 753 -29.09 9.46 -40.80
C ASP A 753 -28.17 8.83 -39.73
N ALA A 754 -27.24 9.60 -39.16
CA ALA A 754 -26.41 9.15 -38.05
C ALA A 754 -27.25 8.79 -36.82
N VAL A 755 -28.23 9.63 -36.47
CA VAL A 755 -29.17 9.35 -35.36
C VAL A 755 -29.98 8.09 -35.65
N SER A 756 -30.42 7.86 -36.89
CA SER A 756 -31.12 6.65 -37.31
C SER A 756 -30.25 5.40 -37.18
N VAL A 757 -28.98 5.46 -37.62
CA VAL A 757 -28.00 4.39 -37.47
C VAL A 757 -27.80 4.02 -36.00
N LEU A 758 -27.56 5.02 -35.14
CA LEU A 758 -27.34 4.78 -33.71
C LEU A 758 -28.58 4.21 -33.02
N ASN A 759 -29.78 4.74 -33.31
CA ASN A 759 -31.03 4.21 -32.77
C ASN A 759 -31.29 2.78 -33.23
N LYS A 760 -31.05 2.48 -34.51
CA LYS A 760 -31.15 1.11 -35.02
C LYS A 760 -30.19 0.18 -34.27
N LEU A 761 -28.95 0.60 -34.07
CA LEU A 761 -27.94 -0.18 -33.37
C LEU A 761 -28.34 -0.43 -31.90
N TYR A 762 -28.76 0.62 -31.18
CA TYR A 762 -29.22 0.53 -29.80
C TYR A 762 -30.41 -0.43 -29.61
N ASN A 763 -31.38 -0.38 -30.52
CA ASN A 763 -32.62 -1.16 -30.40
C ASN A 763 -32.51 -2.60 -30.91
N THR A 764 -31.70 -2.85 -31.95
CA THR A 764 -31.77 -4.12 -32.71
C THR A 764 -30.50 -4.97 -32.66
N ALA A 765 -29.36 -4.44 -32.20
CA ALA A 765 -28.12 -5.21 -32.19
C ALA A 765 -28.19 -6.41 -31.22
N ALA A 766 -27.68 -7.55 -31.67
CA ALA A 766 -27.57 -8.74 -30.82
C ALA A 766 -26.46 -8.58 -29.77
N ASN A 767 -25.34 -7.93 -30.12
CA ASN A 767 -24.23 -7.66 -29.22
C ASN A 767 -24.57 -6.47 -28.28
N ALA A 768 -24.58 -6.73 -26.98
CA ALA A 768 -24.81 -5.70 -25.96
C ALA A 768 -23.76 -4.58 -25.97
N ASP A 769 -22.51 -4.87 -26.33
CA ASP A 769 -21.43 -3.85 -26.40
C ASP A 769 -21.73 -2.82 -27.49
N HIS A 770 -22.24 -3.27 -28.64
CA HIS A 770 -22.64 -2.36 -29.71
C HIS A 770 -23.84 -1.50 -29.30
N ARG A 771 -24.78 -2.06 -28.52
CA ARG A 771 -25.90 -1.30 -27.95
C ARG A 771 -25.42 -0.25 -26.95
N LEU A 772 -24.45 -0.60 -26.10
CA LEU A 772 -23.84 0.34 -25.16
C LEU A 772 -23.10 1.47 -25.87
N ARG A 773 -22.26 1.14 -26.86
CA ARG A 773 -21.58 2.13 -27.70
C ARG A 773 -22.56 3.08 -28.40
N ALA A 774 -23.68 2.55 -28.91
CA ALA A 774 -24.75 3.35 -29.48
C ALA A 774 -25.41 4.26 -28.44
N MET A 775 -25.71 3.73 -27.25
CA MET A 775 -26.29 4.50 -26.14
C MET A 775 -25.37 5.66 -25.73
N TRP A 776 -24.07 5.40 -25.60
CA TRP A 776 -23.07 6.44 -25.31
C TRP A 776 -22.99 7.49 -26.41
N ALA A 777 -22.93 7.08 -27.69
CA ALA A 777 -22.91 8.01 -28.81
C ALA A 777 -24.18 8.87 -28.88
N LEU A 778 -25.36 8.30 -28.60
CA LEU A 778 -26.60 9.07 -28.50
C LEU A 778 -26.59 10.02 -27.30
N GLN A 779 -26.04 9.60 -26.15
CA GLN A 779 -25.93 10.46 -24.96
C GLN A 779 -25.06 11.69 -25.23
N ILE A 780 -23.83 11.49 -25.71
CA ILE A 780 -22.85 12.57 -25.90
C ILE A 780 -23.25 13.53 -27.04
N THR A 781 -24.13 13.09 -27.94
CA THR A 781 -24.69 13.93 -29.02
C THR A 781 -26.05 14.53 -28.66
N ASN A 782 -26.50 14.38 -27.41
CA ASN A 782 -27.77 14.90 -26.89
C ASN A 782 -29.02 14.34 -27.62
N ASN A 783 -28.97 13.08 -28.05
CA ASN A 783 -30.04 12.36 -28.74
C ASN A 783 -30.71 11.28 -27.87
N LEU A 784 -30.36 11.16 -26.58
CA LEU A 784 -31.13 10.41 -25.58
C LEU A 784 -31.93 11.36 -24.69
N LYS A 785 -33.22 11.11 -24.56
CA LYS A 785 -34.08 11.86 -23.63
C LYS A 785 -34.23 11.09 -22.32
N SER A 786 -34.65 11.78 -21.27
CA SER A 786 -34.91 11.15 -19.97
C SER A 786 -35.94 10.00 -20.07
N ALA A 787 -36.92 10.09 -20.97
CA ALA A 787 -37.89 9.00 -21.20
C ALA A 787 -37.22 7.73 -21.77
N ASP A 788 -36.23 7.88 -22.65
CA ASP A 788 -35.48 6.76 -23.24
C ASP A 788 -34.62 6.08 -22.17
N LEU A 789 -33.96 6.87 -21.31
CA LEU A 789 -33.20 6.38 -20.17
C LEU A 789 -34.09 5.65 -19.14
N LEU A 790 -35.28 6.19 -18.85
CA LEU A 790 -36.26 5.54 -17.98
C LEU A 790 -36.77 4.20 -18.54
N ALA A 791 -36.87 4.07 -19.87
CA ALA A 791 -37.19 2.81 -20.54
C ALA A 791 -36.01 1.83 -20.44
N ALA A 792 -34.78 2.33 -20.60
CA ALA A 792 -33.55 1.53 -20.51
C ALA A 792 -33.34 0.88 -19.13
N LEU A 793 -33.93 1.42 -18.06
CA LEU A 793 -33.93 0.78 -16.72
C LEU A 793 -34.62 -0.59 -16.68
N LYS A 794 -35.34 -1.00 -17.73
CA LYS A 794 -35.94 -2.33 -17.87
C LYS A 794 -35.21 -3.22 -18.87
N ASP A 795 -34.05 -2.80 -19.36
CA ASP A 795 -33.33 -3.54 -20.38
C ASP A 795 -32.90 -4.93 -19.88
N ARG A 796 -32.76 -5.88 -20.79
CA ARG A 796 -32.27 -7.23 -20.48
C ARG A 796 -30.80 -7.24 -20.03
N ASP A 797 -29.99 -6.33 -20.55
CA ASP A 797 -28.57 -6.24 -20.23
C ASP A 797 -28.35 -5.36 -19.00
N GLU A 798 -27.59 -5.88 -18.03
CA GLU A 798 -27.32 -5.20 -16.77
C GLU A 798 -26.54 -3.89 -16.95
N TYR A 799 -25.63 -3.81 -17.91
CA TYR A 799 -24.81 -2.62 -18.12
C TYR A 799 -25.60 -1.50 -18.81
N ILE A 800 -26.58 -1.82 -19.66
CA ILE A 800 -27.52 -0.82 -20.21
C ILE A 800 -28.33 -0.20 -19.06
N ARG A 801 -28.84 -1.03 -18.14
CA ARG A 801 -29.56 -0.55 -16.95
C ARG A 801 -28.65 0.33 -16.07
N SER A 802 -27.42 -0.11 -15.82
CA SER A 802 -26.42 0.63 -15.04
C SER A 802 -26.05 1.99 -15.64
N TRP A 803 -25.76 2.05 -16.94
CA TRP A 803 -25.48 3.32 -17.62
C TRP A 803 -26.69 4.25 -17.65
N ALA A 804 -27.91 3.72 -17.73
CA ALA A 804 -29.12 4.52 -17.62
C ALA A 804 -29.24 5.17 -16.24
N ILE A 805 -28.91 4.44 -15.15
CA ILE A 805 -28.82 5.01 -13.79
C ILE A 805 -27.78 6.14 -13.76
N GLN A 806 -26.57 5.91 -14.29
CA GLN A 806 -25.51 6.91 -14.30
C GLN A 806 -25.93 8.20 -15.04
N PHE A 807 -26.48 8.08 -16.25
CA PHE A 807 -26.92 9.23 -17.04
C PHE A 807 -28.10 9.98 -16.42
N LEU A 808 -29.08 9.28 -15.83
CA LEU A 808 -30.18 9.92 -15.09
C LEU A 808 -29.69 10.71 -13.88
N CYS A 809 -28.59 10.27 -13.25
CA CYS A 809 -27.98 10.92 -12.08
C CYS A 809 -26.89 11.95 -12.45
N GLU A 810 -26.57 12.14 -13.72
CA GLU A 810 -25.40 12.90 -14.12
C GLU A 810 -25.45 14.37 -13.70
N GLU A 811 -26.63 14.99 -13.72
CA GLU A 811 -26.82 16.37 -13.24
C GLU A 811 -27.14 16.47 -11.74
N MET A 812 -27.01 15.36 -10.99
CA MET A 812 -27.33 15.26 -9.54
C MET A 812 -28.77 15.65 -9.19
N LYS A 813 -29.67 15.64 -10.18
CA LYS A 813 -31.08 16.01 -10.07
C LYS A 813 -31.97 15.05 -10.87
N PRO A 814 -31.90 13.73 -10.64
CA PRO A 814 -32.78 12.80 -11.33
C PRO A 814 -34.25 13.12 -11.02
N GLY A 815 -35.13 12.91 -12.01
CA GLY A 815 -36.58 13.13 -11.84
C GLY A 815 -37.23 12.12 -10.89
N GLU A 816 -38.38 12.48 -10.32
CA GLU A 816 -39.10 11.65 -9.34
C GLU A 816 -39.43 10.23 -9.85
N GLU A 817 -39.73 10.09 -11.14
CA GLU A 817 -39.96 8.78 -11.74
C GLU A 817 -38.70 7.90 -11.72
N ALA A 818 -37.52 8.47 -11.98
CA ALA A 818 -36.26 7.75 -11.92
C ALA A 818 -36.00 7.27 -10.49
N ILE A 819 -36.19 8.15 -9.50
CA ILE A 819 -36.01 7.83 -8.07
C ILE A 819 -36.93 6.68 -7.64
N ARG A 820 -38.20 6.69 -8.08
CA ARG A 820 -39.15 5.61 -7.80
C ARG A 820 -38.69 4.28 -8.41
N LYS A 821 -38.24 4.29 -9.66
CA LYS A 821 -37.71 3.09 -10.33
C LYS A 821 -36.42 2.60 -9.67
N PHE A 822 -35.53 3.49 -9.26
CA PHE A 822 -34.31 3.14 -8.51
C PHE A 822 -34.66 2.44 -7.20
N ALA A 823 -35.66 2.91 -6.47
CA ALA A 823 -36.13 2.24 -5.27
C ALA A 823 -36.72 0.84 -5.54
N ASP A 824 -37.44 0.66 -6.64
CA ASP A 824 -37.95 -0.64 -7.06
C ASP A 824 -36.82 -1.60 -7.47
N MET A 825 -35.87 -1.12 -8.27
CA MET A 825 -34.70 -1.88 -8.70
C MET A 825 -33.79 -2.24 -7.54
N ALA A 826 -33.59 -1.34 -6.58
CA ALA A 826 -32.80 -1.60 -5.37
C ALA A 826 -33.34 -2.77 -4.54
N ARG A 827 -34.64 -3.08 -4.66
CA ARG A 827 -35.30 -4.20 -3.97
C ARG A 827 -35.30 -5.51 -4.79
N THR A 828 -35.20 -5.42 -6.12
CA THR A 828 -35.61 -6.52 -7.00
C THR A 828 -34.64 -6.86 -8.12
N ASP A 829 -33.70 -5.97 -8.48
CA ASP A 829 -32.76 -6.25 -9.56
C ASP A 829 -31.77 -7.34 -9.15
N PRO A 830 -31.66 -8.45 -9.90
CA PRO A 830 -30.78 -9.55 -9.53
C PRO A 830 -29.29 -9.22 -9.72
N SER A 831 -28.95 -8.22 -10.55
CA SER A 831 -27.56 -7.92 -10.88
C SER A 831 -26.85 -7.15 -9.77
N PRO A 832 -25.71 -7.65 -9.23
CA PRO A 832 -24.88 -6.87 -8.31
C PRO A 832 -24.27 -5.64 -8.99
N VAL A 833 -24.07 -5.64 -10.32
CA VAL A 833 -23.59 -4.48 -11.07
C VAL A 833 -24.63 -3.35 -11.03
N VAL A 834 -25.91 -3.67 -11.25
CA VAL A 834 -26.99 -2.67 -11.17
C VAL A 834 -27.12 -2.12 -9.75
N ARG A 835 -27.08 -3.00 -8.74
CA ARG A 835 -27.11 -2.59 -7.33
C ARG A 835 -25.93 -1.70 -6.94
N LEU A 836 -24.73 -1.96 -7.48
CA LEU A 836 -23.57 -1.08 -7.31
C LEU A 836 -23.79 0.32 -7.90
N TYR A 837 -24.37 0.41 -9.10
CA TYR A 837 -24.70 1.70 -9.72
C TYR A 837 -25.79 2.45 -8.94
N LEU A 838 -26.76 1.75 -8.36
CA LEU A 838 -27.73 2.35 -7.44
C LEU A 838 -27.07 2.85 -6.15
N ALA A 839 -26.11 2.09 -5.60
CA ALA A 839 -25.35 2.50 -4.43
C ALA A 839 -24.48 3.74 -4.71
N SER A 840 -23.81 3.80 -5.86
CA SER A 840 -23.10 4.99 -6.34
C SER A 840 -24.04 6.19 -6.53
N ALA A 841 -25.22 5.96 -7.13
CA ALA A 841 -26.22 6.98 -7.38
C ALA A 841 -26.68 7.69 -6.10
N LEU A 842 -26.72 7.02 -4.94
CA LEU A 842 -27.10 7.62 -3.65
C LEU A 842 -26.38 8.95 -3.38
N GLN A 843 -25.09 9.04 -3.69
CA GLN A 843 -24.29 10.25 -3.45
C GLN A 843 -24.67 11.41 -4.39
N ARG A 844 -25.37 11.12 -5.49
CA ARG A 844 -25.90 12.09 -6.45
C ARG A 844 -27.39 12.40 -6.24
N LEU A 845 -27.99 11.91 -5.14
CA LEU A 845 -29.38 12.17 -4.76
C LEU A 845 -29.46 13.12 -3.56
N SER A 846 -30.58 13.85 -3.46
CA SER A 846 -30.93 14.56 -2.23
C SER A 846 -31.13 13.57 -1.07
N PRO A 847 -30.80 13.93 0.19
CA PRO A 847 -30.94 13.02 1.33
C PRO A 847 -32.33 12.38 1.45
N MET A 848 -33.40 13.14 1.17
CA MET A 848 -34.78 12.63 1.23
C MET A 848 -35.06 11.50 0.22
N SER A 849 -34.39 11.52 -0.94
CA SER A 849 -34.63 10.55 -2.01
C SER A 849 -33.87 9.23 -1.81
N ARG A 850 -32.94 9.17 -0.85
CA ARG A 850 -32.07 8.00 -0.63
C ARG A 850 -32.75 6.87 0.14
N TRP A 851 -33.73 7.19 1.00
CA TRP A 851 -34.26 6.26 2.00
C TRP A 851 -34.72 4.91 1.45
N GLN A 852 -35.58 4.90 0.42
CA GLN A 852 -36.12 3.65 -0.12
C GLN A 852 -35.08 2.84 -0.92
N ILE A 853 -34.09 3.51 -1.49
CA ILE A 853 -32.99 2.86 -2.22
C ILE A 853 -32.05 2.20 -1.21
N VAL A 854 -31.68 2.89 -0.13
CA VAL A 854 -30.89 2.33 0.98
C VAL A 854 -31.58 1.12 1.60
N GLU A 855 -32.89 1.21 1.85
CA GLU A 855 -33.69 0.10 2.37
C GLU A 855 -33.66 -1.13 1.44
N GLY A 856 -33.82 -0.92 0.13
CA GLY A 856 -33.73 -2.00 -0.86
C GLY A 856 -32.36 -2.66 -0.88
N LEU A 857 -31.29 -1.86 -1.04
CA LEU A 857 -29.92 -2.36 -1.12
C LEU A 857 -29.49 -3.10 0.16
N ALA A 858 -29.86 -2.59 1.34
CA ALA A 858 -29.54 -3.22 2.62
C ALA A 858 -30.26 -4.58 2.83
N SER A 859 -31.24 -4.93 2.00
CA SER A 859 -32.04 -6.16 2.12
C SER A 859 -31.44 -7.39 1.42
N HIS A 860 -30.36 -7.22 0.64
CA HIS A 860 -29.66 -8.27 -0.09
C HIS A 860 -28.55 -8.89 0.76
N ALA A 861 -28.73 -10.13 1.22
CA ALA A 861 -27.71 -10.80 2.05
C ALA A 861 -26.47 -11.19 1.24
N GLU A 862 -26.68 -11.49 -0.04
CA GLU A 862 -25.66 -11.88 -1.00
C GLU A 862 -24.59 -10.79 -1.24
N ASP A 863 -24.92 -9.51 -0.95
CA ASP A 863 -24.00 -8.39 -1.11
C ASP A 863 -23.11 -8.15 0.11
N SER A 864 -23.32 -8.88 1.22
CA SER A 864 -22.58 -8.68 2.48
C SER A 864 -21.06 -8.79 2.33
N GLU A 865 -20.61 -9.74 1.50
CA GLU A 865 -19.20 -10.00 1.19
C GLU A 865 -18.77 -9.42 -0.17
N ASP A 866 -19.63 -8.65 -0.84
CA ASP A 866 -19.26 -8.00 -2.10
C ASP A 866 -18.15 -6.98 -1.86
N HIS A 867 -17.21 -6.89 -2.81
CA HIS A 867 -16.03 -6.04 -2.69
C HIS A 867 -16.40 -4.55 -2.56
N ASN A 868 -17.45 -4.10 -3.28
CA ASN A 868 -17.80 -2.68 -3.43
C ASN A 868 -19.09 -2.29 -2.69
N ILE A 869 -20.17 -3.07 -2.84
CA ILE A 869 -21.53 -2.66 -2.49
C ILE A 869 -21.68 -2.23 -1.02
N PRO A 870 -21.21 -2.97 -0.01
CA PRO A 870 -21.35 -2.56 1.40
C PRO A 870 -20.74 -1.18 1.68
N LYS A 871 -19.59 -0.89 1.05
CA LYS A 871 -18.85 0.37 1.22
C LYS A 871 -19.56 1.50 0.49
N MET A 872 -19.98 1.29 -0.76
CA MET A 872 -20.72 2.29 -1.53
C MET A 872 -22.09 2.61 -0.93
N LEU A 873 -22.79 1.60 -0.40
CA LEU A 873 -24.03 1.77 0.37
C LEU A 873 -23.78 2.66 1.59
N TRP A 874 -22.70 2.38 2.34
CA TRP A 874 -22.31 3.20 3.49
C TRP A 874 -22.02 4.65 3.09
N TYR A 875 -21.19 4.90 2.06
CA TYR A 875 -20.85 6.27 1.63
C TYR A 875 -22.10 7.06 1.21
N GLY A 876 -23.07 6.42 0.57
CA GLY A 876 -24.34 7.04 0.21
C GLY A 876 -25.27 7.30 1.40
N ALA A 877 -25.26 6.41 2.40
CA ALA A 877 -26.20 6.43 3.53
C ALA A 877 -25.69 7.19 4.77
N GLU A 878 -24.37 7.35 4.95
CA GLU A 878 -23.76 7.98 6.13
C GLU A 878 -24.40 9.34 6.49
N PRO A 879 -24.64 10.27 5.54
CA PRO A 879 -25.24 11.56 5.87
C PRO A 879 -26.66 11.45 6.44
N LEU A 880 -27.37 10.36 6.16
CA LEU A 880 -28.72 10.12 6.68
C LEU A 880 -28.72 9.89 8.19
N VAL A 881 -27.64 9.31 8.74
CA VAL A 881 -27.54 9.01 10.18
C VAL A 881 -27.64 10.29 10.99
N LYS A 882 -26.97 11.36 10.55
CA LYS A 882 -27.05 12.67 11.21
C LYS A 882 -28.43 13.32 11.04
N SER A 883 -29.10 13.08 9.91
CA SER A 883 -30.40 13.69 9.60
C SER A 883 -31.57 13.08 10.38
N ASP A 884 -31.60 11.74 10.53
CA ASP A 884 -32.63 11.01 11.26
C ASP A 884 -32.04 9.68 11.78
N PRO A 885 -31.35 9.73 12.94
CA PRO A 885 -30.69 8.56 13.51
C PRO A 885 -31.65 7.40 13.77
N ALA A 886 -32.86 7.69 14.27
CA ALA A 886 -33.84 6.66 14.62
C ALA A 886 -34.30 5.88 13.40
N LYS A 887 -34.54 6.56 12.27
CA LYS A 887 -34.93 5.91 11.02
C LYS A 887 -33.79 5.08 10.42
N VAL A 888 -32.55 5.59 10.41
CA VAL A 888 -31.41 4.78 9.94
C VAL A 888 -31.19 3.56 10.84
N LEU A 889 -31.27 3.71 12.16
CA LEU A 889 -31.09 2.59 13.10
C LEU A 889 -32.19 1.53 12.95
N LYS A 890 -33.41 1.92 12.58
CA LYS A 890 -34.47 0.97 12.20
C LYS A 890 -34.10 0.20 10.94
N LEU A 891 -33.59 0.86 9.90
CA LEU A 891 -33.11 0.21 8.67
C LEU A 891 -31.92 -0.71 8.96
N ALA A 892 -30.95 -0.24 9.73
CA ALA A 892 -29.79 -1.01 10.18
C ALA A 892 -30.20 -2.27 10.96
N SER A 893 -31.23 -2.17 11.81
CA SER A 893 -31.78 -3.32 12.52
C SER A 893 -32.46 -4.33 11.59
N ALA A 894 -32.95 -3.93 10.42
CA ALA A 894 -33.54 -4.82 9.42
C ALA A 894 -32.54 -5.27 8.34
N SER A 895 -31.35 -4.66 8.30
CA SER A 895 -30.31 -4.89 7.29
C SER A 895 -29.80 -6.32 7.31
N LYS A 896 -29.56 -6.86 6.12
CA LYS A 896 -28.81 -8.10 5.91
C LYS A 896 -27.32 -7.86 5.61
N ILE A 897 -26.89 -6.60 5.61
CA ILE A 897 -25.48 -6.17 5.47
C ILE A 897 -24.94 -5.81 6.86
N PRO A 898 -24.08 -6.65 7.48
CA PRO A 898 -23.48 -6.40 8.79
C PRO A 898 -22.77 -5.04 8.90
N MET A 899 -21.93 -4.72 7.91
CA MET A 899 -21.15 -3.48 7.88
C MET A 899 -22.03 -2.24 7.97
N PHE A 900 -23.17 -2.22 7.28
CA PHE A 900 -24.10 -1.10 7.31
C PHE A 900 -24.69 -0.89 8.71
N ALA A 901 -25.02 -1.98 9.42
CA ALA A 901 -25.53 -1.91 10.78
C ALA A 901 -24.45 -1.42 11.76
N GLN A 902 -23.25 -2.01 11.71
CA GLN A 902 -22.12 -1.61 12.55
C GLN A 902 -21.76 -0.13 12.35
N PHE A 903 -21.65 0.32 11.10
CA PHE A 903 -21.23 1.69 10.80
C PHE A 903 -22.32 2.71 11.14
N SER A 904 -23.58 2.35 10.98
CA SER A 904 -24.73 3.18 11.38
C SER A 904 -24.78 3.37 12.91
N ALA A 905 -24.57 2.29 13.69
CA ALA A 905 -24.46 2.40 15.15
C ALA A 905 -23.28 3.25 15.58
N ARG A 906 -22.11 3.04 14.96
CA ARG A 906 -20.91 3.84 15.22
C ARG A 906 -21.15 5.33 14.96
N ARG A 907 -21.70 5.66 13.79
CA ARG A 907 -22.01 7.04 13.39
C ARG A 907 -23.11 7.68 14.24
N ALA A 908 -24.07 6.90 14.74
CA ALA A 908 -25.13 7.39 15.63
C ALA A 908 -24.55 7.86 16.97
N VAL A 909 -23.55 7.15 17.52
CA VAL A 909 -22.82 7.60 18.72
C VAL A 909 -22.06 8.91 18.44
N ASP A 910 -21.43 9.03 17.26
CA ASP A 910 -20.78 10.27 16.84
C ASP A 910 -21.76 11.42 16.54
N ALA A 911 -23.04 11.12 16.34
CA ALA A 911 -24.13 12.08 16.13
C ALA A 911 -24.92 12.43 17.41
N ASP A 912 -24.41 12.10 18.61
CA ASP A 912 -25.12 12.25 19.89
C ASP A 912 -26.46 11.49 19.98
N ALA A 913 -26.65 10.44 19.18
CA ALA A 913 -27.90 9.68 19.10
C ALA A 913 -27.85 8.36 19.87
N VAL A 914 -27.12 8.31 20.99
CA VAL A 914 -26.92 7.08 21.78
C VAL A 914 -28.25 6.54 22.34
N ASP A 915 -29.18 7.40 22.75
CA ASP A 915 -30.50 6.97 23.23
C ASP A 915 -31.32 6.28 22.13
N ALA A 916 -31.26 6.79 20.89
CA ALA A 916 -31.91 6.16 19.74
C ALA A 916 -31.27 4.78 19.42
N LEU A 917 -29.95 4.68 19.55
CA LEU A 917 -29.23 3.42 19.39
C LEU A 917 -29.65 2.41 20.46
N VAL A 918 -29.71 2.81 21.73
CA VAL A 918 -30.19 1.93 22.82
C VAL A 918 -31.63 1.49 22.61
N ALA A 919 -32.51 2.39 22.15
CA ALA A 919 -33.87 2.03 21.79
C ALA A 919 -33.91 0.95 20.70
N SER A 920 -33.08 1.07 19.66
CA SER A 920 -33.00 0.07 18.58
C SER A 920 -32.54 -1.31 19.06
N LEU A 921 -31.64 -1.38 20.06
CA LEU A 921 -31.16 -2.64 20.64
C LEU A 921 -32.25 -3.44 21.36
N THR A 922 -33.36 -2.81 21.74
CA THR A 922 -34.51 -3.52 22.35
C THR A 922 -35.22 -4.45 21.36
N ILE A 923 -35.10 -4.16 20.06
CA ILE A 923 -35.76 -4.90 18.99
C ILE A 923 -34.94 -6.17 18.69
N PRO A 924 -35.53 -7.38 18.73
CA PRO A 924 -34.87 -8.60 18.30
C PRO A 924 -34.47 -8.54 16.83
N SER A 925 -33.18 -8.67 16.54
CA SER A 925 -32.66 -8.64 15.18
C SER A 925 -31.34 -9.42 15.08
N PRO A 926 -31.08 -10.13 13.96
CA PRO A 926 -29.76 -10.66 13.63
C PRO A 926 -28.66 -9.60 13.62
N ALA A 927 -28.98 -8.35 13.23
CA ALA A 927 -28.04 -7.24 13.17
C ALA A 927 -27.68 -6.65 14.55
N ARG A 928 -28.35 -7.08 15.63
CA ARG A 928 -28.15 -6.52 16.97
C ARG A 928 -26.69 -6.62 17.44
N ILE A 929 -26.00 -7.72 17.12
CA ILE A 929 -24.59 -7.87 17.48
C ILE A 929 -23.73 -6.80 16.79
N HIS A 930 -23.97 -6.51 15.52
CA HIS A 930 -23.25 -5.48 14.77
C HIS A 930 -23.56 -4.07 15.26
N LEU A 931 -24.81 -3.81 15.69
CA LEU A 931 -25.15 -2.55 16.37
C LEU A 931 -24.36 -2.39 17.68
N LEU A 932 -24.20 -3.46 18.46
CA LEU A 932 -23.38 -3.46 19.68
C LEU A 932 -21.89 -3.26 19.35
N GLU A 933 -21.36 -3.92 18.32
CA GLU A 933 -19.97 -3.73 17.86
C GLU A 933 -19.74 -2.28 17.46
N GLY A 934 -20.63 -1.69 16.65
CA GLY A 934 -20.52 -0.29 16.25
C GLY A 934 -20.60 0.68 17.44
N MET A 935 -21.45 0.38 18.42
CA MET A 935 -21.54 1.13 19.67
C MET A 935 -20.24 1.06 20.47
N ARG A 936 -19.68 -0.14 20.65
CA ARG A 936 -18.39 -0.35 21.32
C ARG A 936 -17.28 0.41 20.60
N ASP A 937 -17.16 0.24 19.29
CA ASP A 937 -16.11 0.84 18.46
C ASP A 937 -16.15 2.39 18.47
N ALA A 938 -17.33 2.97 18.72
CA ALA A 938 -17.48 4.42 18.88
C ALA A 938 -17.20 4.93 20.30
N ILE A 939 -17.47 4.11 21.31
CA ILE A 939 -17.32 4.47 22.74
C ILE A 939 -15.87 4.23 23.22
N GLU A 940 -15.13 3.34 22.57
CA GLU A 940 -13.74 3.05 22.92
C GLU A 940 -12.89 4.34 22.97
N GLY A 941 -12.21 4.55 24.09
CA GLY A 941 -11.41 5.76 24.33
C GLY A 941 -12.21 7.03 24.62
N ARG A 942 -13.55 6.98 24.71
CA ARG A 942 -14.40 8.11 25.10
C ARG A 942 -14.71 8.11 26.59
N THR A 943 -14.65 9.29 27.20
CA THR A 943 -14.94 9.54 28.63
C THR A 943 -16.09 10.52 28.82
N ASP A 944 -16.53 11.17 27.75
CA ASP A 944 -17.59 12.18 27.72
C ASP A 944 -19.00 11.57 27.57
N ILE A 945 -19.10 10.26 27.31
CA ILE A 945 -20.38 9.61 27.06
C ILE A 945 -21.08 9.29 28.37
N LYS A 946 -22.23 9.94 28.58
CA LYS A 946 -23.14 9.65 29.69
C LYS A 946 -23.84 8.31 29.47
N THR A 947 -24.20 7.63 30.55
CA THR A 947 -25.06 6.44 30.46
C THR A 947 -26.39 6.83 29.80
N PRO A 948 -26.74 6.26 28.63
CA PRO A 948 -27.98 6.58 27.94
C PRO A 948 -29.20 6.01 28.67
N GLY A 949 -30.35 6.64 28.47
CA GLY A 949 -31.62 6.20 29.04
C GLY A 949 -31.98 4.79 28.57
N GLY A 950 -32.39 3.91 29.50
CA GLY A 950 -32.81 2.54 29.18
C GLY A 950 -31.67 1.52 29.01
N TRP A 951 -30.39 1.93 29.05
CA TRP A 951 -29.26 1.00 28.92
C TRP A 951 -29.25 -0.09 29.98
N ALA A 952 -29.54 0.24 31.24
CA ALA A 952 -29.56 -0.74 32.34
C ALA A 952 -30.51 -1.91 32.04
N ALA A 953 -31.68 -1.63 31.48
CA ALA A 953 -32.66 -2.65 31.11
C ALA A 953 -32.20 -3.48 29.91
N VAL A 954 -31.61 -2.84 28.89
CA VAL A 954 -31.05 -3.53 27.71
C VAL A 954 -29.89 -4.42 28.12
N HIS A 955 -28.93 -3.91 28.87
CA HIS A 955 -27.77 -4.65 29.36
C HIS A 955 -28.18 -5.86 30.20
N ALA A 956 -29.14 -5.72 31.12
CA ALA A 956 -29.65 -6.84 31.92
C ALA A 956 -30.25 -7.95 31.05
N LYS A 957 -31.04 -7.59 30.03
CA LYS A 957 -31.61 -8.55 29.07
C LYS A 957 -30.55 -9.26 28.24
N LEU A 958 -29.55 -8.51 27.73
CA LEU A 958 -28.45 -9.08 26.94
C LEU A 958 -27.58 -10.02 27.77
N LYS A 959 -27.30 -9.64 29.02
CA LYS A 959 -26.56 -10.48 29.97
C LYS A 959 -27.28 -11.80 30.27
N GLN A 960 -28.61 -11.76 30.44
CA GLN A 960 -29.43 -12.96 30.63
C GLN A 960 -29.46 -13.85 29.38
N ALA A 961 -29.47 -13.25 28.18
CA ALA A 961 -29.47 -14.01 26.93
C ALA A 961 -28.14 -14.76 26.67
N GLY A 962 -27.02 -14.30 27.26
CA GLY A 962 -25.71 -14.93 27.12
C GLY A 962 -25.07 -14.75 25.74
N GLY A 963 -23.99 -15.49 25.47
CA GLY A 963 -23.27 -15.47 24.20
C GLY A 963 -22.44 -14.20 23.94
N PRO A 964 -21.96 -14.01 22.69
CA PRO A 964 -21.08 -12.89 22.33
C PRO A 964 -21.69 -11.49 22.59
N GLN A 965 -23.01 -11.34 22.43
CA GLN A 965 -23.70 -10.07 22.67
C GLN A 965 -23.63 -9.64 24.15
N ALA A 966 -23.64 -10.61 25.09
CA ALA A 966 -23.52 -10.32 26.52
C ALA A 966 -22.13 -9.78 26.89
N ALA A 967 -21.08 -10.30 26.23
CA ALA A 967 -19.70 -9.84 26.42
C ALA A 967 -19.54 -8.39 25.96
N ILE A 968 -19.96 -8.09 24.72
CA ILE A 968 -19.88 -6.73 24.16
C ILE A 968 -20.72 -5.74 24.98
N ALA A 969 -21.93 -6.12 25.41
CA ALA A 969 -22.76 -5.27 26.27
C ALA A 969 -22.12 -5.02 27.65
N SER A 970 -21.38 -6.00 28.19
CA SER A 970 -20.62 -5.83 29.43
C SER A 970 -19.45 -4.87 29.23
N GLU A 971 -18.72 -4.97 28.11
CA GLU A 971 -17.65 -4.04 27.73
C GLU A 971 -18.19 -2.61 27.62
N ILE A 972 -19.25 -2.39 26.84
CA ILE A 972 -19.89 -1.07 26.70
C ILE A 972 -20.31 -0.50 28.07
N SER A 973 -20.85 -1.33 28.95
CA SER A 973 -21.27 -0.90 30.29
C SER A 973 -20.12 -0.39 31.15
N GLN A 974 -18.89 -0.91 30.96
CA GLN A 974 -17.70 -0.43 31.68
C GLN A 974 -17.33 1.00 31.28
N HIS A 975 -17.64 1.41 30.05
CA HIS A 975 -17.32 2.75 29.56
C HIS A 975 -18.29 3.84 30.05
N PHE A 976 -19.53 3.48 30.40
CA PHE A 976 -20.54 4.45 30.86
C PHE A 976 -20.34 4.99 32.29
N GLY A 977 -19.23 4.66 32.94
CA GLY A 977 -18.66 5.51 33.99
C GLY A 977 -19.47 5.63 35.29
N GLY A 978 -20.41 4.73 35.57
CA GLY A 978 -21.10 4.71 36.86
C GLY A 978 -20.11 4.62 38.04
N THR A 979 -20.50 5.15 39.21
CA THR A 979 -19.79 5.01 40.51
C THR A 979 -19.45 3.57 40.88
N GLU A 980 -20.09 2.60 40.24
CA GLU A 980 -19.84 1.16 40.38
C GLU A 980 -18.63 0.68 39.56
N ALA A 981 -18.45 1.17 38.32
CA ALA A 981 -17.32 0.79 37.48
C ALA A 981 -15.98 1.26 38.08
N ALA A 982 -15.92 2.50 38.58
CA ALA A 982 -14.73 2.96 39.28
C ALA A 982 -14.52 2.27 40.63
N ARG A 983 -15.58 1.88 41.35
CA ARG A 983 -15.45 1.03 42.54
C ARG A 983 -14.81 -0.32 42.19
N ASN A 984 -15.21 -0.93 41.08
CA ASN A 984 -14.63 -2.18 40.61
C ASN A 984 -13.17 -2.01 40.15
N LEU A 985 -12.85 -0.97 39.40
CA LEU A 985 -11.47 -0.66 39.02
C LEU A 985 -10.60 -0.37 40.25
N MET A 986 -11.12 0.36 41.23
CA MET A 986 -10.44 0.59 42.51
C MET A 986 -10.25 -0.70 43.30
N ALA A 987 -11.22 -1.61 43.29
CA ALA A 987 -11.11 -2.93 43.91
C ALA A 987 -10.04 -3.79 43.21
N THR A 988 -10.00 -3.79 41.87
CA THR A 988 -8.96 -4.44 41.08
C THR A 988 -7.58 -3.87 41.40
N LEU A 989 -7.43 -2.54 41.41
CA LEU A 989 -6.17 -1.86 41.69
C LEU A 989 -5.61 -2.21 43.09
N LYS A 990 -6.50 -2.31 44.09
CA LYS A 990 -6.15 -2.62 45.48
C LYS A 990 -5.91 -4.11 45.73
N ASN A 991 -6.39 -4.99 44.86
CA ASN A 991 -6.24 -6.44 45.06
C ASN A 991 -4.85 -6.92 44.60
N THR A 992 -3.95 -7.16 45.55
CA THR A 992 -2.59 -7.64 45.30
C THR A 992 -2.51 -9.08 44.80
N SER A 993 -3.60 -9.85 44.88
CA SER A 993 -3.65 -11.23 44.36
C SER A 993 -3.99 -11.30 42.86
N LEU A 994 -4.36 -10.18 42.24
CA LEU A 994 -4.64 -10.12 40.80
C LEU A 994 -3.35 -9.87 39.99
N PRO A 995 -3.27 -10.35 38.73
CA PRO A 995 -2.12 -10.11 37.87
C PRO A 995 -1.78 -8.63 37.73
N LEU A 996 -0.48 -8.30 37.76
CA LEU A 996 0.01 -6.92 37.65
C LEU A 996 -0.58 -6.17 36.46
N VAL A 997 -0.67 -6.81 35.28
CA VAL A 997 -1.25 -6.24 34.05
C VAL A 997 -2.69 -5.75 34.26
N GLN A 998 -3.51 -6.46 35.05
CA GLN A 998 -4.88 -6.03 35.34
C GLN A 998 -4.90 -4.80 36.24
N ARG A 999 -3.99 -4.73 37.21
CA ARG A 999 -3.84 -3.57 38.12
C ARG A 999 -3.33 -2.34 37.37
N GLN A 1000 -2.40 -2.52 36.43
CA GLN A 1000 -1.90 -1.46 35.55
C GLN A 1000 -3.01 -0.89 34.65
N LYS A 1001 -3.83 -1.76 34.03
CA LYS A 1001 -5.01 -1.31 33.27
C LYS A 1001 -6.00 -0.54 34.14
N ALA A 1002 -6.18 -0.95 35.39
CA ALA A 1002 -7.09 -0.29 36.32
C ALA A 1002 -6.64 1.14 36.69
N ILE A 1003 -5.37 1.35 37.04
CA ILE A 1003 -4.84 2.69 37.33
C ILE A 1003 -4.91 3.61 36.10
N GLN A 1004 -4.57 3.08 34.91
CA GLN A 1004 -4.65 3.84 33.66
C GLN A 1004 -6.10 4.28 33.36
N ALA A 1005 -7.07 3.37 33.45
CA ALA A 1005 -8.48 3.68 33.22
C ALA A 1005 -9.02 4.73 34.21
N LEU A 1006 -8.70 4.59 35.50
CA LEU A 1006 -9.09 5.54 36.55
C LEU A 1006 -8.47 6.94 36.33
N ALA A 1007 -7.20 7.00 35.89
CA ALA A 1007 -6.49 8.24 35.62
C ALA A 1007 -7.01 8.95 34.36
N THR A 1008 -7.29 8.21 33.28
CA THR A 1008 -7.87 8.78 32.04
C THR A 1008 -9.25 9.37 32.29
N GLN A 1009 -10.05 8.74 33.16
CA GLN A 1009 -11.37 9.24 33.57
C GLN A 1009 -11.32 10.30 34.69
N GLN A 1010 -10.12 10.70 35.15
CA GLN A 1010 -9.93 11.65 36.27
C GLN A 1010 -10.78 11.33 37.50
N ARG A 1011 -10.89 10.02 37.83
CA ARG A 1011 -11.71 9.56 38.96
C ARG A 1011 -11.15 10.10 40.28
N ALA A 1012 -11.96 10.86 41.00
CA ALA A 1012 -11.58 11.46 42.29
C ALA A 1012 -11.15 10.38 43.31
N GLU A 1013 -11.67 9.16 43.17
CA GLU A 1013 -11.33 8.00 44.00
C GLU A 1013 -9.86 7.56 43.90
N LEU A 1014 -9.18 7.86 42.79
CA LEU A 1014 -7.76 7.52 42.59
C LEU A 1014 -6.81 8.48 43.32
N LEU A 1015 -7.18 9.76 43.42
CA LEU A 1015 -6.34 10.82 44.00
C LEU A 1015 -5.75 10.47 45.39
N PRO A 1016 -6.51 9.97 46.38
CA PRO A 1016 -5.96 9.62 47.69
C PRO A 1016 -5.06 8.38 47.67
N GLU A 1017 -5.12 7.56 46.62
CA GLU A 1017 -4.35 6.31 46.49
C GLU A 1017 -2.97 6.54 45.84
N LEU A 1018 -2.84 7.56 44.99
CA LEU A 1018 -1.59 7.89 44.27
C LEU A 1018 -0.35 8.01 45.18
N PRO A 1019 -0.40 8.64 46.37
CA PRO A 1019 0.76 8.71 47.27
C PRO A 1019 1.30 7.34 47.70
N ARG A 1020 0.42 6.33 47.86
CA ARG A 1020 0.81 4.95 48.17
C ARG A 1020 1.37 4.25 46.93
N LEU A 1021 0.73 4.43 45.77
CA LEU A 1021 1.13 3.79 44.51
C LEU A 1021 2.49 4.30 44.00
N LEU A 1022 2.83 5.57 44.24
CA LEU A 1022 4.17 6.11 43.98
C LEU A 1022 5.27 5.39 44.77
N LYS A 1023 4.94 4.69 45.86
CA LYS A 1023 5.90 3.89 46.65
C LYS A 1023 5.95 2.42 46.23
N ASP A 1024 5.00 1.93 45.43
CA ASP A 1024 4.91 0.54 44.99
C ASP A 1024 5.81 0.31 43.75
N ASP A 1025 6.93 -0.41 43.89
CA ASP A 1025 7.90 -0.63 42.79
C ASP A 1025 7.26 -1.21 41.52
N GLN A 1026 6.18 -1.99 41.63
CA GLN A 1026 5.53 -2.61 40.47
C GLN A 1026 4.56 -1.66 39.74
N LEU A 1027 4.04 -0.65 40.42
CA LEU A 1027 3.05 0.30 39.87
C LEU A 1027 3.55 1.74 39.81
N ARG A 1028 4.76 2.03 40.30
CA ARG A 1028 5.31 3.39 40.41
C ARG A 1028 5.33 4.12 39.07
N PHE A 1029 5.73 3.43 38.00
CA PHE A 1029 5.77 4.01 36.66
C PHE A 1029 4.38 4.46 36.18
N ASP A 1030 3.36 3.59 36.31
CA ASP A 1030 1.96 3.93 35.99
C ASP A 1030 1.41 5.03 36.91
N ALA A 1031 1.82 5.04 38.18
CA ALA A 1031 1.43 6.05 39.15
C ALA A 1031 2.02 7.43 38.84
N LEU A 1032 3.30 7.49 38.43
CA LEU A 1032 3.94 8.73 37.95
C LEU A 1032 3.13 9.31 36.79
N ARG A 1033 2.83 8.50 35.78
CA ARG A 1033 2.00 8.92 34.63
C ARG A 1033 0.61 9.39 35.05
N ALA A 1034 -0.05 8.67 35.97
CA ALA A 1034 -1.40 9.00 36.44
C ALA A 1034 -1.48 10.35 37.17
N VAL A 1035 -0.40 10.82 37.80
CA VAL A 1035 -0.36 12.12 38.48
C VAL A 1035 -0.61 13.28 37.52
N ALA A 1036 -0.22 13.16 36.24
CA ALA A 1036 -0.46 14.20 35.24
C ALA A 1036 -1.95 14.52 35.04
N SER A 1037 -2.84 13.57 35.36
CA SER A 1037 -4.29 13.74 35.26
C SER A 1037 -4.92 14.59 36.37
N PHE A 1038 -4.19 14.93 37.44
CA PHE A 1038 -4.74 15.62 38.61
C PHE A 1038 -4.03 16.95 38.90
N ASP A 1039 -4.76 17.99 39.33
CA ASP A 1039 -4.19 19.30 39.68
C ASP A 1039 -3.87 19.42 41.16
N HIS A 1040 -2.94 18.60 41.62
CA HIS A 1040 -2.67 18.44 43.04
C HIS A 1040 -1.18 18.64 43.35
N GLU A 1041 -0.81 19.87 43.71
CA GLU A 1041 0.58 20.29 43.98
C GLU A 1041 1.37 19.34 44.91
N PRO A 1042 0.78 18.77 46.00
CA PRO A 1042 1.50 17.82 46.86
C PRO A 1042 2.04 16.58 46.14
N LEU A 1043 1.37 16.11 45.07
CA LEU A 1043 1.87 14.97 44.30
C LEU A 1043 3.13 15.35 43.51
N GLY A 1044 3.17 16.54 42.92
CA GLY A 1044 4.37 17.05 42.25
C GLY A 1044 5.56 17.19 43.21
N LYS A 1045 5.33 17.69 44.43
CA LYS A 1045 6.37 17.75 45.48
C LYS A 1045 6.85 16.37 45.91
N GLN A 1046 5.95 15.39 45.98
CA GLN A 1046 6.30 14.01 46.30
C GLN A 1046 7.13 13.35 45.19
N ILE A 1047 6.82 13.60 43.91
CA ILE A 1047 7.65 13.13 42.79
C ILE A 1047 9.07 13.72 42.91
N LEU A 1048 9.19 15.03 43.16
CA LEU A 1048 10.48 15.69 43.31
C LEU A 1048 11.29 15.12 44.49
N SER A 1049 10.66 14.88 45.64
CA SER A 1049 11.36 14.36 46.83
C SER A 1049 11.87 12.92 46.65
N GLN A 1050 11.25 12.14 45.77
CA GLN A 1050 11.65 10.76 45.45
C GLN A 1050 12.53 10.68 44.20
N TYR A 1051 12.74 11.79 43.47
CA TYR A 1051 13.40 11.80 42.17
C TYR A 1051 14.78 11.13 42.18
N ALA A 1052 15.57 11.36 43.23
CA ALA A 1052 16.91 10.80 43.37
C ALA A 1052 16.92 9.25 43.41
N THR A 1053 15.85 8.64 43.94
CA THR A 1053 15.73 7.18 44.12
C THR A 1053 15.07 6.47 42.92
N LEU A 1054 14.58 7.22 41.94
CA LEU A 1054 13.93 6.67 40.75
C LEU A 1054 14.96 6.06 39.78
N SER A 1055 14.57 4.96 39.12
CA SER A 1055 15.31 4.41 37.99
C SER A 1055 15.32 5.37 36.79
N LYS A 1056 16.21 5.15 35.82
CA LYS A 1056 16.33 6.04 34.65
C LYS A 1056 15.02 6.19 33.85
N PRO A 1057 14.24 5.12 33.56
CA PRO A 1057 12.93 5.27 32.93
C PRO A 1057 11.91 6.04 33.78
N GLU A 1058 11.91 5.82 35.09
CA GLU A 1058 11.00 6.51 36.02
C GLU A 1058 11.34 8.00 36.16
N LYS A 1059 12.62 8.38 36.15
CA LYS A 1059 13.05 9.79 36.11
C LYS A 1059 12.53 10.51 34.87
N ALA A 1060 12.62 9.86 33.71
CA ALA A 1060 12.09 10.41 32.46
C ALA A 1060 10.56 10.60 32.53
N GLU A 1061 9.82 9.59 33.02
CA GLU A 1061 8.36 9.70 33.18
C GLU A 1061 7.97 10.75 34.25
N ALA A 1062 8.73 10.88 35.33
CA ALA A 1062 8.54 11.91 36.34
C ALA A 1062 8.70 13.32 35.75
N ILE A 1063 9.73 13.53 34.94
CA ILE A 1063 9.96 14.80 34.23
C ILE A 1063 8.83 15.08 33.22
N ASN A 1064 8.42 14.08 32.42
CA ASN A 1064 7.30 14.21 31.48
C ASN A 1064 6.01 14.62 32.22
N THR A 1065 5.72 13.95 33.34
CA THR A 1065 4.55 14.22 34.19
C THR A 1065 4.58 15.62 34.76
N LEU A 1066 5.73 16.07 35.27
CA LEU A 1066 5.88 17.40 35.84
C LEU A 1066 5.80 18.49 34.75
N ALA A 1067 6.30 18.21 33.54
CA ALA A 1067 6.25 19.16 32.42
C ALA A 1067 4.86 19.28 31.76
N ALA A 1068 3.91 18.41 32.09
CA ALA A 1068 2.61 18.37 31.42
C ALA A 1068 1.68 19.55 31.78
N ARG A 1069 1.95 20.28 32.87
CA ARG A 1069 1.02 21.28 33.44
C ARG A 1069 1.73 22.47 34.08
N PRO A 1070 1.15 23.69 34.10
CA PRO A 1070 1.82 24.89 34.60
C PRO A 1070 2.33 24.78 36.05
N LYS A 1071 1.50 24.31 37.00
CA LYS A 1071 1.89 24.23 38.42
C LYS A 1071 3.07 23.26 38.64
N TYR A 1072 3.02 22.10 38.00
CA TYR A 1072 4.09 21.10 38.09
C TYR A 1072 5.34 21.53 37.32
N GLY A 1073 5.16 22.16 36.16
CA GLY A 1073 6.25 22.68 35.34
C GLY A 1073 7.02 23.78 36.09
N TRP A 1074 6.34 24.59 36.89
CA TRP A 1074 6.98 25.57 37.76
C TRP A 1074 7.79 24.91 38.89
N LEU A 1075 7.25 23.86 39.53
CA LEU A 1075 8.01 23.07 40.53
C LEU A 1075 9.28 22.47 39.91
N LEU A 1076 9.18 21.89 38.71
CA LEU A 1076 10.32 21.35 37.97
C LEU A 1076 11.33 22.45 37.60
N THR A 1077 10.85 23.60 37.13
CA THR A 1077 11.69 24.76 36.80
C THR A 1077 12.50 25.22 38.03
N GLN A 1078 11.88 25.29 39.21
CA GLN A 1078 12.58 25.63 40.45
C GLN A 1078 13.58 24.56 40.88
N ALA A 1079 13.23 23.28 40.74
CA ALA A 1079 14.14 22.17 41.05
C ALA A 1079 15.38 22.18 40.14
N ILE A 1080 15.22 22.54 38.87
CA ILE A 1080 16.34 22.75 37.92
C ILE A 1080 17.19 23.94 38.36
N ALA A 1081 16.57 25.08 38.70
CA ALA A 1081 17.29 26.28 39.17
C ALA A 1081 18.13 26.00 40.43
N LYS A 1082 17.59 25.20 41.36
CA LYS A 1082 18.25 24.77 42.60
C LYS A 1082 19.25 23.63 42.41
N LYS A 1083 19.39 23.09 41.19
CA LYS A 1083 20.22 21.92 40.87
C LYS A 1083 19.82 20.64 41.61
N GLU A 1084 18.58 20.57 42.09
CA GLU A 1084 17.98 19.35 42.67
C GLU A 1084 17.66 18.33 41.56
N ILE A 1085 17.32 18.83 40.37
CA ILE A 1085 17.24 18.03 39.14
C ILE A 1085 18.37 18.46 38.20
N PRO A 1086 19.26 17.53 37.77
CA PRO A 1086 20.29 17.83 36.79
C PRO A 1086 19.68 18.36 35.49
N ARG A 1087 20.26 19.44 34.95
CA ARG A 1087 19.84 19.99 33.64
C ARG A 1087 19.89 18.94 32.52
N ASN A 1088 20.86 18.03 32.57
CA ASN A 1088 21.05 16.96 31.59
C ASN A 1088 19.96 15.88 31.63
N ASP A 1089 19.13 15.83 32.68
CA ASP A 1089 17.99 14.92 32.75
C ASP A 1089 16.80 15.46 31.93
N ILE A 1090 16.78 16.76 31.61
CA ILE A 1090 15.71 17.40 30.84
C ILE A 1090 16.02 17.30 29.34
N ALA A 1091 15.26 16.45 28.64
CA ALA A 1091 15.38 16.31 27.21
C ALA A 1091 14.98 17.60 26.46
N PRO A 1092 15.56 17.89 25.28
CA PRO A 1092 15.24 19.11 24.51
C PRO A 1092 13.76 19.32 24.20
N TYR A 1093 13.02 18.23 23.91
CA TYR A 1093 11.58 18.31 23.66
C TYR A 1093 10.79 18.71 24.92
N ILE A 1094 11.26 18.30 26.12
CA ILE A 1094 10.68 18.72 27.40
C ILE A 1094 11.01 20.18 27.70
N ALA A 1095 12.21 20.65 27.41
CA ALA A 1095 12.52 22.08 27.55
C ALA A 1095 11.60 22.94 26.67
N ARG A 1096 11.32 22.51 25.43
CA ARG A 1096 10.35 23.17 24.55
C ARG A 1096 8.92 23.12 25.10
N GLN A 1097 8.50 21.97 25.64
CA GLN A 1097 7.22 21.83 26.32
C GLN A 1097 7.12 22.75 27.55
N LEU A 1098 8.14 22.78 28.41
CA LEU A 1098 8.21 23.65 29.60
C LEU A 1098 8.16 25.12 29.22
N ARG A 1099 8.84 25.55 28.16
CA ARG A 1099 8.70 26.93 27.65
C ARG A 1099 7.25 27.25 27.29
N ARG A 1100 6.51 26.32 26.70
CA ARG A 1100 5.09 26.52 26.36
C ARG A 1100 4.18 26.48 27.59
N VAL A 1101 4.48 25.61 28.54
CA VAL A 1101 3.66 25.36 29.74
C VAL A 1101 3.89 26.40 30.84
N VAL A 1102 5.12 26.90 30.98
CA VAL A 1102 5.56 27.83 32.04
C VAL A 1102 5.80 29.24 31.50
N GLY A 1103 6.11 29.39 30.21
CA GLY A 1103 6.36 30.70 29.60
C GLY A 1103 7.75 31.27 29.87
N SER A 1104 7.84 32.60 29.97
CA SER A 1104 9.11 33.34 30.13
C SER A 1104 9.88 32.97 31.39
N GLY A 1105 9.19 32.60 32.48
CA GLY A 1105 9.84 32.19 33.73
C GLY A 1105 10.70 30.92 33.59
N PHE A 1106 10.41 30.04 32.63
CA PHE A 1106 11.31 28.91 32.33
C PHE A 1106 12.53 29.37 31.53
N VAL A 1107 12.37 30.33 30.61
CA VAL A 1107 13.47 30.87 29.79
C VAL A 1107 14.51 31.59 30.65
N GLU A 1108 14.10 32.24 31.73
CA GLU A 1108 15.04 32.87 32.69
C GLU A 1108 15.94 31.85 33.40
N VAL A 1109 15.43 30.65 33.68
CA VAL A 1109 16.18 29.56 34.33
C VAL A 1109 16.98 28.73 33.32
N TRP A 1110 16.40 28.49 32.14
CA TRP A 1110 16.95 27.58 31.13
C TRP A 1110 17.85 28.29 30.11
N GLY A 1111 17.62 29.56 29.81
CA GLY A 1111 18.22 30.28 28.68
C GLY A 1111 17.42 30.16 27.38
N PRO A 1112 17.84 30.84 26.30
CA PRO A 1112 17.16 30.80 25.00
C PRO A 1112 17.11 29.37 24.42
N ILE A 1113 15.96 28.99 23.86
CA ILE A 1113 15.67 27.63 23.34
C ILE A 1113 15.60 27.59 21.81
N ASP A 1114 15.51 28.75 21.16
CA ASP A 1114 15.47 28.86 19.70
C ASP A 1114 16.85 29.32 19.19
N HIS A 1115 17.52 28.47 18.43
CA HIS A 1115 18.64 28.88 17.59
C HIS A 1115 18.13 29.18 16.18
N VAL A 1116 18.62 30.28 15.59
CA VAL A 1116 18.30 30.74 14.22
C VAL A 1116 18.80 29.72 13.18
N ALA A 1117 18.03 29.58 12.10
CA ALA A 1117 18.25 28.70 10.95
C ALA A 1117 19.59 28.95 10.23
N LEU A 1118 20.12 27.86 9.64
CA LEU A 1118 21.21 27.79 8.64
C LEU A 1118 22.23 28.94 8.66
N ASP A 1119 23.21 28.83 9.57
CA ASP A 1119 24.49 29.51 9.39
C ASP A 1119 25.31 28.71 8.35
N GLU A 1120 25.57 29.31 7.19
CA GLU A 1120 26.43 28.73 6.14
C GLU A 1120 27.81 28.32 6.71
N LYS A 1121 28.26 28.99 7.78
CA LYS A 1121 29.46 28.60 8.54
C LYS A 1121 29.25 27.31 9.33
N ALA A 1122 28.08 27.06 9.90
CA ALA A 1122 27.77 25.81 10.60
C ALA A 1122 27.67 24.63 9.63
N TYR A 1123 27.02 24.81 8.48
CA TYR A 1123 27.01 23.81 7.41
C TYR A 1123 28.43 23.46 6.97
N THR A 1124 29.25 24.48 6.66
CA THR A 1124 30.65 24.30 6.25
C THR A 1124 31.48 23.62 7.34
N LYS A 1125 31.31 24.03 8.61
CA LYS A 1125 31.97 23.42 9.78
C LYS A 1125 31.65 21.93 9.89
N TYR A 1126 30.37 21.56 9.91
CA TYR A 1126 29.98 20.16 10.10
C TYR A 1126 30.25 19.30 8.86
N ARG A 1127 30.14 19.86 7.65
CA ARG A 1127 30.53 19.17 6.40
C ARG A 1127 32.02 18.84 6.38
N THR A 1128 32.86 19.73 6.89
CA THR A 1128 34.32 19.54 7.03
C THR A 1128 34.64 18.52 8.12
N LEU A 1129 33.98 18.63 9.28
CA LEU A 1129 34.13 17.68 10.39
C LEU A 1129 33.75 16.25 9.94
N LEU A 1130 32.69 16.12 9.15
CA LEU A 1130 32.14 14.86 8.65
C LEU A 1130 32.72 14.45 7.29
N SER A 1131 34.04 14.59 7.13
CA SER A 1131 34.74 14.03 5.96
C SER A 1131 34.62 12.51 5.89
N ASP A 1132 34.72 11.93 4.69
CA ASP A 1132 34.66 10.46 4.53
C ASP A 1132 35.73 9.75 5.35
N LYS A 1133 36.91 10.36 5.51
CA LYS A 1133 37.99 9.85 6.37
C LYS A 1133 37.58 9.84 7.85
N ALA A 1134 36.94 10.91 8.34
CA ALA A 1134 36.50 11.00 9.72
C ALA A 1134 35.37 10.01 10.03
N ILE A 1135 34.40 9.90 9.13
CA ILE A 1135 33.29 8.93 9.23
C ILE A 1135 33.82 7.50 9.18
N ALA A 1136 34.78 7.18 8.30
CA ALA A 1136 35.39 5.85 8.24
C ALA A 1136 36.14 5.47 9.53
N ALA A 1137 36.63 6.46 10.29
CA ALA A 1137 37.28 6.28 11.59
C ALA A 1137 36.29 6.35 12.78
N GLY A 1138 35.01 6.60 12.53
CA GLY A 1138 33.97 6.68 13.56
C GLY A 1138 33.62 5.31 14.15
N ASN A 1139 33.09 5.31 15.38
CA ASN A 1139 32.64 4.13 16.09
C ASN A 1139 31.10 4.05 16.06
N PRO A 1140 30.50 3.17 15.25
CA PRO A 1140 29.06 3.11 15.10
C PRO A 1140 28.32 2.54 16.32
N ALA A 1141 28.98 1.77 17.20
CA ALA A 1141 28.35 1.30 18.44
C ALA A 1141 28.18 2.47 19.43
N LYS A 1142 29.21 3.29 19.60
CA LYS A 1142 29.10 4.56 20.34
C LYS A 1142 28.12 5.51 19.65
N GLY A 1143 28.11 5.52 18.32
CA GLY A 1143 27.13 6.26 17.52
C GLY A 1143 25.68 5.86 17.78
N ARG A 1144 25.39 4.55 17.91
CA ARG A 1144 24.06 4.06 18.30
C ARG A 1144 23.67 4.54 19.68
N LEU A 1145 24.61 4.57 20.63
CA LEU A 1145 24.34 5.11 21.96
C LEU A 1145 23.95 6.60 21.90
N VAL A 1146 24.67 7.40 21.11
CA VAL A 1146 24.32 8.81 20.87
C VAL A 1146 22.95 8.91 20.19
N PHE A 1147 22.68 8.12 19.14
CA PHE A 1147 21.37 8.07 18.48
C PHE A 1147 20.23 7.72 19.44
N LYS A 1148 20.44 6.73 20.31
CA LYS A 1148 19.46 6.29 21.31
C LYS A 1148 19.11 7.39 22.31
N ASN A 1149 20.07 8.25 22.63
CA ASN A 1149 19.87 9.37 23.53
C ASN A 1149 19.25 10.60 22.83
N THR A 1150 19.52 10.79 21.54
CA THR A 1150 19.23 12.05 20.83
C THR A 1150 18.10 11.95 19.81
N CYS A 1151 18.12 10.96 18.93
CA CYS A 1151 17.20 10.86 17.78
C CYS A 1151 16.09 9.82 17.99
N TRP A 1152 16.40 8.74 18.72
CA TRP A 1152 15.52 7.60 18.96
C TRP A 1152 14.16 7.93 19.57
N PRO A 1153 14.01 8.89 20.50
CA PRO A 1153 12.68 9.21 21.05
C PRO A 1153 11.67 9.64 19.97
N CYS A 1154 12.16 10.22 18.86
CA CYS A 1154 11.31 10.70 17.78
C CYS A 1154 11.32 9.77 16.56
N HIS A 1155 12.46 9.16 16.24
CA HIS A 1155 12.67 8.43 15.00
C HIS A 1155 12.90 6.94 15.22
N LYS A 1156 12.30 6.13 14.34
CA LYS A 1156 12.64 4.73 14.17
C LYS A 1156 13.91 4.58 13.36
N MET A 1157 14.78 3.65 13.74
CA MET A 1157 15.91 3.22 12.96
C MET A 1157 16.12 1.73 13.20
N TYR A 1158 16.12 0.96 12.11
CA TYR A 1158 16.11 -0.49 12.12
C TYR A 1158 14.94 -1.09 12.91
N GLY A 1159 13.74 -0.50 12.80
CA GLY A 1159 12.53 -0.97 13.49
C GLY A 1159 12.41 -0.58 14.95
N GLU A 1160 13.46 0.00 15.55
CA GLU A 1160 13.47 0.44 16.94
C GLU A 1160 13.44 1.98 17.04
N GLY A 1161 12.68 2.53 17.98
CA GLY A 1161 12.57 3.98 18.19
C GLY A 1161 11.14 4.52 18.16
N GLY A 1162 11.02 5.85 18.20
CA GLY A 1162 9.76 6.58 18.21
C GLY A 1162 9.11 6.72 16.83
N ILE A 1163 7.80 6.99 16.82
CA ILE A 1163 6.97 7.14 15.61
C ILE A 1163 6.50 8.59 15.38
N ILE A 1164 7.23 9.54 15.97
CA ILE A 1164 6.89 10.96 15.95
C ILE A 1164 7.43 11.60 14.67
N GLY A 1165 8.70 11.34 14.36
CA GLY A 1165 9.33 11.69 13.09
C GLY A 1165 9.34 10.51 12.13
N PRO A 1166 9.74 10.72 10.86
CA PRO A 1166 9.84 9.66 9.87
C PRO A 1166 10.80 8.55 10.33
N GLU A 1167 10.51 7.32 9.90
CA GLU A 1167 11.47 6.23 10.07
C GLU A 1167 12.71 6.50 9.21
N LEU A 1168 13.88 6.41 9.84
CA LEU A 1168 15.17 6.69 9.21
C LEU A 1168 15.80 5.42 8.61
N THR A 1169 15.14 4.26 8.72
CA THR A 1169 15.56 3.03 8.02
C THR A 1169 15.30 3.19 6.52
N GLY A 1170 16.35 3.39 5.71
CA GLY A 1170 16.20 3.58 4.26
C GLY A 1170 15.94 5.02 3.82
N SER A 1171 15.90 5.99 4.74
CA SER A 1171 15.94 7.41 4.38
C SER A 1171 17.28 7.75 3.69
N ASN A 1172 17.35 8.89 2.99
CA ASN A 1172 18.58 9.35 2.34
C ASN A 1172 19.68 9.80 3.35
N ARG A 1173 19.64 9.29 4.60
CA ARG A 1173 20.59 9.56 5.70
C ARG A 1173 22.05 9.23 5.39
N SER A 1174 22.28 8.43 4.34
CA SER A 1174 23.63 8.15 3.84
C SER A 1174 24.23 9.30 3.03
N ASN A 1175 23.38 10.18 2.49
CA ASN A 1175 23.74 11.46 1.87
C ASN A 1175 23.92 12.50 2.98
N LEU A 1176 25.15 13.01 3.08
CA LEU A 1176 25.55 13.94 4.13
C LEU A 1176 24.87 15.31 4.00
N ASP A 1177 24.65 15.79 2.78
CA ASP A 1177 24.03 17.09 2.54
C ASP A 1177 22.54 17.04 2.89
N TYR A 1178 21.85 15.95 2.55
CA TYR A 1178 20.48 15.68 3.00
C TYR A 1178 20.38 15.60 4.53
N LEU A 1179 21.29 14.87 5.19
CA LEU A 1179 21.31 14.75 6.65
C LEU A 1179 21.56 16.11 7.31
N LEU A 1180 22.56 16.86 6.85
CA LEU A 1180 22.88 18.18 7.38
C LEU A 1180 21.76 19.19 7.15
N GLY A 1181 21.09 19.17 6.00
CA GLY A 1181 19.93 20.01 5.74
C GLY A 1181 18.83 19.78 6.78
N ASN A 1182 18.48 18.52 7.05
CA ASN A 1182 17.43 18.18 8.02
C ASN A 1182 17.87 18.38 9.49
N VAL A 1183 19.16 18.23 9.82
CA VAL A 1183 19.65 18.38 11.21
C VAL A 1183 19.93 19.84 11.58
N LEU A 1184 20.47 20.62 10.65
CA LEU A 1184 20.82 22.03 10.90
C LEU A 1184 19.64 22.96 10.68
N ASP A 1185 18.72 22.63 9.78
CA ASP A 1185 17.44 23.33 9.60
C ASP A 1185 16.24 22.37 9.62
N PRO A 1186 15.91 21.81 10.80
CA PRO A 1186 14.81 20.88 10.93
C PRO A 1186 13.44 21.49 10.62
N SER A 1187 13.32 22.82 10.52
CA SER A 1187 12.07 23.51 10.20
C SER A 1187 11.97 23.97 8.74
N GLY A 1188 13.01 23.75 7.92
CA GLY A 1188 13.04 24.17 6.52
C GLY A 1188 12.00 23.47 5.63
N GLU A 1189 11.74 22.18 5.90
CA GLU A 1189 10.71 21.39 5.22
C GLU A 1189 10.06 20.40 6.20
N ILE A 1190 8.76 20.59 6.49
CA ILE A 1190 7.99 19.72 7.38
C ILE A 1190 6.78 19.20 6.63
N GLN A 1191 6.73 17.89 6.40
CA GLN A 1191 5.55 17.22 5.86
C GLN A 1191 4.33 17.40 6.79
N ASP A 1192 3.14 17.60 6.22
CA ASP A 1192 1.93 17.95 6.98
C ASP A 1192 1.60 16.98 8.12
N ASP A 1193 1.79 15.67 7.89
CA ASP A 1193 1.55 14.62 8.88
C ASP A 1193 2.54 14.64 10.08
N TYR A 1194 3.64 15.37 9.95
CA TYR A 1194 4.68 15.53 10.97
C TYR A 1194 4.68 16.95 11.58
N LYS A 1195 3.76 17.82 11.15
CA LYS A 1195 3.60 19.14 11.78
C LYS A 1195 3.25 18.96 13.25
N MET A 1196 3.99 19.68 14.08
CA MET A 1196 3.74 19.69 15.51
C MET A 1196 2.41 20.43 15.77
N VAL A 1197 1.61 19.80 16.62
CA VAL A 1197 0.38 20.32 17.16
C VAL A 1197 0.51 20.40 18.68
N VAL A 1198 0.27 21.58 19.22
CA VAL A 1198 0.16 21.85 20.64
C VAL A 1198 -1.31 21.89 21.00
N ILE A 1199 -1.74 21.04 21.92
CA ILE A 1199 -3.10 21.02 22.45
C ILE A 1199 -3.05 21.36 23.93
N THR A 1200 -3.70 22.45 24.33
CA THR A 1200 -3.96 22.75 25.73
C THR A 1200 -5.40 22.36 26.04
N THR A 1201 -5.61 21.56 27.07
CA THR A 1201 -6.94 21.15 27.54
C THR A 1201 -7.48 22.09 28.61
N ARG A 1202 -8.81 22.11 28.79
CA ARG A 1202 -9.53 22.95 29.75
C ARG A 1202 -9.18 22.66 31.20
N ASP A 1203 -8.70 21.45 31.50
CA ASP A 1203 -8.15 21.09 32.80
C ASP A 1203 -6.69 21.54 33.00
N GLY A 1204 -6.10 22.23 32.03
CA GLY A 1204 -4.75 22.79 32.11
C GLY A 1204 -3.62 21.78 31.87
N ARG A 1205 -3.87 20.66 31.16
CA ARG A 1205 -2.82 19.83 30.57
C ARG A 1205 -2.42 20.35 29.20
N THR A 1206 -1.16 20.16 28.83
CA THR A 1206 -0.65 20.51 27.51
C THR A 1206 0.01 19.30 26.88
N PHE A 1207 -0.50 18.90 25.72
CA PHE A 1207 0.05 17.84 24.88
C PHE A 1207 0.78 18.46 23.69
N VAL A 1208 1.98 17.98 23.40
CA VAL A 1208 2.79 18.43 22.26
C VAL A 1208 3.15 17.19 21.45
N GLY A 1209 2.66 17.12 20.22
CA GLY A 1209 2.75 15.92 19.39
C GLY A 1209 2.41 16.18 17.93
N ASN A 1210 2.27 15.14 17.12
CA ASN A 1210 1.62 15.23 15.80
C ASN A 1210 0.29 14.47 15.80
N VAL A 1211 -0.64 14.88 14.94
CA VAL A 1211 -1.99 14.28 14.87
C VAL A 1211 -1.90 12.94 14.13
N ALA A 1212 -2.16 11.84 14.83
CA ALA A 1212 -2.28 10.51 14.21
C ALA A 1212 -3.66 10.26 13.60
N LYS A 1213 -4.69 10.77 14.27
CA LYS A 1213 -6.09 10.58 13.89
C LYS A 1213 -6.91 11.74 14.42
N GLU A 1214 -7.89 12.17 13.67
CA GLU A 1214 -8.82 13.22 14.09
C GLU A 1214 -10.23 12.87 13.60
N THR A 1215 -11.22 13.00 14.48
CA THR A 1215 -12.65 12.86 14.18
C THR A 1215 -13.36 14.17 14.52
N GLU A 1216 -14.69 14.27 14.32
CA GLU A 1216 -15.45 15.44 14.80
C GLU A 1216 -15.37 15.65 16.32
N ARG A 1217 -15.01 14.61 17.09
CA ARG A 1217 -15.04 14.64 18.56
C ARG A 1217 -13.69 14.46 19.23
N GLN A 1218 -12.74 13.79 18.59
CA GLN A 1218 -11.48 13.43 19.22
C GLN A 1218 -10.29 13.76 18.33
N ILE A 1219 -9.17 14.03 18.98
CA ILE A 1219 -7.85 14.14 18.36
C ILE A 1219 -6.96 13.13 19.04
N THR A 1220 -6.38 12.21 18.27
CA THR A 1220 -5.34 11.30 18.73
C THR A 1220 -3.99 11.90 18.37
N LEU A 1221 -3.20 12.24 19.38
CA LEU A 1221 -1.84 12.75 19.23
C LEU A 1221 -0.83 11.64 19.47
N ARG A 1222 0.20 11.55 18.65
CA ARG A 1222 1.44 10.85 19.05
C ARG A 1222 2.27 11.85 19.83
N VAL A 1223 2.59 11.52 21.07
CA VAL A 1223 3.38 12.35 21.99
C VAL A 1223 4.72 11.65 22.23
N VAL A 1224 5.82 12.40 22.25
CA VAL A 1224 7.16 11.82 22.43
C VAL A 1224 7.24 11.07 23.76
N GLY A 1225 7.69 9.82 23.70
CA GLY A 1225 7.92 8.99 24.88
C GLY A 1225 6.66 8.45 25.58
N GLN A 1226 5.48 8.58 24.95
CA GLN A 1226 4.22 8.06 25.48
C GLN A 1226 3.42 7.34 24.38
N ASP A 1227 2.46 6.51 24.79
CA ASP A 1227 1.47 5.96 23.88
C ASP A 1227 0.60 7.07 23.30
N ALA A 1228 -0.09 6.79 22.17
CA ALA A 1228 -0.94 7.78 21.53
C ALA A 1228 -2.02 8.31 22.49
N VAL A 1229 -2.07 9.62 22.66
CA VAL A 1229 -2.98 10.29 23.57
C VAL A 1229 -4.25 10.66 22.83
N VAL A 1230 -5.40 10.20 23.32
CA VAL A 1230 -6.72 10.61 22.81
C VAL A 1230 -7.24 11.77 23.63
N VAL A 1231 -7.54 12.89 22.98
CA VAL A 1231 -8.09 14.10 23.59
C VAL A 1231 -9.47 14.38 22.98
N ASN A 1232 -10.50 14.53 23.81
CA ASN A 1232 -11.80 14.99 23.32
C ASN A 1232 -11.70 16.48 22.94
N LYS A 1233 -12.25 16.86 21.79
CA LYS A 1233 -12.29 18.25 21.31
C LYS A 1233 -13.07 19.17 22.25
N SER A 1234 -14.04 18.65 23.01
CA SER A 1234 -14.71 19.37 24.09
C SER A 1234 -13.75 19.82 25.18
N ASP A 1235 -12.74 19.00 25.44
CA ASP A 1235 -11.74 19.21 26.48
C ASP A 1235 -10.60 20.09 25.97
N VAL A 1236 -10.52 20.38 24.67
CA VAL A 1236 -9.52 21.28 24.08
C VAL A 1236 -9.88 22.74 24.38
N GLN A 1237 -8.96 23.45 25.04
CA GLN A 1237 -9.01 24.89 25.25
C GLN A 1237 -8.39 25.63 24.06
N SER A 1238 -7.24 25.17 23.56
CA SER A 1238 -6.58 25.72 22.38
C SER A 1238 -5.82 24.65 21.60
N ARG A 1239 -5.71 24.86 20.28
CA ARG A 1239 -4.90 24.07 19.34
C ARG A 1239 -4.05 25.03 18.52
N GLU A 1240 -2.75 24.79 18.48
CA GLU A 1240 -1.78 25.54 17.68
C GLU A 1240 -1.02 24.54 16.79
N VAL A 1241 -1.02 24.75 15.48
CA VAL A 1241 -0.13 24.02 14.55
C VAL A 1241 1.11 24.89 14.37
N THR A 1242 2.29 24.38 14.72
CA THR A 1242 3.52 25.18 14.70
C THR A 1242 4.23 25.05 13.35
N PRO A 1243 4.76 26.15 12.78
CA PRO A 1243 5.62 26.09 11.59
C PRO A 1243 7.02 25.53 11.92
N THR A 1244 7.32 25.35 13.21
CA THR A 1244 8.60 24.82 13.69
C THR A 1244 8.51 23.32 13.95
N SER A 1245 9.58 22.61 13.59
CA SER A 1245 9.69 21.17 13.79
C SER A 1245 9.88 20.84 15.27
N MET A 1246 9.42 19.64 15.66
CA MET A 1246 9.68 19.09 16.99
C MET A 1246 11.16 18.78 17.23
N MET A 1247 11.90 18.48 16.16
CA MET A 1247 13.34 18.32 16.19
C MET A 1247 14.00 19.67 16.52
N PRO A 1248 14.88 19.74 17.54
CA PRO A 1248 15.53 20.98 17.93
C PRO A 1248 16.61 21.45 16.96
N SER A 1249 16.70 22.76 16.73
CA SER A 1249 17.89 23.35 16.09
C SER A 1249 19.08 23.27 17.05
N GLY A 1250 20.29 23.17 16.51
CA GLY A 1250 21.52 23.06 17.31
C GLY A 1250 21.76 21.68 17.95
N LEU A 1251 21.13 20.61 17.46
CA LEU A 1251 21.33 19.23 17.99
C LEU A 1251 22.81 18.83 18.13
N PHE A 1252 23.62 19.20 17.15
CA PHE A 1252 25.06 18.91 17.17
C PHE A 1252 25.84 19.74 18.19
N GLU A 1253 25.34 20.89 18.65
CA GLU A 1253 26.07 21.73 19.62
C GLU A 1253 26.14 21.10 21.01
N THR A 1254 25.22 20.17 21.30
CA THR A 1254 25.19 19.42 22.56
C THR A 1254 26.08 18.17 22.56
N LEU A 1255 26.71 17.87 21.42
CA LEU A 1255 27.55 16.69 21.21
C LEU A 1255 29.00 17.11 21.00
N SER A 1256 29.94 16.33 21.52
CA SER A 1256 31.36 16.49 21.17
C SER A 1256 31.59 16.16 19.69
N GLU A 1257 32.66 16.69 19.10
CA GLU A 1257 33.03 16.38 17.71
C GLU A 1257 33.12 14.87 17.44
N LYS A 1258 33.62 14.11 18.42
CA LYS A 1258 33.72 12.65 18.33
C LYS A 1258 32.35 11.98 18.36
N GLU A 1259 31.42 12.46 19.18
CA GLU A 1259 30.05 11.95 19.25
C GLU A 1259 29.27 12.26 17.97
N ILE A 1260 29.50 13.42 17.35
CA ILE A 1260 28.90 13.78 16.05
C ILE A 1260 29.42 12.83 14.96
N ILE A 1261 30.73 12.62 14.89
CA ILE A 1261 31.33 11.68 13.95
C ILE A 1261 30.77 10.27 14.18
N ASP A 1262 30.70 9.80 15.43
CA ASP A 1262 30.19 8.48 15.76
C ASP A 1262 28.69 8.34 15.43
N LEU A 1263 27.88 9.35 15.77
CA LEU A 1263 26.46 9.41 15.45
C LEU A 1263 26.24 9.33 13.93
N VAL A 1264 26.92 10.17 13.15
CA VAL A 1264 26.78 10.18 11.69
C VAL A 1264 27.30 8.88 11.08
N THR A 1265 28.37 8.32 11.63
CA THR A 1265 28.88 7.00 11.23
C THR A 1265 27.81 5.92 11.44
N TYR A 1266 27.16 5.90 12.60
CA TYR A 1266 26.02 5.02 12.85
C TYR A 1266 24.85 5.34 11.91
N MET A 1267 24.51 6.60 11.69
CA MET A 1267 23.48 7.04 10.74
C MET A 1267 23.78 6.71 9.28
N ARG A 1268 25.00 6.32 8.91
CA ARG A 1268 25.34 5.82 7.56
C ARG A 1268 25.44 4.29 7.48
N THR A 1269 25.25 3.58 8.60
CA THR A 1269 25.22 2.11 8.60
C THR A 1269 24.07 1.60 7.75
N LYS A 1270 24.16 0.36 7.25
CA LYS A 1270 23.08 -0.32 6.51
C LYS A 1270 22.34 -1.35 7.35
N THR A 1271 22.88 -1.68 8.52
CA THR A 1271 22.36 -2.68 9.46
C THR A 1271 22.46 -2.15 10.89
N GLN A 1272 21.64 -2.69 11.80
CA GLN A 1272 21.70 -2.34 13.21
C GLN A 1272 23.08 -2.70 13.81
N VAL A 1273 23.60 -1.87 14.70
CA VAL A 1273 24.91 -2.07 15.34
C VAL A 1273 24.71 -2.34 16.80
N GLN A 1274 25.35 -3.34 17.42
CA GLN A 1274 25.12 -3.60 18.85
C GLN A 1274 25.48 -2.39 19.73
N LEU A 1275 24.70 -2.16 20.78
CA LEU A 1275 25.03 -1.13 21.78
C LEU A 1275 26.34 -1.51 22.49
N PRO A 1276 27.17 -0.53 22.90
CA PRO A 1276 28.32 -0.81 23.74
C PRO A 1276 27.84 -1.53 25.02
N LYS A 1277 28.52 -2.61 25.40
CA LYS A 1277 28.26 -3.33 26.65
C LYS A 1277 28.49 -2.44 27.86
#